data_AF-A0A229SRI4-F1
#
_entry.id   AF-A0A229SRI4-F1
#
_cell.length_a   1.000
_cell.length_b   1.000
_cell.length_c   1.000
_cell.angle_alpha   90.00
_cell.angle_beta   90.00
_cell.angle_gamma   90.00
#
_symmetry.space_group_name_H-M   'P 1'
#
loop_
_entity.id
_entity.type
_entity.pdbx_description
1 polymer ?
#
loop_
_entity_poly.entity_id
_entity_poly.type
_entity_poly.pdbx_seq_one_letter_code
_entity_poly.pdbx_strand_id
1 'polypeptide(L)'
;MLRGTRIRRVLLMLDTCYSSHGGDEFTAAAITSMTRKWGDTHGSGLAVITSAQSSEQAATGAFPRLLRDAVGSLTTAGTTPAVLPLDSIVRAMNADSDKPGHQTIGYSVAGLTGEVPPFLPNPRHRPSMTRVDLAFQHASEFEVHEERRDTELRNRFLVRAMGGNSSGTGGWWFAGRHTALLDITAWLHHPDPARPLQVVTGNPGSGKTAVLGLIAALTDPQRRGTVPVHSLGLPAAVVPALTSVDVAIYAQSLTTHHVLAGIATAARFRADTPVQLLEELVDRDAPLTVLIDALDEAADPDDLTRHLLRPLLDHAAGKIRLLVGTRDFLLDRLGHRRDTAIDLDADRYADLQALTTYTATCLLEASPNSPYRKEKPERLRAVAEAVAAAASPSFLVARITSATLAARDRTVDPQDSGWRRALPRLPGEAMHRDLETRFSKKAKKVRDLLRPLAFAEGQGLPWEDIWAAVASRAAGITYTDDDLLWLRKHAGSYVVEATEDGCSTYRLYHQALADYLRKGVDAAALHGAIAEVLASRVARRLDGRLDWTRAHPYTLRHLATHAALAGRIDALLTDTDYLVHAEPDALLPALHQTTTDTGALTAAVYRCTSHIHRHLSPSRRRQVLAADAARFRASRLQQDLSASLTWRPRWATGQQAASTLLTAFTEHVSDVMAVACTHLDGRAVAVTADEEAVRVWDLATGTGAGTELITLSDQMGWVSAMACTVLAGRPHVVTAGSDGVARVWDIATGDEITAFIKHTGWVNDVACTHLEGRAVAVTADEEAARVWDLATGTELTTFTGHTGRVRAVACTHLSGHPVAVTTSDDNTARVWDLATGTELTTFTSHTGWVKAVACTHLDDRLIAVTTDDDTARAWDLATGTELTTFTGHTGWIYSVACTHLNARPVAVTVANDNTARVWDLATGTELTAFTEHIRSVMAVACTNLDGRPVVVTASGNIARVWQLPIEITRLTAAAGHSAAVLAGASGVLEGLSVVVTAGEDATARVWDLSTGTELTTFTKHTGWVNAVACTHLDGRPVAVTAGRDEFVRVWDLATGTELTTMHTGSVNAVACTHLGGRAIAVTTGTDAARLWDVATGTELTQLTTFSLYAGMDNAVTCTRLEGRPVAVITNGDAAQVWDLATGTKLATFTHKSRVRAVACTHLDGRAIAVTTDNDTVARIWDLATGTELTKLTKGVRAVACTHLDDRPIAVTVGYYATRAWDLATGDEVAVFDFQQVGTVATGPTGELILALGWDVIVFHHVASH
;
A
#
# COMPACT_ATOMS: atom_id res chain seq x y z
N MET A 1 -17.95 38.76 -2.92
CA MET A 1 -18.84 38.69 -1.73
C MET A 1 -18.19 38.09 -0.48
N LEU A 2 -17.28 37.11 -0.57
CA LEU A 2 -16.74 36.39 0.61
C LEU A 2 -15.31 36.80 1.04
N ARG A 3 -14.79 37.92 0.52
CA ARG A 3 -13.40 38.34 0.78
C ARG A 3 -13.28 38.82 2.24
N GLY A 4 -12.54 38.07 3.06
CA GLY A 4 -12.31 38.39 4.50
C GLY A 4 -13.24 37.67 5.49
N THR A 5 -14.09 36.73 5.04
CA THR A 5 -14.96 35.94 5.93
C THR A 5 -14.29 34.63 6.36
N ARG A 6 -14.72 34.07 7.51
CA ARG A 6 -14.28 32.73 8.00
C ARG A 6 -15.03 31.56 7.33
N ILE A 7 -15.81 31.83 6.27
CA ILE A 7 -16.64 30.82 5.60
C ILE A 7 -15.72 29.87 4.84
N ARG A 8 -15.82 28.57 5.15
CA ARG A 8 -14.99 27.50 4.57
C ARG A 8 -15.76 26.57 3.61
N ARG A 9 -17.09 26.65 3.59
CA ARG A 9 -18.00 25.79 2.81
C ARG A 9 -19.13 26.63 2.25
N VAL A 10 -19.45 26.47 0.96
CA VAL A 10 -20.56 27.17 0.30
C VAL A 10 -21.34 26.19 -0.57
N LEU A 11 -22.66 26.11 -0.40
CA LEU A 11 -23.57 25.40 -1.30
C LEU A 11 -24.50 26.43 -1.95
N LEU A 12 -24.48 26.48 -3.28
CA LEU A 12 -25.35 27.32 -4.09
C LEU A 12 -26.38 26.45 -4.80
N MET A 13 -27.66 26.75 -4.63
CA MET A 13 -28.74 26.10 -5.37
C MET A 13 -29.41 27.14 -6.27
N LEU A 14 -29.40 26.92 -7.58
CA LEU A 14 -29.98 27.82 -8.57
C LEU A 14 -31.26 27.19 -9.15
N ASP A 15 -32.41 27.67 -8.68
CA ASP A 15 -33.72 27.26 -9.21
C ASP A 15 -34.28 28.28 -10.21
N THR A 16 -33.65 28.35 -11.38
CA THR A 16 -34.07 29.23 -12.49
C THR A 16 -33.92 28.50 -13.83
N CYS A 17 -34.64 28.96 -14.86
CA CYS A 17 -34.42 28.50 -16.23
C CYS A 17 -32.97 28.79 -16.66
N TYR A 18 -32.39 27.90 -17.47
CA TYR A 18 -31.03 28.04 -18.01
C TYR A 18 -29.93 28.15 -16.92
N SER A 19 -30.19 27.63 -15.72
CA SER A 19 -29.37 27.86 -14.51
C SER A 19 -27.95 27.33 -14.58
N SER A 20 -27.66 26.29 -15.38
CA SER A 20 -26.28 25.79 -15.55
C SER A 20 -25.32 26.82 -16.13
N HIS A 21 -25.75 27.74 -17.01
CA HIS A 21 -24.84 28.75 -17.56
C HIS A 21 -24.31 29.69 -16.46
N GLY A 22 -25.20 30.15 -15.58
CA GLY A 22 -24.81 30.93 -14.40
C GLY A 22 -24.08 30.11 -13.34
N GLY A 23 -24.36 28.81 -13.23
CA GLY A 23 -23.67 27.89 -12.32
C GLY A 23 -22.21 27.64 -12.73
N ASP A 24 -21.96 27.41 -14.02
CA ASP A 24 -20.63 27.15 -14.58
C ASP A 24 -19.75 28.40 -14.52
N GLU A 25 -20.28 29.57 -14.92
CA GLU A 25 -19.57 30.86 -14.80
C GLU A 25 -19.22 31.18 -13.34
N PHE A 26 -20.15 30.94 -12.41
CA PHE A 26 -19.90 31.14 -10.99
C PHE A 26 -18.83 30.19 -10.46
N THR A 27 -18.88 28.91 -10.86
CA THR A 27 -17.88 27.89 -10.46
C THR A 27 -16.50 28.25 -10.98
N ALA A 28 -16.38 28.66 -12.25
CA ALA A 28 -15.12 29.10 -12.87
C ALA A 28 -14.55 30.37 -12.20
N ALA A 29 -15.40 31.38 -11.94
CA ALA A 29 -15.01 32.59 -11.24
C ALA A 29 -14.60 32.33 -9.78
N ALA A 30 -15.28 31.38 -9.12
CA ALA A 30 -14.97 30.97 -7.77
C ALA A 30 -13.63 30.23 -7.71
N ILE A 31 -13.36 29.26 -8.60
CA ILE A 31 -12.06 28.56 -8.69
C ILE A 31 -10.91 29.55 -8.83
N THR A 32 -11.03 30.53 -9.72
CA THR A 32 -10.00 31.54 -10.00
C THR A 32 -9.74 32.48 -8.81
N SER A 33 -10.73 32.66 -7.92
CA SER A 33 -10.66 33.54 -6.75
C SER A 33 -10.30 32.78 -5.46
N MET A 34 -10.66 31.50 -5.36
CA MET A 34 -10.49 30.62 -4.19
C MET A 34 -9.06 30.10 -4.04
N THR A 35 -8.33 29.88 -5.15
CA THR A 35 -6.91 29.50 -5.19
C THR A 35 -5.98 30.49 -4.47
N ARG A 36 -6.41 31.75 -4.25
CA ARG A 36 -5.57 32.77 -3.61
C ARG A 36 -5.59 32.76 -2.07
N LYS A 37 -6.54 32.10 -1.39
CA LYS A 37 -6.76 32.29 0.08
C LYS A 37 -7.32 31.12 0.88
N TRP A 38 -7.82 30.04 0.28
CA TRP A 38 -8.24 28.84 1.03
C TRP A 38 -7.08 27.83 1.04
N GLY A 39 -6.59 27.45 2.23
CA GLY A 39 -5.48 26.49 2.36
C GLY A 39 -5.92 25.03 2.14
N ASP A 40 -4.94 24.12 2.06
CA ASP A 40 -5.08 22.66 1.83
C ASP A 40 -5.78 21.88 2.97
N THR A 41 -6.59 22.53 3.79
CA THR A 41 -7.27 21.87 4.92
C THR A 41 -8.50 21.09 4.46
N HIS A 42 -8.64 19.83 4.88
CA HIS A 42 -9.80 18.98 4.59
C HIS A 42 -11.15 19.64 4.88
N GLY A 43 -12.10 19.45 3.97
CA GLY A 43 -13.49 19.88 4.11
C GLY A 43 -13.78 21.34 3.74
N SER A 44 -12.92 21.99 2.95
CA SER A 44 -13.17 23.30 2.34
C SER A 44 -13.56 23.18 0.87
N GLY A 45 -14.69 23.76 0.46
CA GLY A 45 -15.17 23.65 -0.92
C GLY A 45 -16.46 24.42 -1.24
N LEU A 46 -16.73 24.57 -2.53
CA LEU A 46 -17.94 25.12 -3.12
C LEU A 46 -18.69 24.01 -3.86
N ALA A 47 -19.99 23.88 -3.64
CA ALA A 47 -20.87 23.05 -4.45
C ALA A 47 -21.98 23.90 -5.08
N VAL A 48 -22.34 23.60 -6.33
CA VAL A 48 -23.43 24.24 -7.07
C VAL A 48 -24.39 23.18 -7.57
N ILE A 49 -25.69 23.37 -7.32
CA ILE A 49 -26.77 22.55 -7.87
C ILE A 49 -27.66 23.46 -8.72
N THR A 50 -27.93 23.06 -9.96
CA THR A 50 -28.74 23.84 -10.91
C THR A 50 -29.98 23.08 -11.30
N SER A 51 -31.14 23.75 -11.35
CA SER A 51 -32.40 23.08 -11.64
C SER A 51 -32.59 22.67 -13.09
N ALA A 52 -31.83 23.24 -14.02
CA ALA A 52 -31.91 22.96 -15.46
C ALA A 52 -30.55 23.16 -16.19
N GLN A 53 -30.35 22.47 -17.31
CA GLN A 53 -29.21 22.68 -18.21
C GLN A 53 -29.34 24.00 -18.99
N SER A 54 -28.31 24.36 -19.76
CA SER A 54 -28.11 25.71 -20.31
C SER A 54 -29.12 26.06 -21.40
N SER A 55 -29.74 25.03 -21.98
CA SER A 55 -30.80 25.12 -22.98
C SER A 55 -32.18 24.71 -22.46
N GLU A 56 -32.33 24.42 -21.17
CA GLU A 56 -33.55 23.85 -20.59
C GLU A 56 -34.30 24.85 -19.72
N GLN A 57 -35.64 24.78 -19.76
CA GLN A 57 -36.50 25.53 -18.85
C GLN A 57 -36.77 24.70 -17.58
N ALA A 58 -36.66 25.34 -16.42
CA ALA A 58 -37.01 24.72 -15.15
C ALA A 58 -38.52 24.78 -14.96
N ALA A 59 -39.17 23.64 -14.74
CA ALA A 59 -40.60 23.60 -14.44
C ALA A 59 -40.85 24.15 -13.03
N THR A 60 -41.82 25.05 -12.92
CA THR A 60 -42.15 25.73 -11.66
C THR A 60 -42.48 24.71 -10.56
N GLY A 61 -41.76 24.79 -9.44
CA GLY A 61 -41.98 23.94 -8.27
C GLY A 61 -41.49 22.50 -8.41
N ALA A 62 -40.96 22.09 -9.57
CA ALA A 62 -40.42 20.75 -9.76
C ALA A 62 -39.14 20.54 -8.94
N PHE A 63 -38.18 21.46 -9.00
CA PHE A 63 -36.89 21.32 -8.32
C PHE A 63 -37.01 21.23 -6.77
N PRO A 64 -37.77 22.10 -6.07
CA PRO A 64 -37.92 21.98 -4.62
C PRO A 64 -38.66 20.70 -4.20
N ARG A 65 -39.62 20.23 -5.00
CA ARG A 65 -40.34 18.98 -4.77
C ARG A 65 -39.42 17.77 -4.92
N LEU A 66 -38.70 17.69 -6.04
CA LEU A 66 -37.73 16.64 -6.31
C LEU A 66 -36.63 16.60 -5.23
N LEU A 67 -36.12 17.77 -4.81
CA LEU A 67 -35.12 17.87 -3.76
C LEU A 67 -35.64 17.33 -2.43
N ARG A 68 -36.87 17.71 -2.04
CA ARG A 68 -37.52 17.21 -0.82
C ARG A 68 -37.67 15.69 -0.86
N ASP A 69 -38.15 15.17 -1.98
CA ASP A 69 -38.44 13.74 -2.14
C ASP A 69 -37.12 12.93 -2.17
N ALA A 70 -36.08 13.43 -2.83
CA ALA A 70 -34.73 12.86 -2.80
C ALA A 70 -34.09 12.89 -1.41
N VAL A 71 -34.20 13.98 -0.66
CA VAL A 71 -33.70 14.09 0.73
C VAL A 71 -34.41 13.12 1.67
N GLY A 72 -35.69 12.81 1.41
CA GLY A 72 -36.47 11.84 2.17
C GLY A 72 -36.28 10.37 1.78
N SER A 73 -35.77 10.08 0.57
CA SER A 73 -35.78 8.73 -0.02
C SER A 73 -34.67 7.81 0.51
N LEU A 74 -35.03 6.57 0.87
CA LEU A 74 -34.09 5.51 1.33
C LEU A 74 -33.10 5.09 0.24
N THR A 75 -33.42 5.34 -1.01
CA THR A 75 -32.55 5.07 -2.16
C THR A 75 -31.38 6.07 -2.26
N THR A 76 -31.54 7.28 -1.72
CA THR A 76 -30.52 8.35 -1.73
C THR A 76 -29.44 8.13 -0.67
N ALA A 77 -29.83 7.67 0.51
CA ALA A 77 -28.94 7.27 1.60
C ALA A 77 -29.74 6.49 2.63
N GLY A 78 -29.11 5.54 3.30
CA GLY A 78 -29.69 4.81 4.41
C GLY A 78 -29.79 5.64 5.69
N THR A 79 -29.99 4.97 6.82
CA THR A 79 -30.10 5.61 8.15
C THR A 79 -28.74 5.91 8.79
N THR A 80 -27.67 5.39 8.21
CA THR A 80 -26.34 5.38 8.84
C THR A 80 -25.49 6.61 8.54
N PRO A 81 -25.40 7.14 7.31
CA PRO A 81 -24.63 8.37 7.02
C PRO A 81 -25.13 9.58 7.80
N ALA A 82 -24.22 10.40 8.34
CA ALA A 82 -24.55 11.65 9.04
C ALA A 82 -25.03 12.77 8.12
N VAL A 83 -24.65 12.68 6.85
CA VAL A 83 -24.82 13.71 5.83
C VAL A 83 -25.25 13.01 4.54
N LEU A 84 -26.11 13.64 3.76
CA LEU A 84 -26.49 13.15 2.44
C LEU A 84 -25.43 13.60 1.41
N PRO A 85 -24.86 12.67 0.63
CA PRO A 85 -24.04 13.03 -0.52
C PRO A 85 -24.87 13.83 -1.52
N LEU A 86 -24.34 14.99 -1.96
CA LEU A 86 -25.06 15.88 -2.87
C LEU A 86 -25.25 15.25 -4.26
N ASP A 87 -24.31 14.42 -4.70
CA ASP A 87 -24.39 13.69 -5.96
C ASP A 87 -25.48 12.62 -5.94
N SER A 88 -25.64 11.89 -4.83
CA SER A 88 -26.72 10.92 -4.65
C SER A 88 -28.09 11.62 -4.65
N ILE A 89 -28.21 12.81 -4.02
CA ILE A 89 -29.43 13.63 -4.09
C ILE A 89 -29.76 14.00 -5.52
N VAL A 90 -28.79 14.56 -6.27
CA VAL A 90 -29.01 15.01 -7.65
C VAL A 90 -29.34 13.84 -8.57
N ARG A 91 -28.72 12.66 -8.35
CA ARG A 91 -29.05 11.44 -9.08
C ARG A 91 -30.48 10.99 -8.80
N ALA A 92 -30.89 10.94 -7.53
CA ALA A 92 -32.24 10.60 -7.13
C ALA A 92 -33.28 11.56 -7.73
N MET A 93 -33.02 12.87 -7.70
CA MET A 93 -33.90 13.86 -8.33
C MET A 93 -34.01 13.66 -9.85
N ASN A 94 -32.92 13.26 -10.52
CA ASN A 94 -32.93 13.01 -11.96
C ASN A 94 -33.61 11.68 -12.36
N ALA A 95 -33.62 10.69 -11.46
CA ALA A 95 -34.25 9.39 -11.68
C ALA A 95 -35.77 9.37 -11.37
N ASP A 96 -36.28 10.42 -10.73
CA ASP A 96 -37.68 10.53 -10.33
C ASP A 96 -38.63 10.59 -11.54
N SER A 97 -39.66 9.74 -11.54
CA SER A 97 -40.65 9.65 -12.63
C SER A 97 -41.50 10.91 -12.81
N ASP A 98 -41.60 11.73 -11.76
CA ASP A 98 -42.34 12.99 -11.78
C ASP A 98 -41.49 14.18 -12.24
N LYS A 99 -40.20 13.96 -12.54
CA LYS A 99 -39.34 14.98 -13.15
C LYS A 99 -39.76 15.20 -14.61
N PRO A 100 -39.95 16.45 -15.07
CA PRO A 100 -40.19 16.72 -16.47
C PRO A 100 -39.08 16.14 -17.36
N GLY A 101 -39.45 15.43 -18.42
CA GLY A 101 -38.50 14.76 -19.31
C GLY A 101 -37.53 15.69 -20.05
N HIS A 102 -37.83 16.99 -20.12
CA HIS A 102 -37.00 18.03 -20.75
C HIS A 102 -36.11 18.80 -19.75
N GLN A 103 -36.16 18.47 -18.46
CA GLN A 103 -35.44 19.17 -17.41
C GLN A 103 -34.41 18.23 -16.77
N THR A 104 -33.17 18.66 -16.69
CA THR A 104 -32.05 17.89 -16.14
C THR A 104 -31.35 18.71 -15.08
N ILE A 105 -31.26 18.17 -13.86
CA ILE A 105 -30.67 18.85 -12.73
C ILE A 105 -29.15 18.67 -12.78
N GLY A 106 -28.43 19.78 -12.73
CA GLY A 106 -26.97 19.85 -12.77
C GLY A 106 -26.35 19.89 -11.38
N TYR A 107 -25.11 19.43 -11.29
CA TYR A 107 -24.30 19.44 -10.08
C TYR A 107 -22.83 19.62 -10.43
N SER A 108 -22.18 20.58 -9.76
CA SER A 108 -20.74 20.82 -9.87
C SER A 108 -20.13 21.14 -8.50
N VAL A 109 -18.85 20.84 -8.34
CA VAL A 109 -18.08 21.10 -7.12
C VAL A 109 -16.73 21.69 -7.48
N ALA A 110 -16.27 22.65 -6.67
CA ALA A 110 -14.97 23.27 -6.78
C ALA A 110 -14.28 23.31 -5.39
N GLY A 111 -13.10 22.70 -5.27
CA GLY A 111 -12.30 22.65 -4.04
C GLY A 111 -10.93 22.00 -4.27
N LEU A 112 -9.96 22.29 -3.39
CA LEU A 112 -8.55 21.86 -3.56
C LEU A 112 -8.32 20.36 -3.29
N THR A 113 -9.20 19.69 -2.54
CA THR A 113 -9.03 18.29 -2.11
C THR A 113 -9.90 17.28 -2.87
N GLY A 114 -10.83 17.74 -3.73
CA GLY A 114 -11.76 16.86 -4.45
C GLY A 114 -12.88 16.23 -3.61
N GLU A 115 -12.83 16.31 -2.28
CA GLU A 115 -13.88 15.83 -1.38
C GLU A 115 -15.04 16.84 -1.26
N VAL A 116 -16.29 16.35 -1.35
CA VAL A 116 -17.49 17.18 -1.20
C VAL A 116 -17.69 17.53 0.29
N PRO A 117 -17.67 18.82 0.68
CA PRO A 117 -17.94 19.18 2.07
C PRO A 117 -19.34 18.75 2.51
N PRO A 118 -19.54 18.39 3.78
CA PRO A 118 -20.85 18.00 4.25
C PRO A 118 -21.77 19.22 4.33
N PHE A 119 -22.82 19.23 3.49
CA PHE A 119 -23.77 20.35 3.39
C PHE A 119 -25.15 20.03 3.95
N LEU A 120 -25.72 18.88 3.60
CA LEU A 120 -27.09 18.52 3.96
C LEU A 120 -27.06 17.39 5.01
N PRO A 121 -27.44 17.64 6.27
CA PRO A 121 -27.53 16.58 7.27
C PRO A 121 -28.56 15.55 6.81
N ASN A 122 -28.27 14.26 7.02
CA ASN A 122 -29.25 13.22 6.72
C ASN A 122 -30.37 13.28 7.77
N PRO A 123 -31.62 13.62 7.38
CA PRO A 123 -32.73 13.74 8.33
C PRO A 123 -33.08 12.40 8.99
N ARG A 124 -32.52 11.30 8.48
CA ARG A 124 -32.70 9.94 8.98
C ARG A 124 -31.45 9.40 9.67
N HIS A 125 -30.40 10.21 9.79
CA HIS A 125 -29.19 9.79 10.48
C HIS A 125 -29.51 9.42 11.92
N ARG A 126 -29.18 8.19 12.29
CA ARG A 126 -29.34 7.69 13.64
C ARG A 126 -28.06 6.97 14.07
N PRO A 127 -27.18 7.64 14.86
CA PRO A 127 -25.90 7.08 15.30
C PRO A 127 -26.01 5.76 16.06
N SER A 128 -27.20 5.42 16.58
CA SER A 128 -27.52 4.20 17.32
C SER A 128 -27.88 3.01 16.41
N MET A 129 -27.89 3.17 15.08
CA MET A 129 -28.43 2.20 14.12
C MET A 129 -27.38 1.46 13.26
N THR A 130 -26.08 1.67 13.50
CA THR A 130 -24.98 0.98 12.79
C THR A 130 -25.02 -0.54 13.02
N ARG A 131 -25.29 -1.38 12.01
CA ARG A 131 -25.15 -2.86 12.05
C ARG A 131 -26.10 -3.65 12.99
N VAL A 132 -27.38 -3.30 13.08
CA VAL A 132 -28.44 -4.17 13.68
C VAL A 132 -29.46 -4.61 12.62
N ASP A 133 -30.04 -5.80 12.83
CA ASP A 133 -31.09 -6.40 12.01
C ASP A 133 -32.27 -5.44 11.75
N LEU A 134 -32.75 -5.40 10.50
CA LEU A 134 -33.74 -4.46 9.95
C LEU A 134 -35.10 -4.48 10.70
N ALA A 135 -35.38 -5.52 11.47
CA ALA A 135 -36.59 -5.63 12.30
C ALA A 135 -36.61 -4.70 13.54
N PHE A 136 -35.50 -4.05 13.89
CA PHE A 136 -35.42 -3.11 15.02
C PHE A 136 -35.73 -1.65 14.65
N GLN A 137 -36.00 -1.34 13.38
CA GLN A 137 -36.07 0.04 12.87
C GLN A 137 -37.33 0.84 13.25
N HIS A 138 -38.27 0.29 14.03
CA HIS A 138 -39.56 0.94 14.32
C HIS A 138 -39.80 1.45 15.75
N ALA A 139 -38.79 1.45 16.64
CA ALA A 139 -39.00 1.92 18.02
C ALA A 139 -37.94 2.94 18.48
N SER A 140 -38.44 4.17 18.67
CA SER A 140 -38.08 5.14 19.72
C SER A 140 -36.96 6.18 19.49
N GLU A 141 -37.32 7.40 19.91
CA GLU A 141 -36.58 8.66 20.09
C GLU A 141 -35.99 8.78 21.52
N PHE A 142 -35.04 9.73 21.75
CA PHE A 142 -34.42 10.21 23.03
C PHE A 142 -33.34 9.33 23.72
N GLU A 143 -32.24 9.76 24.40
CA GLU A 143 -31.48 11.03 24.61
C GLU A 143 -30.01 10.76 25.08
N VAL A 144 -29.04 10.93 24.17
CA VAL A 144 -27.58 11.24 24.28
C VAL A 144 -26.74 10.95 25.58
N HIS A 145 -25.83 9.98 25.42
CA HIS A 145 -24.48 9.75 26.03
C HIS A 145 -24.28 9.02 27.37
N GLU A 146 -25.12 9.14 28.40
CA GLU A 146 -25.16 8.14 29.49
C GLU A 146 -26.16 7.02 29.17
N GLU A 147 -27.27 7.39 28.52
CA GLU A 147 -28.19 6.43 27.92
C GLU A 147 -27.55 5.63 26.79
N ARG A 148 -26.48 6.09 26.13
CA ARG A 148 -25.90 5.38 24.97
C ARG A 148 -25.30 4.02 25.35
N ARG A 149 -24.68 3.90 26.53
CA ARG A 149 -24.12 2.64 27.05
C ARG A 149 -25.19 1.72 27.60
N ASP A 150 -26.14 2.30 28.33
CA ASP A 150 -27.30 1.57 28.86
C ASP A 150 -28.20 1.07 27.71
N THR A 151 -28.30 1.83 26.61
CA THR A 151 -29.05 1.51 25.37
C THR A 151 -28.31 0.50 24.49
N GLU A 152 -26.98 0.54 24.34
CA GLU A 152 -26.23 -0.49 23.61
C GLU A 152 -26.28 -1.84 24.33
N LEU A 153 -26.15 -1.82 25.67
CA LEU A 153 -26.31 -2.98 26.51
C LEU A 153 -27.79 -3.48 26.49
N ARG A 154 -28.80 -2.59 26.60
CA ARG A 154 -30.25 -2.93 26.53
C ARG A 154 -30.70 -3.45 25.17
N ASN A 155 -30.33 -2.79 24.07
CA ASN A 155 -30.96 -2.97 22.76
C ASN A 155 -30.17 -3.88 21.81
N ARG A 156 -28.86 -4.08 22.02
CA ARG A 156 -28.04 -4.91 21.12
C ARG A 156 -27.47 -6.13 21.83
N PHE A 157 -26.76 -5.92 22.93
CA PHE A 157 -26.06 -7.00 23.62
C PHE A 157 -27.03 -7.95 24.32
N LEU A 158 -27.97 -7.41 25.10
CA LEU A 158 -28.95 -8.24 25.82
C LEU A 158 -30.08 -8.76 24.95
N VAL A 159 -30.49 -8.05 23.90
CA VAL A 159 -31.48 -8.58 22.94
C VAL A 159 -30.96 -9.83 22.25
N ARG A 160 -29.68 -9.83 21.83
CA ARG A 160 -29.03 -11.02 21.28
C ARG A 160 -28.86 -12.11 22.34
N ALA A 161 -28.57 -11.73 23.59
CA ALA A 161 -28.45 -12.69 24.68
C ALA A 161 -29.77 -13.30 25.14
N MET A 162 -30.87 -12.59 24.99
CA MET A 162 -32.21 -13.11 25.22
C MET A 162 -32.65 -14.10 24.13
N GLY A 163 -32.07 -14.07 22.93
CA GLY A 163 -32.28 -15.10 21.90
C GLY A 163 -33.64 -15.07 21.17
N GLY A 164 -34.42 -13.98 21.27
CA GLY A 164 -35.77 -13.84 20.69
C GLY A 164 -35.99 -12.80 19.59
N ASN A 165 -37.20 -12.77 19.01
CA ASN A 165 -37.63 -11.84 17.95
C ASN A 165 -38.19 -10.53 18.53
N SER A 166 -37.89 -9.40 17.88
CA SER A 166 -38.15 -8.03 18.37
C SER A 166 -39.61 -7.57 18.43
N SER A 167 -40.59 -8.44 18.20
CA SER A 167 -42.01 -8.10 18.24
C SER A 167 -42.63 -8.27 19.64
N GLY A 168 -42.29 -7.36 20.55
CA GLY A 168 -43.23 -6.90 21.60
C GLY A 168 -43.36 -7.69 22.92
N THR A 169 -42.62 -8.76 23.18
CA THR A 169 -42.52 -9.33 24.55
C THR A 169 -41.07 -9.68 24.87
N GLY A 170 -40.38 -8.80 25.60
CA GLY A 170 -39.01 -9.06 26.05
C GLY A 170 -38.98 -10.24 27.01
N GLY A 171 -38.29 -11.32 26.64
CA GLY A 171 -38.14 -12.52 27.46
C GLY A 171 -36.84 -13.24 27.16
N TRP A 172 -36.20 -13.79 28.19
CA TRP A 172 -35.00 -14.61 28.06
C TRP A 172 -35.37 -15.99 27.49
N TRP A 173 -34.98 -16.27 26.24
CA TRP A 173 -35.19 -17.56 25.57
C TRP A 173 -33.94 -18.43 25.63
N PHE A 174 -32.75 -17.82 25.73
CA PHE A 174 -31.49 -18.53 25.92
C PHE A 174 -31.24 -18.83 27.40
N ALA A 175 -31.00 -20.11 27.72
CA ALA A 175 -30.71 -20.61 29.06
C ALA A 175 -29.64 -21.72 29.05
N GLY A 176 -28.78 -21.75 28.01
CA GLY A 176 -27.93 -22.90 27.71
C GLY A 176 -26.44 -22.64 27.85
N ARG A 177 -25.65 -23.69 27.58
CA ARG A 177 -24.20 -23.75 27.76
C ARG A 177 -23.80 -23.71 29.23
N HIS A 178 -24.51 -24.47 30.07
CA HIS A 178 -24.31 -24.49 31.53
C HIS A 178 -22.84 -24.68 31.92
N THR A 179 -22.12 -25.60 31.28
CA THR A 179 -20.68 -25.83 31.53
C THR A 179 -19.82 -24.61 31.20
N ALA A 180 -20.11 -23.91 30.10
CA ALA A 180 -19.37 -22.69 29.72
C ALA A 180 -19.63 -21.55 30.72
N LEU A 181 -20.88 -21.39 31.16
CA LEU A 181 -21.23 -20.40 32.16
C LEU A 181 -20.61 -20.73 33.53
N LEU A 182 -20.53 -22.01 33.91
CA LEU A 182 -19.80 -22.44 35.11
C LEU A 182 -18.32 -22.09 35.05
N ASP A 183 -17.65 -22.41 33.93
CA ASP A 183 -16.23 -22.16 33.74
C ASP A 183 -15.92 -20.65 33.75
N ILE A 184 -16.74 -19.83 33.09
CA ILE A 184 -16.60 -18.35 33.12
C ILE A 184 -16.81 -17.81 34.53
N THR A 185 -17.86 -18.26 35.23
CA THR A 185 -18.15 -17.82 36.60
C THR A 185 -17.04 -18.23 37.57
N ALA A 186 -16.47 -19.43 37.42
CA ALA A 186 -15.31 -19.87 38.19
C ALA A 186 -14.08 -18.99 37.94
N TRP A 187 -13.80 -18.63 36.67
CA TRP A 187 -12.73 -17.69 36.35
C TRP A 187 -12.97 -16.31 36.95
N LEU A 188 -14.19 -15.78 36.89
CA LEU A 188 -14.53 -14.49 37.50
C LEU A 188 -14.29 -14.47 39.02
N HIS A 189 -14.59 -15.57 39.71
CA HIS A 189 -14.41 -15.71 41.16
C HIS A 189 -12.96 -15.89 41.63
N HIS A 190 -12.07 -16.40 40.77
CA HIS A 190 -10.69 -16.69 41.11
C HIS A 190 -9.72 -15.82 40.28
N PRO A 191 -9.45 -14.57 40.69
CA PRO A 191 -8.51 -13.70 39.99
C PRO A 191 -7.08 -14.25 40.10
N ASP A 192 -6.53 -14.66 38.96
CA ASP A 192 -5.14 -15.13 38.82
C ASP A 192 -4.37 -14.14 37.93
N PRO A 193 -3.36 -13.42 38.46
CA PRO A 193 -2.53 -12.50 37.69
C PRO A 193 -1.79 -13.17 36.53
N ALA A 194 -1.52 -14.48 36.61
CA ALA A 194 -0.88 -15.24 35.53
C ALA A 194 -1.87 -15.66 34.43
N ARG A 195 -3.18 -15.45 34.62
CA ARG A 195 -4.24 -15.76 33.64
C ARG A 195 -5.20 -14.57 33.47
N PRO A 196 -4.71 -13.42 32.97
CA PRO A 196 -5.52 -12.21 32.81
C PRO A 196 -6.54 -12.32 31.68
N LEU A 197 -6.41 -13.30 30.76
CA LEU A 197 -7.30 -13.49 29.61
C LEU A 197 -8.11 -14.77 29.74
N GLN A 198 -9.43 -14.67 29.52
CA GLN A 198 -10.31 -15.81 29.25
C GLN A 198 -11.03 -15.59 27.93
N VAL A 199 -10.91 -16.52 26.99
CA VAL A 199 -11.54 -16.41 25.67
C VAL A 199 -12.70 -17.39 25.52
N VAL A 200 -13.79 -16.92 24.93
CA VAL A 200 -14.94 -17.73 24.49
C VAL A 200 -14.95 -17.73 22.96
N THR A 201 -14.79 -18.92 22.36
CA THR A 201 -14.74 -19.13 20.91
C THR A 201 -15.80 -20.11 20.45
N GLY A 202 -15.95 -20.25 19.13
CA GLY A 202 -16.86 -21.19 18.50
C GLY A 202 -17.39 -20.68 17.17
N ASN A 203 -18.04 -21.57 16.44
CA ASN A 203 -18.56 -21.36 15.12
C ASN A 203 -19.70 -20.35 15.12
N PRO A 204 -20.04 -19.80 13.95
CA PRO A 204 -21.14 -18.87 13.87
C PRO A 204 -22.47 -19.50 14.33
N GLY A 205 -23.16 -18.82 15.24
CA GLY A 205 -24.39 -19.33 15.82
C GLY A 205 -24.24 -20.33 16.96
N SER A 206 -23.03 -20.57 17.47
CA SER A 206 -22.78 -21.44 18.64
C SER A 206 -23.31 -20.89 19.97
N GLY A 207 -23.60 -19.58 20.04
CA GLY A 207 -24.18 -18.91 21.21
C GLY A 207 -23.21 -18.03 22.01
N LYS A 208 -22.02 -17.70 21.48
CA LYS A 208 -20.99 -16.85 22.16
C LYS A 208 -21.55 -15.58 22.79
N THR A 209 -22.15 -14.71 21.98
CA THR A 209 -22.77 -13.45 22.43
C THR A 209 -23.87 -13.69 23.47
N ALA A 210 -24.59 -14.81 23.40
CA ALA A 210 -25.63 -15.11 24.37
C ALA A 210 -25.09 -15.55 25.73
N VAL A 211 -24.02 -16.34 25.75
CA VAL A 211 -23.30 -16.71 26.97
C VAL A 211 -22.71 -15.45 27.64
N LEU A 212 -21.96 -14.64 26.88
CA LEU A 212 -21.31 -13.44 27.41
C LEU A 212 -22.33 -12.36 27.82
N GLY A 213 -23.42 -12.21 27.08
CA GLY A 213 -24.49 -11.28 27.44
C GLY A 213 -25.29 -11.70 28.67
N LEU A 214 -25.49 -13.01 28.89
CA LEU A 214 -26.07 -13.51 30.14
C LEU A 214 -25.15 -13.23 31.34
N ILE A 215 -23.84 -13.44 31.19
CA ILE A 215 -22.85 -13.10 32.23
C ILE A 215 -22.91 -11.61 32.57
N ALA A 216 -22.84 -10.72 31.58
CA ALA A 216 -22.92 -9.28 31.82
C ALA A 216 -24.22 -8.85 32.51
N ALA A 217 -25.36 -9.46 32.14
CA ALA A 217 -26.64 -9.17 32.79
C ALA A 217 -26.66 -9.60 34.27
N LEU A 218 -26.04 -10.74 34.58
CA LEU A 218 -26.00 -11.29 35.94
C LEU A 218 -25.01 -10.54 36.85
N THR A 219 -23.96 -9.95 36.29
CA THR A 219 -22.97 -9.15 37.03
C THR A 219 -23.39 -7.69 37.23
N ASP A 220 -24.30 -7.17 36.41
CA ASP A 220 -24.82 -5.80 36.48
C ASP A 220 -25.89 -5.64 37.59
N PRO A 221 -25.68 -4.76 38.60
CA PRO A 221 -26.64 -4.53 39.68
C PRO A 221 -28.04 -4.09 39.24
N GLN A 222 -28.15 -3.33 38.16
CA GLN A 222 -29.43 -2.82 37.67
C GLN A 222 -30.21 -3.89 36.88
N ARG A 223 -29.53 -4.93 36.38
CA ARG A 223 -30.10 -5.85 35.38
C ARG A 223 -30.21 -7.29 35.84
N ARG A 224 -29.51 -7.68 36.90
CA ARG A 224 -29.60 -9.02 37.48
C ARG A 224 -31.06 -9.43 37.76
N GLY A 225 -31.89 -8.48 38.20
CA GLY A 225 -33.33 -8.71 38.46
C GLY A 225 -34.20 -8.94 37.22
N THR A 226 -33.69 -8.64 36.02
CA THR A 226 -34.38 -8.89 34.74
C THR A 226 -34.17 -10.31 34.22
N VAL A 227 -33.19 -11.05 34.77
CA VAL A 227 -32.89 -12.45 34.39
C VAL A 227 -33.73 -13.39 35.26
N PRO A 228 -34.70 -14.14 34.71
CA PRO A 228 -35.52 -15.06 35.49
C PRO A 228 -34.76 -16.36 35.76
N VAL A 229 -33.78 -16.32 36.67
CA VAL A 229 -32.85 -17.42 36.99
C VAL A 229 -33.57 -18.75 37.24
N HIS A 230 -34.68 -18.73 37.99
CA HIS A 230 -35.48 -19.92 38.27
C HIS A 230 -36.24 -20.45 37.06
N SER A 231 -36.82 -19.57 36.23
CA SER A 231 -37.58 -19.97 35.03
C SER A 231 -36.67 -20.44 33.89
N LEU A 232 -35.42 -19.96 33.86
CA LEU A 232 -34.38 -20.44 32.94
C LEU A 232 -33.70 -21.72 33.42
N GLY A 233 -33.97 -22.17 34.66
CA GLY A 233 -33.39 -23.39 35.21
C GLY A 233 -31.88 -23.28 35.49
N LEU A 234 -31.35 -22.07 35.68
CA LEU A 234 -29.93 -21.85 35.92
C LEU A 234 -29.53 -22.30 37.36
N PRO A 235 -28.56 -23.20 37.54
CA PRO A 235 -28.04 -23.57 38.86
C PRO A 235 -27.42 -22.37 39.59
N ALA A 236 -27.49 -22.34 40.92
CA ALA A 236 -26.92 -21.25 41.73
C ALA A 236 -25.41 -21.04 41.47
N ALA A 237 -24.67 -22.11 41.19
CA ALA A 237 -23.23 -22.08 40.89
C ALA A 237 -22.88 -21.36 39.55
N VAL A 238 -23.86 -21.18 38.67
CA VAL A 238 -23.68 -20.49 37.38
C VAL A 238 -23.78 -18.97 37.53
N VAL A 239 -24.35 -18.48 38.62
CA VAL A 239 -24.66 -17.06 38.79
C VAL A 239 -23.44 -16.34 39.40
N PRO A 240 -22.72 -15.48 38.65
CA PRO A 240 -21.53 -14.79 39.14
C PRO A 240 -21.86 -13.78 40.25
N ALA A 241 -20.86 -13.37 41.02
CA ALA A 241 -21.01 -12.27 41.99
C ALA A 241 -21.37 -10.95 41.28
N LEU A 242 -22.16 -10.10 41.96
CA LEU A 242 -22.39 -8.72 41.53
C LEU A 242 -21.05 -8.00 41.37
N THR A 243 -20.94 -7.16 40.34
CA THR A 243 -19.75 -6.34 40.02
C THR A 243 -18.46 -7.14 39.82
N SER A 244 -18.53 -8.43 39.45
CA SER A 244 -17.35 -9.22 39.06
C SER A 244 -16.84 -8.90 37.64
N VAL A 245 -17.63 -8.15 36.86
CA VAL A 245 -17.23 -7.50 35.60
C VAL A 245 -17.46 -6.01 35.78
N ASP A 246 -16.42 -5.20 35.58
CA ASP A 246 -16.47 -3.74 35.75
C ASP A 246 -17.10 -3.05 34.54
N VAL A 247 -16.85 -3.56 33.35
CA VAL A 247 -17.41 -3.03 32.10
C VAL A 247 -17.61 -4.13 31.06
N ALA A 248 -18.72 -4.06 30.32
CA ALA A 248 -18.97 -4.88 29.16
C ALA A 248 -18.98 -4.00 27.90
N ILE A 249 -18.18 -4.36 26.90
CA ILE A 249 -17.99 -3.67 25.63
C ILE A 249 -18.41 -4.62 24.51
N TYR A 250 -19.26 -4.15 23.62
CA TYR A 250 -19.64 -4.88 22.42
C TYR A 250 -18.87 -4.31 21.22
N ALA A 251 -17.81 -5.00 20.78
CA ALA A 251 -16.78 -4.48 19.89
C ALA A 251 -17.20 -4.34 18.43
N GLN A 252 -18.37 -4.84 18.03
CA GLN A 252 -18.84 -4.80 16.66
C GLN A 252 -18.78 -3.38 16.07
N SER A 253 -17.96 -3.18 15.03
CA SER A 253 -17.73 -1.88 14.33
C SER A 253 -17.06 -0.79 15.17
N LEU A 254 -16.60 -1.11 16.37
CA LEU A 254 -15.80 -0.18 17.13
C LEU A 254 -14.39 -0.17 16.55
N THR A 255 -13.82 1.02 16.45
CA THR A 255 -12.40 1.21 16.16
C THR A 255 -11.61 0.98 17.44
N THR A 256 -10.30 0.78 17.31
CA THR A 256 -9.38 0.65 18.44
C THR A 256 -9.50 1.81 19.42
N HIS A 257 -9.62 3.03 18.90
CA HIS A 257 -9.85 4.24 19.72
C HIS A 257 -11.17 4.18 20.51
N HIS A 258 -12.26 3.67 19.93
CA HIS A 258 -13.54 3.55 20.65
C HIS A 258 -13.47 2.52 21.79
N VAL A 259 -12.80 1.38 21.56
CA VAL A 259 -12.62 0.37 22.61
C VAL A 259 -11.70 0.89 23.72
N LEU A 260 -10.59 1.54 23.36
CA LEU A 260 -9.68 2.20 24.31
C LEU A 260 -10.42 3.20 25.20
N ALA A 261 -11.21 4.10 24.59
CA ALA A 261 -12.00 5.07 25.33
C ALA A 261 -13.02 4.40 26.28
N GLY A 262 -13.61 3.27 25.86
CA GLY A 262 -14.50 2.47 26.69
C GLY A 262 -13.82 1.90 27.94
N ILE A 263 -12.61 1.34 27.78
CA ILE A 263 -11.81 0.79 28.88
C ILE A 263 -11.31 1.90 29.81
N ALA A 264 -10.76 2.98 29.26
CA ALA A 264 -10.27 4.13 30.05
C ALA A 264 -11.39 4.74 30.90
N THR A 265 -12.59 4.89 30.33
CA THR A 265 -13.73 5.42 31.07
C THR A 265 -14.14 4.51 32.23
N ALA A 266 -14.10 3.18 32.04
CA ALA A 266 -14.37 2.23 33.12
C ALA A 266 -13.32 2.30 34.23
N ALA A 267 -12.08 2.59 33.86
CA ALA A 267 -11.00 2.86 34.80
C ALA A 267 -11.10 4.25 35.48
N ARG A 268 -12.09 5.08 35.10
CA ARG A 268 -12.40 6.43 35.60
C ARG A 268 -11.38 7.53 35.22
N PHE A 269 -10.75 7.42 34.06
CA PHE A 269 -9.91 8.47 33.50
C PHE A 269 -10.02 8.53 31.96
N ARG A 270 -9.36 9.50 31.33
CA ARG A 270 -9.34 9.64 29.87
C ARG A 270 -7.95 9.29 29.34
N ALA A 271 -7.88 8.35 28.40
CA ALA A 271 -6.68 8.00 27.66
C ALA A 271 -6.96 8.10 26.16
N ASP A 272 -6.06 8.76 25.43
CA ASP A 272 -6.11 8.82 23.97
C ASP A 272 -5.12 7.80 23.35
N THR A 273 -4.28 7.15 24.16
CA THR A 273 -3.36 6.06 23.75
C THR A 273 -3.33 4.87 24.74
N PRO A 274 -2.98 3.65 24.29
CA PRO A 274 -2.81 2.48 25.16
C PRO A 274 -1.76 2.66 26.25
N VAL A 275 -0.68 3.40 25.96
CA VAL A 275 0.41 3.68 26.91
C VAL A 275 -0.09 4.51 28.09
N GLN A 276 -0.87 5.56 27.83
CA GLN A 276 -1.51 6.36 28.89
C GLN A 276 -2.47 5.51 29.74
N LEU A 277 -3.18 4.57 29.11
CA LEU A 277 -4.04 3.64 29.84
C LEU A 277 -3.23 2.71 30.74
N LEU A 278 -2.08 2.21 30.27
CA LEU A 278 -1.18 1.35 31.05
C LEU A 278 -0.59 2.08 32.27
N GLU A 279 -0.09 3.31 32.09
CA GLU A 279 0.51 4.12 33.17
C GLU A 279 -0.44 4.27 34.36
N GLU A 280 -1.71 4.59 34.08
CA GLU A 280 -2.74 4.79 35.11
C GLU A 280 -3.27 3.47 35.71
N LEU A 281 -3.17 2.35 34.99
CA LEU A 281 -3.56 1.04 35.52
C LEU A 281 -2.57 0.51 36.57
N VAL A 282 -1.32 1.00 36.61
CA VAL A 282 -0.28 0.59 37.57
C VAL A 282 -0.70 0.86 39.01
N ASP A 283 -1.35 2.00 39.26
CA ASP A 283 -1.70 2.50 40.60
C ASP A 283 -3.00 1.90 41.17
N ARG A 284 -3.61 0.93 40.50
CA ARG A 284 -4.86 0.31 40.96
C ARG A 284 -4.62 -0.80 41.97
N ASP A 285 -5.35 -0.76 43.09
CA ASP A 285 -5.33 -1.81 44.12
C ASP A 285 -6.02 -3.11 43.68
N ALA A 286 -6.99 -3.03 42.76
CA ALA A 286 -7.75 -4.16 42.25
C ALA A 286 -7.78 -4.18 40.71
N PRO A 287 -7.73 -5.39 40.09
CA PRO A 287 -7.67 -5.52 38.64
C PRO A 287 -8.99 -5.10 37.99
N LEU A 288 -8.92 -4.34 36.91
CA LEU A 288 -10.08 -3.96 36.10
C LEU A 288 -10.52 -5.14 35.22
N THR A 289 -11.72 -5.68 35.43
CA THR A 289 -12.26 -6.80 34.65
C THR A 289 -13.18 -6.29 33.53
N VAL A 290 -12.73 -6.43 32.29
CA VAL A 290 -13.40 -5.96 31.07
C VAL A 290 -13.93 -7.16 30.28
N LEU A 291 -15.23 -7.18 29.99
CA LEU A 291 -15.82 -8.12 29.04
C LEU A 291 -15.87 -7.47 27.67
N ILE A 292 -15.34 -8.11 26.64
CA ILE A 292 -15.39 -7.65 25.24
C ILE A 292 -16.01 -8.75 24.37
N ASP A 293 -17.17 -8.51 23.75
CA ASP A 293 -17.80 -9.46 22.82
C ASP A 293 -17.73 -8.98 21.36
N ALA A 294 -17.84 -9.92 20.41
CA ALA A 294 -17.80 -9.68 18.96
C ALA A 294 -16.52 -8.98 18.50
N LEU A 295 -15.37 -9.37 19.05
CA LEU A 295 -14.06 -8.83 18.68
C LEU A 295 -13.77 -9.02 17.18
N ASP A 296 -14.17 -10.18 16.62
CA ASP A 296 -14.06 -10.51 15.20
C ASP A 296 -14.90 -9.62 14.28
N GLU A 297 -15.83 -8.83 14.83
CA GLU A 297 -16.70 -7.94 14.09
C GLU A 297 -16.35 -6.45 14.27
N ALA A 298 -15.20 -6.14 14.89
CA ALA A 298 -14.67 -4.78 15.04
C ALA A 298 -14.43 -4.08 13.69
N ALA A 299 -14.18 -2.77 13.70
CA ALA A 299 -13.87 -2.02 12.48
C ALA A 299 -12.56 -2.52 11.86
N ASP A 300 -11.57 -2.76 12.72
CA ASP A 300 -10.32 -3.44 12.41
C ASP A 300 -9.97 -4.36 13.60
N PRO A 301 -10.35 -5.66 13.54
CA PRO A 301 -10.08 -6.61 14.61
C PRO A 301 -8.58 -6.83 14.85
N ASP A 302 -7.75 -6.62 13.84
CA ASP A 302 -6.32 -6.89 13.90
C ASP A 302 -5.56 -5.77 14.56
N ASP A 303 -5.86 -4.54 14.16
CA ASP A 303 -5.36 -3.35 14.83
C ASP A 303 -5.78 -3.33 16.31
N LEU A 304 -7.05 -3.62 16.60
CA LEU A 304 -7.56 -3.67 17.97
C LEU A 304 -6.85 -4.72 18.84
N THR A 305 -6.55 -5.89 18.27
CA THR A 305 -5.88 -6.95 18.99
C THR A 305 -4.40 -6.63 19.21
N ARG A 306 -3.68 -6.24 18.14
CA ARG A 306 -2.23 -6.01 18.19
C ARG A 306 -1.85 -4.73 18.92
N HIS A 307 -2.59 -3.64 18.73
CA HIS A 307 -2.17 -2.32 19.22
C HIS A 307 -2.87 -1.90 20.52
N LEU A 308 -3.92 -2.60 20.97
CA LEU A 308 -4.58 -2.30 22.25
C LEU A 308 -4.60 -3.51 23.20
N LEU A 309 -5.27 -4.61 22.81
CA LEU A 309 -5.52 -5.70 23.76
C LEU A 309 -4.25 -6.46 24.16
N ARG A 310 -3.36 -6.75 23.20
CA ARG A 310 -2.11 -7.46 23.48
C ARG A 310 -1.15 -6.64 24.37
N PRO A 311 -0.87 -5.35 24.08
CA PRO A 311 -0.09 -4.50 24.98
C PRO A 311 -0.69 -4.40 26.39
N LEU A 312 -2.02 -4.34 26.50
CA LEU A 312 -2.69 -4.34 27.80
C LEU A 312 -2.48 -5.66 28.56
N LEU A 313 -2.53 -6.81 27.88
CA LEU A 313 -2.30 -8.11 28.51
C LEU A 313 -0.83 -8.29 28.94
N ASP A 314 0.10 -7.88 28.08
CA ASP A 314 1.54 -8.10 28.29
C ASP A 314 2.14 -7.14 29.33
N HIS A 315 1.67 -5.90 29.38
CA HIS A 315 2.30 -4.85 30.19
C HIS A 315 1.51 -4.38 31.41
N ALA A 316 0.24 -4.76 31.57
CA ALA A 316 -0.55 -4.33 32.74
C ALA A 316 -0.23 -5.14 34.02
N ALA A 317 0.68 -6.12 33.99
CA ALA A 317 1.13 -6.90 35.16
C ALA A 317 -0.03 -7.46 36.04
N GLY A 318 -1.09 -7.95 35.40
CA GLY A 318 -2.26 -8.50 36.08
C GLY A 318 -3.25 -7.47 36.64
N LYS A 319 -3.07 -6.17 36.35
CA LYS A 319 -3.98 -5.07 36.75
C LYS A 319 -5.21 -4.91 35.84
N ILE A 320 -5.25 -5.64 34.74
CA ILE A 320 -6.42 -5.76 33.87
C ILE A 320 -6.72 -7.24 33.60
N ARG A 321 -8.01 -7.58 33.51
CA ARG A 321 -8.49 -8.90 33.17
C ARG A 321 -9.48 -8.79 32.02
N LEU A 322 -9.32 -9.59 30.98
CA LEU A 322 -10.14 -9.54 29.78
C LEU A 322 -10.93 -10.84 29.61
N LEU A 323 -12.26 -10.74 29.51
CA LEU A 323 -13.14 -11.82 29.09
C LEU A 323 -13.58 -11.54 27.65
N VAL A 324 -13.04 -12.27 26.68
CA VAL A 324 -13.16 -11.92 25.25
C VAL A 324 -13.98 -12.95 24.48
N GLY A 325 -15.00 -12.49 23.75
CA GLY A 325 -15.75 -13.26 22.76
C GLY A 325 -15.23 -13.01 21.35
N THR A 326 -14.71 -14.04 20.69
CA THR A 326 -14.12 -13.92 19.34
C THR A 326 -14.24 -15.21 18.53
N ARG A 327 -13.64 -15.24 17.33
CA ARG A 327 -13.52 -16.43 16.48
C ARG A 327 -12.11 -17.01 16.53
N ASP A 328 -12.02 -18.28 16.12
CA ASP A 328 -10.80 -19.08 16.13
C ASP A 328 -9.58 -18.37 15.51
N PHE A 329 -9.78 -17.67 14.38
CA PHE A 329 -8.70 -16.99 13.66
C PHE A 329 -8.05 -15.82 14.42
N LEU A 330 -8.66 -15.30 15.49
CA LEU A 330 -8.09 -14.24 16.31
C LEU A 330 -7.43 -14.74 17.61
N LEU A 331 -7.52 -16.04 17.92
CA LEU A 331 -6.96 -16.60 19.15
C LEU A 331 -5.44 -16.44 19.20
N ASP A 332 -4.77 -16.78 18.10
CA ASP A 332 -3.32 -16.68 17.99
C ASP A 332 -2.83 -15.24 18.16
N ARG A 333 -3.56 -14.26 17.61
CA ARG A 333 -3.26 -12.82 17.73
C ARG A 333 -3.41 -12.32 19.17
N LEU A 334 -4.30 -12.91 19.96
CA LEU A 334 -4.45 -12.66 21.39
C LEU A 334 -3.40 -13.40 22.25
N GLY A 335 -2.50 -14.19 21.65
CA GLY A 335 -1.54 -15.02 22.38
C GLY A 335 -2.20 -16.19 23.11
N HIS A 336 -3.35 -16.67 22.61
CA HIS A 336 -4.15 -17.70 23.28
C HIS A 336 -4.33 -18.92 22.39
N ARG A 337 -4.48 -20.11 23.00
CA ARG A 337 -4.66 -21.37 22.27
C ARG A 337 -6.09 -21.86 22.38
N ARG A 338 -6.56 -22.57 21.35
CA ARG A 338 -7.93 -23.09 21.27
C ARG A 338 -8.25 -24.12 22.36
N ASP A 339 -7.28 -24.93 22.77
CA ASP A 339 -7.42 -25.93 23.83
C ASP A 339 -7.59 -25.32 25.24
N THR A 340 -7.09 -24.09 25.42
CA THR A 340 -7.26 -23.31 26.66
C THR A 340 -8.46 -22.38 26.65
N ALA A 341 -9.08 -22.16 25.48
CA ALA A 341 -10.28 -21.35 25.32
C ALA A 341 -11.55 -22.15 25.65
N ILE A 342 -12.62 -21.43 25.99
CA ILE A 342 -13.97 -22.02 26.09
C ILE A 342 -14.52 -22.13 24.66
N ASP A 343 -14.23 -23.25 23.99
CA ASP A 343 -14.74 -23.56 22.65
C ASP A 343 -16.16 -24.11 22.71
N LEU A 344 -17.15 -23.27 22.40
CA LEU A 344 -18.56 -23.65 22.44
C LEU A 344 -18.92 -24.75 21.43
N ASP A 345 -18.07 -25.10 20.47
CA ASP A 345 -18.37 -26.23 19.57
C ASP A 345 -17.85 -27.58 20.09
N ALA A 346 -17.00 -27.58 21.10
CA ALA A 346 -16.51 -28.83 21.68
C ALA A 346 -17.63 -29.58 22.41
N ASP A 347 -17.59 -30.92 22.36
CA ASP A 347 -18.60 -31.80 22.97
C ASP A 347 -18.82 -31.51 24.46
N ARG A 348 -17.76 -31.08 25.19
CA ARG A 348 -17.83 -30.66 26.61
C ARG A 348 -18.86 -29.55 26.84
N TYR A 349 -18.97 -28.62 25.92
CA TYR A 349 -19.82 -27.44 26.03
C TYR A 349 -21.14 -27.60 25.27
N ALA A 350 -21.32 -28.69 24.51
CA ALA A 350 -22.57 -29.03 23.86
C ALA A 350 -23.67 -29.23 24.91
N ASP A 351 -24.73 -28.44 24.79
CA ASP A 351 -25.84 -28.44 25.75
C ASP A 351 -27.14 -28.76 25.00
N LEU A 352 -27.29 -30.03 24.63
CA LEU A 352 -28.41 -30.50 23.82
C LEU A 352 -29.75 -30.29 24.53
N GLN A 353 -29.78 -30.40 25.86
CA GLN A 353 -30.98 -30.17 26.65
C GLN A 353 -31.41 -28.71 26.58
N ALA A 354 -30.51 -27.75 26.77
CA ALA A 354 -30.84 -26.34 26.64
C ALA A 354 -31.16 -25.95 25.20
N LEU A 355 -30.47 -26.53 24.20
CA LEU A 355 -30.78 -26.34 22.79
C LEU A 355 -32.20 -26.85 22.45
N THR A 356 -32.62 -27.96 23.05
CA THR A 356 -33.99 -28.50 22.91
C THR A 356 -35.03 -27.57 23.50
N THR A 357 -34.79 -27.06 24.71
CA THR A 357 -35.67 -26.05 25.35
C THR A 357 -35.76 -24.79 24.50
N TYR A 358 -34.62 -24.28 24.02
CA TYR A 358 -34.55 -23.13 23.12
C TYR A 358 -35.34 -23.36 21.83
N THR A 359 -35.18 -24.53 21.21
CA THR A 359 -35.90 -24.94 19.99
C THR A 359 -37.41 -24.98 20.22
N ALA A 360 -37.87 -25.53 21.36
CA ALA A 360 -39.28 -25.55 21.71
C ALA A 360 -39.85 -24.14 21.87
N THR A 361 -39.11 -23.24 22.54
CA THR A 361 -39.49 -21.82 22.66
C THR A 361 -39.56 -21.15 21.29
N CYS A 362 -38.57 -21.36 20.41
CA CYS A 362 -38.59 -20.82 19.05
C CYS A 362 -39.78 -21.36 18.24
N LEU A 363 -40.12 -22.64 18.35
CA LEU A 363 -41.29 -23.20 17.65
C LEU A 363 -42.60 -22.54 18.11
N LEU A 364 -42.73 -22.15 19.37
CA LEU A 364 -43.91 -21.48 19.90
C LEU A 364 -43.93 -19.98 19.54
N GLU A 365 -42.81 -19.29 19.69
CA GLU A 365 -42.75 -17.84 19.73
C GLU A 365 -42.24 -17.18 18.43
N ALA A 366 -41.62 -17.93 17.50
CA ALA A 366 -41.07 -17.34 16.26
C ALA A 366 -42.15 -16.78 15.31
N SER A 367 -43.42 -17.21 15.45
CA SER A 367 -44.55 -16.72 14.68
C SER A 367 -45.79 -16.56 15.59
N PRO A 368 -46.53 -15.44 15.51
CA PRO A 368 -47.79 -15.26 16.24
C PRO A 368 -48.83 -16.34 15.91
N ASN A 369 -48.78 -16.87 14.69
CA ASN A 369 -49.69 -17.90 14.18
C ASN A 369 -49.07 -19.30 14.20
N SER A 370 -48.03 -19.53 15.02
CA SER A 370 -47.35 -20.83 15.03
C SER A 370 -48.34 -21.98 15.29
N PRO A 371 -48.37 -23.02 14.43
CA PRO A 371 -49.27 -24.16 14.62
C PRO A 371 -48.93 -24.96 15.88
N TYR A 372 -47.69 -24.83 16.39
CA TYR A 372 -47.20 -25.54 17.57
C TYR A 372 -47.80 -25.02 18.88
N ARG A 373 -48.41 -23.81 18.91
CA ARG A 373 -49.11 -23.29 20.10
C ARG A 373 -50.34 -24.11 20.48
N LYS A 374 -50.93 -24.83 19.52
CA LYS A 374 -52.16 -25.64 19.70
C LYS A 374 -51.88 -27.15 19.80
N GLU A 375 -50.61 -27.55 19.73
CA GLU A 375 -50.21 -28.95 19.75
C GLU A 375 -50.04 -29.50 21.17
N LYS A 376 -50.04 -30.84 21.29
CA LYS A 376 -49.74 -31.51 22.56
C LYS A 376 -48.26 -31.30 22.94
N PRO A 377 -47.93 -31.08 24.23
CA PRO A 377 -46.55 -30.88 24.69
C PRO A 377 -45.58 -32.00 24.28
N GLU A 378 -46.04 -33.25 24.27
CA GLU A 378 -45.26 -34.42 23.84
C GLU A 378 -44.81 -34.32 22.38
N ARG A 379 -45.69 -33.85 21.49
CA ARG A 379 -45.40 -33.69 20.05
C ARG A 379 -44.48 -32.51 19.80
N LEU A 380 -44.71 -31.38 20.47
CA LEU A 380 -43.81 -30.22 20.44
C LEU A 380 -42.40 -30.62 20.87
N ARG A 381 -42.28 -31.35 21.99
CA ARG A 381 -41.01 -31.82 22.51
C ARG A 381 -40.30 -32.76 21.53
N ALA A 382 -41.01 -33.73 20.95
CA ALA A 382 -40.43 -34.66 19.99
C ALA A 382 -39.92 -33.97 18.71
N VAL A 383 -40.61 -32.91 18.24
CA VAL A 383 -40.13 -32.08 17.12
C VAL A 383 -38.90 -31.26 17.54
N ALA A 384 -38.93 -30.65 18.73
CA ALA A 384 -37.83 -29.87 19.25
C ALA A 384 -36.55 -30.71 19.48
N GLU A 385 -36.68 -31.92 20.01
CA GLU A 385 -35.58 -32.87 20.19
C GLU A 385 -34.94 -33.26 18.85
N ALA A 386 -35.75 -33.54 17.83
CA ALA A 386 -35.25 -33.88 16.50
C ALA A 386 -34.52 -32.71 15.83
N VAL A 387 -35.05 -31.49 15.95
CA VAL A 387 -34.41 -30.28 15.41
C VAL A 387 -33.13 -29.95 16.18
N ALA A 388 -33.15 -30.03 17.51
CA ALA A 388 -31.97 -29.78 18.34
C ALA A 388 -30.84 -30.79 18.09
N ALA A 389 -31.18 -32.08 17.92
CA ALA A 389 -30.22 -33.11 17.59
C ALA A 389 -29.55 -32.89 16.21
N ALA A 390 -30.30 -32.41 15.23
CA ALA A 390 -29.76 -32.08 13.91
C ALA A 390 -28.94 -30.78 13.92
N ALA A 391 -29.33 -29.81 14.74
CA ALA A 391 -28.71 -28.49 14.82
C ALA A 391 -27.48 -28.43 15.72
N SER A 392 -27.30 -29.37 16.65
CA SER A 392 -26.23 -29.35 17.65
C SER A 392 -24.83 -29.24 17.01
N PRO A 393 -23.95 -28.32 17.49
CA PRO A 393 -24.11 -27.41 18.62
C PRO A 393 -24.64 -25.99 18.26
N SER A 394 -25.15 -25.78 17.04
CA SER A 394 -25.57 -24.47 16.53
C SER A 394 -26.99 -24.05 16.93
N PHE A 395 -27.09 -23.06 17.82
CA PHE A 395 -28.35 -22.40 18.17
C PHE A 395 -28.94 -21.61 16.99
N LEU A 396 -28.11 -21.16 16.04
CA LEU A 396 -28.58 -20.48 14.82
C LEU A 396 -29.31 -21.44 13.88
N VAL A 397 -28.78 -22.66 13.65
CA VAL A 397 -29.45 -23.68 12.83
C VAL A 397 -30.79 -24.07 13.45
N ALA A 398 -30.82 -24.24 14.78
CA ALA A 398 -32.05 -24.53 15.52
C ALA A 398 -33.07 -23.40 15.37
N ARG A 399 -32.64 -22.15 15.53
CA ARG A 399 -33.50 -20.97 15.39
C ARG A 399 -34.11 -20.84 13.99
N ILE A 400 -33.29 -20.92 12.95
CA ILE A 400 -33.74 -20.80 11.55
C ILE A 400 -34.72 -21.93 11.24
N THR A 401 -34.36 -23.17 11.55
CA THR A 401 -35.20 -24.35 11.30
C THR A 401 -36.53 -24.26 12.05
N SER A 402 -36.50 -23.82 13.31
CA SER A 402 -37.71 -23.64 14.13
C SER A 402 -38.60 -22.53 13.58
N ALA A 403 -38.02 -21.39 13.18
CA ALA A 403 -38.75 -20.29 12.56
C ALA A 403 -39.40 -20.73 11.23
N THR A 404 -38.68 -21.48 10.40
CA THR A 404 -39.21 -22.05 9.15
C THR A 404 -40.39 -22.98 9.42
N LEU A 405 -40.29 -23.83 10.45
CA LEU A 405 -41.37 -24.75 10.84
C LEU A 405 -42.57 -24.01 11.44
N ALA A 406 -42.33 -23.00 12.29
CA ALA A 406 -43.36 -22.18 12.92
C ALA A 406 -44.12 -21.29 11.91
N ALA A 407 -43.53 -21.01 10.75
CA ALA A 407 -44.16 -20.27 9.66
C ALA A 407 -45.07 -21.13 8.76
N ARG A 408 -45.15 -22.46 8.99
CA ARG A 408 -46.00 -23.37 8.20
C ARG A 408 -47.44 -23.41 8.74
N ASP A 409 -48.38 -23.76 7.86
CA ASP A 409 -49.79 -23.94 8.22
C ASP A 409 -50.06 -25.22 9.04
N ARG A 410 -49.16 -26.20 8.98
CA ARG A 410 -49.32 -27.52 9.63
C ARG A 410 -48.04 -27.97 10.33
N THR A 411 -48.21 -28.69 11.42
CA THR A 411 -47.13 -29.31 12.18
C THR A 411 -46.60 -30.55 11.47
N VAL A 412 -45.31 -30.84 11.68
CA VAL A 412 -44.65 -32.03 11.12
C VAL A 412 -44.92 -33.28 11.97
N ASP A 413 -44.75 -34.46 11.38
CA ASP A 413 -44.74 -35.71 12.14
C ASP A 413 -43.33 -35.98 12.66
N PRO A 414 -43.08 -35.88 13.98
CA PRO A 414 -41.76 -36.13 14.53
C PRO A 414 -41.30 -37.58 14.34
N GLN A 415 -42.16 -38.55 14.02
CA GLN A 415 -41.77 -39.94 13.78
C GLN A 415 -41.40 -40.25 12.32
N ASP A 416 -41.59 -39.28 11.41
CA ASP A 416 -41.19 -39.44 10.02
C ASP A 416 -39.65 -39.48 9.86
N SER A 417 -39.14 -40.68 9.52
CA SER A 417 -37.70 -40.90 9.32
C SER A 417 -37.12 -40.15 8.12
N GLY A 418 -37.94 -39.82 7.12
CA GLY A 418 -37.56 -39.02 5.97
C GLY A 418 -37.39 -37.55 6.35
N TRP A 419 -38.35 -36.98 7.09
CA TRP A 419 -38.25 -35.64 7.64
C TRP A 419 -37.03 -35.47 8.56
N ARG A 420 -36.81 -36.41 9.50
CA ARG A 420 -35.65 -36.36 10.42
C ARG A 420 -34.31 -36.38 9.67
N ARG A 421 -34.15 -37.27 8.69
CA ARG A 421 -32.93 -37.34 7.86
C ARG A 421 -32.71 -36.09 7.03
N ALA A 422 -33.79 -35.41 6.66
CA ALA A 422 -33.73 -34.22 5.83
C ALA A 422 -33.46 -32.95 6.64
N LEU A 423 -33.42 -32.95 7.98
CA LEU A 423 -33.17 -31.75 8.79
C LEU A 423 -31.78 -31.15 8.52
N PRO A 424 -31.66 -29.82 8.38
CA PRO A 424 -30.39 -29.17 8.07
C PRO A 424 -29.43 -29.27 9.26
N ARG A 425 -28.15 -29.51 8.97
CA ARG A 425 -27.08 -29.55 9.98
C ARG A 425 -26.18 -28.33 9.91
N LEU A 426 -26.10 -27.71 8.74
CA LEU A 426 -25.28 -26.53 8.50
C LEU A 426 -26.15 -25.27 8.37
N PRO A 427 -25.66 -24.09 8.82
CA PRO A 427 -26.38 -22.82 8.68
C PRO A 427 -26.83 -22.53 7.24
N GLY A 428 -25.99 -22.80 6.25
CA GLY A 428 -26.34 -22.61 4.83
C GLY A 428 -27.48 -23.50 4.35
N GLU A 429 -27.57 -24.75 4.82
CA GLU A 429 -28.68 -25.66 4.50
C GLU A 429 -29.99 -25.20 5.14
N ALA A 430 -29.91 -24.73 6.39
CA ALA A 430 -31.06 -24.19 7.11
C ALA A 430 -31.60 -22.94 6.42
N MET A 431 -30.72 -22.02 6.01
CA MET A 431 -31.07 -20.82 5.25
C MET A 431 -31.64 -21.16 3.86
N HIS A 432 -31.04 -22.11 3.13
CA HIS A 432 -31.58 -22.58 1.86
C HIS A 432 -33.04 -23.07 2.01
N ARG A 433 -33.27 -23.93 3.01
CA ARG A 433 -34.60 -24.46 3.27
C ARG A 433 -35.58 -23.38 3.74
N ASP A 434 -35.15 -22.41 4.54
CA ASP A 434 -35.99 -21.28 4.94
C ASP A 434 -36.41 -20.45 3.72
N LEU A 435 -35.46 -20.13 2.85
CA LEU A 435 -35.72 -19.37 1.63
C LEU A 435 -36.71 -20.11 0.71
N GLU A 436 -36.52 -21.40 0.50
CA GLU A 436 -37.43 -22.23 -0.31
C GLU A 436 -38.82 -22.36 0.34
N THR A 437 -38.88 -22.55 1.66
CA THR A 437 -40.15 -22.80 2.35
C THR A 437 -40.99 -21.53 2.49
N ARG A 438 -40.40 -20.39 2.91
CA ARG A 438 -41.15 -19.15 3.15
C ARG A 438 -41.52 -18.42 1.86
N PHE A 439 -40.65 -18.47 0.85
CA PHE A 439 -40.83 -17.68 -0.36
C PHE A 439 -41.30 -18.51 -1.55
N SER A 440 -41.19 -19.85 -1.53
CA SER A 440 -41.71 -20.75 -2.55
C SER A 440 -41.38 -20.25 -3.97
N LYS A 441 -42.41 -19.90 -4.78
CA LYS A 441 -42.25 -19.36 -6.14
C LYS A 441 -41.38 -18.09 -6.25
N LYS A 442 -41.19 -17.33 -5.16
CA LYS A 442 -40.34 -16.13 -5.08
C LYS A 442 -38.93 -16.41 -4.55
N ALA A 443 -38.59 -17.64 -4.18
CA ALA A 443 -37.27 -17.99 -3.63
C ALA A 443 -36.14 -17.70 -4.61
N LYS A 444 -36.38 -17.91 -5.92
CA LYS A 444 -35.43 -17.53 -6.98
C LYS A 444 -35.13 -16.02 -6.97
N LYS A 445 -36.18 -15.18 -6.95
CA LYS A 445 -36.05 -13.72 -6.87
C LYS A 445 -35.23 -13.28 -5.65
N VAL A 446 -35.48 -13.87 -4.49
CA VAL A 446 -34.71 -13.54 -3.26
C VAL A 446 -33.23 -13.91 -3.42
N ARG A 447 -32.92 -15.08 -3.98
CA ARG A 447 -31.52 -15.47 -4.25
C ARG A 447 -30.84 -14.54 -5.23
N ASP A 448 -31.52 -14.22 -6.33
CA ASP A 448 -30.98 -13.37 -7.39
C ASP A 448 -30.65 -11.97 -6.84
N LEU A 449 -31.49 -11.42 -5.95
CA LEU A 449 -31.23 -10.13 -5.29
C LEU A 449 -30.15 -10.22 -4.20
N LEU A 450 -30.03 -11.32 -3.44
CA LEU A 450 -29.01 -11.45 -2.38
C LEU A 450 -27.61 -11.82 -2.91
N ARG A 451 -27.53 -12.48 -4.06
CA ARG A 451 -26.28 -13.01 -4.62
C ARG A 451 -25.20 -11.95 -4.87
N PRO A 452 -25.50 -10.74 -5.41
CA PRO A 452 -24.51 -9.67 -5.55
C PRO A 452 -23.79 -9.34 -4.24
N LEU A 453 -24.49 -9.37 -3.11
CA LEU A 453 -23.92 -9.06 -1.80
C LEU A 453 -22.92 -10.14 -1.32
N ALA A 454 -22.97 -11.35 -1.86
CA ALA A 454 -22.00 -12.40 -1.57
C ALA A 454 -20.66 -12.19 -2.29
N PHE A 455 -20.63 -11.34 -3.32
CA PHE A 455 -19.44 -11.06 -4.14
C PHE A 455 -19.03 -9.59 -4.06
N ALA A 456 -19.59 -8.84 -3.10
CA ALA A 456 -19.21 -7.47 -2.83
C ALA A 456 -17.85 -7.42 -2.14
N GLU A 457 -16.97 -6.54 -2.61
CA GLU A 457 -15.74 -6.15 -1.92
C GLU A 457 -16.03 -5.07 -0.86
N GLY A 458 -15.07 -4.84 0.05
CA GLY A 458 -15.17 -3.79 1.07
C GLY A 458 -16.22 -4.06 2.14
N GLN A 459 -16.95 -3.03 2.57
CA GLN A 459 -18.00 -3.15 3.60
C GLN A 459 -19.36 -3.61 3.04
N GLY A 460 -19.47 -3.83 1.74
CA GLY A 460 -20.69 -4.30 1.05
C GLY A 460 -20.97 -3.55 -0.25
N LEU A 461 -22.07 -3.88 -0.92
CA LEU A 461 -22.46 -3.27 -2.19
C LEU A 461 -23.35 -2.04 -1.96
N PRO A 462 -23.12 -0.90 -2.65
CA PRO A 462 -23.99 0.27 -2.53
C PRO A 462 -25.39 0.00 -3.11
N TRP A 463 -26.41 0.66 -2.55
CA TRP A 463 -27.77 0.61 -3.10
C TRP A 463 -27.91 1.44 -4.38
N GLU A 464 -27.33 2.64 -4.39
CA GLU A 464 -27.46 3.76 -5.34
C GLU A 464 -27.34 3.40 -6.85
N ASP A 465 -28.39 2.79 -7.43
CA ASP A 465 -28.45 2.25 -8.80
C ASP A 465 -27.44 1.14 -9.14
N ILE A 466 -26.76 0.60 -8.13
CA ILE A 466 -25.75 -0.45 -8.27
C ILE A 466 -26.36 -1.80 -7.94
N TRP A 467 -26.89 -2.01 -6.74
CA TRP A 467 -27.32 -3.34 -6.28
C TRP A 467 -28.39 -3.98 -7.17
N ALA A 468 -29.49 -3.27 -7.47
CA ALA A 468 -30.55 -3.79 -8.33
C ALA A 468 -30.04 -4.07 -9.75
N ALA A 469 -29.15 -3.23 -10.27
CA ALA A 469 -28.57 -3.35 -11.59
C ALA A 469 -27.62 -4.57 -11.71
N VAL A 470 -26.78 -4.81 -10.70
CA VAL A 470 -25.94 -6.01 -10.61
C VAL A 470 -26.80 -7.26 -10.54
N ALA A 471 -27.82 -7.28 -9.67
CA ALA A 471 -28.76 -8.39 -9.59
C ALA A 471 -29.43 -8.65 -10.94
N SER A 472 -29.82 -7.59 -11.64
CA SER A 472 -30.47 -7.69 -12.94
C SER A 472 -29.56 -8.29 -14.00
N ARG A 473 -28.32 -7.80 -14.06
CA ARG A 473 -27.31 -8.23 -15.02
C ARG A 473 -26.91 -9.69 -14.77
N ALA A 474 -26.68 -10.05 -13.51
CA ALA A 474 -26.29 -11.39 -13.12
C ALA A 474 -27.39 -12.44 -13.35
N ALA A 475 -28.66 -12.07 -13.15
CA ALA A 475 -29.79 -12.97 -13.31
C ALA A 475 -30.36 -13.01 -14.74
N GLY A 476 -30.03 -12.02 -15.58
CA GLY A 476 -30.63 -11.82 -16.90
C GLY A 476 -32.12 -11.40 -16.84
N ILE A 477 -32.58 -10.87 -15.71
CA ILE A 477 -33.96 -10.46 -15.45
C ILE A 477 -33.92 -9.06 -14.84
N THR A 478 -34.77 -8.14 -15.28
CA THR A 478 -34.81 -6.78 -14.71
C THR A 478 -35.38 -6.78 -13.30
N TYR A 479 -34.59 -6.28 -12.36
CA TYR A 479 -34.98 -5.96 -11.00
C TYR A 479 -34.86 -4.45 -10.75
N THR A 480 -35.77 -3.91 -9.94
CA THR A 480 -35.85 -2.47 -9.63
C THR A 480 -35.65 -2.19 -8.14
N ASP A 481 -35.57 -0.91 -7.77
CA ASP A 481 -35.55 -0.50 -6.37
C ASP A 481 -36.78 -0.97 -5.58
N ASP A 482 -37.94 -1.10 -6.23
CA ASP A 482 -39.13 -1.68 -5.60
C ASP A 482 -38.91 -3.15 -5.20
N ASP A 483 -38.12 -3.89 -5.98
CA ASP A 483 -37.79 -5.28 -5.66
C ASP A 483 -36.83 -5.37 -4.48
N LEU A 484 -35.89 -4.42 -4.36
CA LEU A 484 -35.02 -4.29 -3.20
C LEU A 484 -35.80 -3.83 -1.95
N LEU A 485 -36.74 -2.88 -2.08
CA LEU A 485 -37.64 -2.48 -1.00
C LEU A 485 -38.53 -3.66 -0.55
N TRP A 486 -39.04 -4.44 -1.51
CA TRP A 486 -39.77 -5.67 -1.22
C TRP A 486 -38.90 -6.70 -0.51
N LEU A 487 -37.66 -6.91 -0.96
CA LEU A 487 -36.68 -7.78 -0.33
C LEU A 487 -36.41 -7.31 1.11
N ARG A 488 -36.19 -6.02 1.32
CA ARG A 488 -35.96 -5.42 2.65
C ARG A 488 -37.14 -5.68 3.60
N LYS A 489 -38.37 -5.61 3.09
CA LYS A 489 -39.59 -5.85 3.88
C LYS A 489 -39.80 -7.32 4.25
N HIS A 490 -39.43 -8.27 3.40
CA HIS A 490 -39.77 -9.70 3.61
C HIS A 490 -38.56 -10.58 3.97
N ALA A 491 -37.36 -10.19 3.57
CA ALA A 491 -36.10 -10.92 3.73
C ALA A 491 -34.98 -10.04 4.31
N GLY A 492 -35.31 -8.86 4.86
CA GLY A 492 -34.34 -7.92 5.44
C GLY A 492 -33.47 -8.52 6.54
N SER A 493 -33.93 -9.58 7.21
CA SER A 493 -33.14 -10.31 8.22
C SER A 493 -31.84 -10.93 7.72
N TYR A 494 -31.66 -10.99 6.40
CA TYR A 494 -30.46 -11.52 5.77
C TYR A 494 -29.46 -10.43 5.34
N VAL A 495 -29.82 -9.16 5.45
CA VAL A 495 -29.05 -8.02 4.94
C VAL A 495 -28.76 -7.03 6.06
N VAL A 496 -27.52 -6.53 6.09
CA VAL A 496 -27.07 -5.52 7.04
C VAL A 496 -26.59 -4.29 6.27
N GLU A 497 -27.01 -3.12 6.74
CA GLU A 497 -26.50 -1.83 6.27
C GLU A 497 -25.20 -1.47 7.03
N ALA A 498 -24.21 -1.04 6.27
CA ALA A 498 -22.92 -0.53 6.73
C ALA A 498 -22.66 0.85 6.09
N THR A 499 -21.55 1.48 6.47
CA THR A 499 -21.12 2.75 5.87
C THR A 499 -19.67 2.66 5.48
N GLU A 500 -19.37 3.15 4.28
CA GLU A 500 -18.02 3.25 3.72
C GLU A 500 -17.94 4.59 2.98
N ASP A 501 -16.93 5.41 3.31
CA ASP A 501 -16.73 6.77 2.78
C ASP A 501 -17.98 7.66 2.84
N GLY A 502 -18.74 7.55 3.93
CA GLY A 502 -19.98 8.30 4.13
C GLY A 502 -21.17 7.81 3.30
N CYS A 503 -21.03 6.76 2.49
CA CYS A 503 -22.09 6.17 1.68
C CYS A 503 -22.66 4.89 2.33
N SER A 504 -23.92 4.57 2.06
CA SER A 504 -24.56 3.35 2.60
C SER A 504 -24.24 2.13 1.74
N THR A 505 -23.64 1.12 2.35
CA THR A 505 -23.34 -0.18 1.72
C THR A 505 -24.14 -1.29 2.38
N TYR A 506 -24.45 -2.34 1.62
CA TYR A 506 -25.27 -3.46 2.06
C TYR A 506 -24.49 -4.76 1.93
N ARG A 507 -24.51 -5.58 2.97
CA ARG A 507 -23.84 -6.88 2.98
C ARG A 507 -24.71 -7.96 3.61
N LEU A 508 -24.35 -9.21 3.41
CA LEU A 508 -25.06 -10.32 4.04
C LEU A 508 -24.78 -10.34 5.54
N TYR A 509 -25.81 -10.67 6.32
CA TYR A 509 -25.72 -10.78 7.77
C TYR A 509 -24.69 -11.83 8.22
N HIS A 510 -24.39 -12.83 7.38
CA HIS A 510 -23.64 -13.99 7.82
C HIS A 510 -22.81 -14.63 6.69
N GLN A 511 -21.53 -14.95 6.97
CA GLN A 511 -20.61 -15.53 5.98
C GLN A 511 -21.12 -16.85 5.39
N ALA A 512 -21.68 -17.75 6.21
CA ALA A 512 -22.24 -19.02 5.72
C ALA A 512 -23.35 -18.85 4.65
N LEU A 513 -24.08 -17.72 4.67
CA LEU A 513 -25.04 -17.39 3.62
C LEU A 513 -24.32 -16.96 2.33
N ALA A 514 -23.25 -16.18 2.46
CA ALA A 514 -22.40 -15.80 1.33
C ALA A 514 -21.81 -17.04 0.66
N ASP A 515 -21.24 -17.96 1.44
CA ASP A 515 -20.68 -19.21 0.92
C ASP A 515 -21.73 -20.08 0.23
N TYR A 516 -22.94 -20.17 0.81
CA TYR A 516 -24.06 -20.84 0.15
C TYR A 516 -24.46 -20.16 -1.17
N LEU A 517 -24.52 -18.83 -1.22
CA LEU A 517 -24.89 -18.09 -2.43
C LEU A 517 -23.81 -18.11 -3.52
N ARG A 518 -22.54 -18.37 -3.15
CA ARG A 518 -21.40 -18.57 -4.07
C ARG A 518 -21.37 -19.98 -4.68
N LYS A 519 -21.90 -20.99 -3.98
CA LYS A 519 -21.87 -22.40 -4.46
C LYS A 519 -22.58 -22.55 -5.81
N GLY A 520 -21.88 -23.16 -6.77
CA GLY A 520 -22.41 -23.45 -8.10
C GLY A 520 -22.59 -22.22 -8.99
N VAL A 521 -21.98 -21.09 -8.65
CA VAL A 521 -21.97 -19.86 -9.45
C VAL A 521 -20.61 -19.69 -10.09
N ASP A 522 -20.59 -19.28 -11.36
CA ASP A 522 -19.38 -18.80 -12.02
C ASP A 522 -18.98 -17.45 -11.42
N ALA A 523 -17.93 -17.46 -10.59
CA ALA A 523 -17.43 -16.28 -9.90
C ALA A 523 -16.92 -15.21 -10.88
N ALA A 524 -16.24 -15.61 -11.96
CA ALA A 524 -15.70 -14.69 -12.95
C ALA A 524 -16.82 -13.99 -13.71
N ALA A 525 -17.88 -14.72 -14.08
CA ALA A 525 -19.06 -14.13 -14.72
C ALA A 525 -19.77 -13.11 -13.82
N LEU A 526 -19.87 -13.39 -12.51
CA LEU A 526 -20.53 -12.48 -11.58
C LEU A 526 -19.68 -11.23 -11.28
N HIS A 527 -18.37 -11.37 -11.08
CA HIS A 527 -17.47 -10.23 -10.99
C HIS A 527 -17.48 -9.40 -12.29
N GLY A 528 -17.58 -10.06 -13.45
CA GLY A 528 -17.77 -9.40 -14.74
C GLY A 528 -19.06 -8.59 -14.81
N ALA A 529 -20.17 -9.12 -14.30
CA ALA A 529 -21.44 -8.39 -14.21
C ALA A 529 -21.35 -7.18 -13.26
N ILE A 530 -20.65 -7.30 -12.14
CA ILE A 530 -20.41 -6.17 -11.23
C ILE A 530 -19.58 -5.10 -11.94
N ALA A 531 -18.44 -5.46 -12.52
CA ALA A 531 -17.54 -4.53 -13.21
C ALA A 531 -18.24 -3.78 -14.35
N GLU A 532 -19.04 -4.48 -15.16
CA GLU A 532 -19.84 -3.87 -16.24
C GLU A 532 -20.85 -2.85 -15.70
N VAL A 533 -21.58 -3.18 -14.63
CA VAL A 533 -22.56 -2.27 -14.03
C VAL A 533 -21.84 -1.04 -13.49
N LEU A 534 -20.79 -1.21 -12.70
CA LEU A 534 -20.03 -0.10 -12.14
C LEU A 534 -19.51 0.85 -13.24
N ALA A 535 -18.90 0.31 -14.31
CA ALA A 535 -18.44 1.11 -15.44
C ALA A 535 -19.59 1.82 -16.19
N SER A 536 -20.74 1.16 -16.36
CA SER A 536 -21.91 1.73 -17.05
C SER A 536 -22.60 2.88 -16.29
N ARG A 537 -22.37 2.99 -14.97
CA ARG A 537 -22.92 4.05 -14.13
C ARG A 537 -22.06 5.30 -14.09
N VAL A 538 -20.82 5.24 -14.61
CA VAL A 538 -19.97 6.41 -14.74
C VAL A 538 -20.54 7.32 -15.82
N ALA A 539 -20.71 8.60 -15.50
CA ALA A 539 -21.22 9.60 -16.43
C ALA A 539 -20.30 9.69 -17.66
N ARG A 540 -20.84 10.07 -18.83
CA ARG A 540 -20.05 10.36 -20.02
C ARG A 540 -19.86 11.85 -20.20
N ARG A 541 -18.67 12.25 -20.64
CA ARG A 541 -18.37 13.60 -21.12
C ARG A 541 -19.00 13.83 -22.50
N LEU A 542 -19.02 15.09 -22.95
CA LEU A 542 -19.52 15.48 -24.27
C LEU A 542 -18.76 14.80 -25.43
N ASP A 543 -17.51 14.41 -25.21
CA ASP A 543 -16.66 13.68 -26.17
C ASP A 543 -16.93 12.16 -26.19
N GLY A 544 -17.85 11.67 -25.35
CA GLY A 544 -18.22 10.26 -25.23
C GLY A 544 -17.35 9.43 -24.27
N ARG A 545 -16.25 9.98 -23.72
CA ARG A 545 -15.39 9.30 -22.73
C ARG A 545 -16.07 9.24 -21.36
N LEU A 546 -15.67 8.29 -20.51
CA LEU A 546 -16.16 8.20 -19.13
C LEU A 546 -15.55 9.32 -18.28
N ASP A 547 -16.38 9.93 -17.44
CA ASP A 547 -15.98 10.99 -16.51
C ASP A 547 -15.76 10.42 -15.11
N TRP A 548 -14.56 9.90 -14.88
CA TRP A 548 -14.18 9.28 -13.61
C TRP A 548 -14.18 10.24 -12.42
N THR A 549 -14.18 11.56 -12.65
CA THR A 549 -14.35 12.56 -11.59
C THR A 549 -15.72 12.49 -10.92
N ARG A 550 -16.70 11.89 -11.60
CA ARG A 550 -18.10 11.72 -11.14
C ARG A 550 -18.45 10.27 -10.84
N ALA A 551 -17.47 9.37 -10.84
CA ALA A 551 -17.69 7.97 -10.50
C ALA A 551 -17.98 7.81 -9.00
N HIS A 552 -18.81 6.82 -8.67
CA HIS A 552 -19.12 6.50 -7.27
C HIS A 552 -17.84 6.01 -6.55
N PRO A 553 -17.58 6.34 -5.26
CA PRO A 553 -16.37 5.93 -4.54
C PRO A 553 -16.10 4.42 -4.59
N TYR A 554 -17.14 3.60 -4.38
CA TYR A 554 -17.06 2.14 -4.54
C TYR A 554 -16.54 1.70 -5.93
N THR A 555 -16.88 2.43 -6.99
CA THR A 555 -16.38 2.15 -8.35
C THR A 555 -14.89 2.45 -8.46
N LEU A 556 -14.45 3.62 -7.97
CA LEU A 556 -13.03 3.99 -8.02
C LEU A 556 -12.14 3.03 -7.21
N ARG A 557 -12.67 2.49 -6.10
CA ARG A 557 -11.96 1.52 -5.26
C ARG A 557 -12.02 0.09 -5.80
N HIS A 558 -13.20 -0.46 -6.09
CA HIS A 558 -13.34 -1.91 -6.30
C HIS A 558 -13.51 -2.35 -7.76
N LEU A 559 -13.62 -1.43 -8.72
CA LEU A 559 -13.77 -1.81 -10.13
C LEU A 559 -12.55 -2.59 -10.64
N ALA A 560 -11.33 -2.19 -10.28
CA ALA A 560 -10.11 -2.88 -10.69
C ALA A 560 -10.09 -4.33 -10.17
N THR A 561 -10.43 -4.55 -8.90
CA THR A 561 -10.52 -5.87 -8.28
C THR A 561 -11.53 -6.76 -9.00
N HIS A 562 -12.74 -6.26 -9.24
CA HIS A 562 -13.76 -7.01 -9.98
C HIS A 562 -13.38 -7.27 -11.44
N ALA A 563 -12.74 -6.31 -12.11
CA ALA A 563 -12.27 -6.48 -13.47
C ALA A 563 -11.14 -7.53 -13.54
N ALA A 564 -10.22 -7.55 -12.58
CA ALA A 564 -9.15 -8.54 -12.49
C ALA A 564 -9.71 -9.96 -12.26
N LEU A 565 -10.57 -10.14 -11.25
CA LEU A 565 -11.23 -11.42 -10.96
C LEU A 565 -12.11 -11.94 -12.12
N ALA A 566 -12.58 -11.04 -12.99
CA ALA A 566 -13.31 -11.38 -14.20
C ALA A 566 -12.42 -11.64 -15.44
N GLY A 567 -11.09 -11.49 -15.33
CA GLY A 567 -10.15 -11.59 -16.45
C GLY A 567 -10.28 -10.45 -17.47
N ARG A 568 -10.68 -9.25 -17.03
CA ARG A 568 -10.99 -8.08 -17.87
C ARG A 568 -10.21 -6.81 -17.48
N ILE A 569 -9.19 -6.93 -16.63
CA ILE A 569 -8.39 -5.78 -16.18
C ILE A 569 -7.71 -5.07 -17.36
N ASP A 570 -7.16 -5.80 -18.33
CA ASP A 570 -6.50 -5.24 -19.52
C ASP A 570 -7.40 -4.25 -20.28
N ALA A 571 -8.70 -4.56 -20.41
CA ALA A 571 -9.66 -3.69 -21.08
C ALA A 571 -9.92 -2.39 -20.29
N LEU A 572 -9.96 -2.47 -18.96
CA LEU A 572 -10.15 -1.31 -18.09
C LEU A 572 -8.94 -0.35 -18.14
N LEU A 573 -7.72 -0.90 -18.21
CA LEU A 573 -6.48 -0.12 -18.26
C LEU A 573 -6.32 0.67 -19.57
N THR A 574 -7.13 0.40 -20.59
CA THR A 574 -7.15 1.21 -21.82
C THR A 574 -7.72 2.61 -21.61
N ASP A 575 -8.53 2.83 -20.56
CA ASP A 575 -9.01 4.15 -20.20
C ASP A 575 -8.01 4.84 -19.27
N THR A 576 -7.16 5.69 -19.85
CA THR A 576 -6.10 6.42 -19.13
C THR A 576 -6.63 7.30 -18.00
N ASP A 577 -7.87 7.80 -18.12
CA ASP A 577 -8.48 8.61 -17.07
C ASP A 577 -8.83 7.76 -15.84
N TYR A 578 -9.13 6.46 -16.02
CA TYR A 578 -9.34 5.56 -14.88
C TYR A 578 -8.07 5.45 -14.03
N LEU A 579 -6.89 5.27 -14.65
CA LEU A 579 -5.60 5.18 -13.93
C LEU A 579 -5.34 6.41 -13.04
N VAL A 580 -5.76 7.58 -13.51
CA VAL A 580 -5.60 8.85 -12.80
C VAL A 580 -6.51 8.92 -11.56
N HIS A 581 -7.71 8.33 -11.62
CA HIS A 581 -8.75 8.46 -10.58
C HIS A 581 -8.94 7.24 -9.70
N ALA A 582 -8.46 6.06 -10.09
CA ALA A 582 -8.57 4.84 -9.32
C ALA A 582 -7.87 4.96 -7.95
N GLU A 583 -8.38 4.22 -6.97
CA GLU A 583 -7.75 4.10 -5.66
C GLU A 583 -6.46 3.28 -5.80
N PRO A 584 -5.27 3.84 -5.53
CA PRO A 584 -3.99 3.16 -5.82
C PRO A 584 -3.86 1.79 -5.14
N ASP A 585 -4.24 1.69 -3.87
CA ASP A 585 -4.08 0.47 -3.07
C ASP A 585 -4.96 -0.68 -3.57
N ALA A 586 -6.09 -0.37 -4.22
CA ALA A 586 -6.96 -1.37 -4.82
C ALA A 586 -6.59 -1.69 -6.28
N LEU A 587 -6.01 -0.73 -7.00
CA LEU A 587 -5.54 -0.93 -8.37
C LEU A 587 -4.25 -1.77 -8.43
N LEU A 588 -3.28 -1.52 -7.54
CA LEU A 588 -1.97 -2.17 -7.60
C LEU A 588 -2.05 -3.72 -7.61
N PRO A 589 -2.81 -4.38 -6.72
CA PRO A 589 -2.95 -5.84 -6.77
C PRO A 589 -3.61 -6.33 -8.07
N ALA A 590 -4.58 -5.57 -8.60
CA ALA A 590 -5.27 -5.94 -9.84
C ALA A 590 -4.34 -5.93 -11.05
N LEU A 591 -3.31 -5.07 -11.07
CA LEU A 591 -2.32 -5.00 -12.15
C LEU A 591 -1.50 -6.28 -12.32
N HIS A 592 -1.45 -7.16 -11.31
CA HIS A 592 -0.73 -8.44 -11.35
C HIS A 592 -1.38 -9.42 -12.34
N GLN A 593 -2.68 -9.27 -12.55
CA GLN A 593 -3.49 -10.14 -13.38
C GLN A 593 -3.59 -9.67 -14.84
N THR A 594 -2.74 -8.73 -15.25
CA THR A 594 -2.63 -8.33 -16.66
C THR A 594 -2.08 -9.47 -17.51
N THR A 595 -2.61 -9.57 -18.73
CA THR A 595 -2.30 -10.68 -19.66
C THR A 595 -1.85 -10.20 -21.03
N THR A 596 -2.13 -8.95 -21.40
CA THR A 596 -1.74 -8.37 -22.69
C THR A 596 -0.46 -7.54 -22.57
N ASP A 597 0.33 -7.43 -23.64
CA ASP A 597 1.53 -6.60 -23.65
C ASP A 597 1.23 -5.12 -23.33
N THR A 598 0.09 -4.61 -23.82
CA THR A 598 -0.34 -3.23 -23.55
C THR A 598 -0.75 -3.05 -22.09
N GLY A 599 -1.44 -4.04 -21.50
CA GLY A 599 -1.79 -4.03 -20.08
C GLY A 599 -0.58 -4.16 -19.18
N ALA A 600 0.38 -5.03 -19.52
CA ALA A 600 1.65 -5.18 -18.82
C ALA A 600 2.50 -3.89 -18.88
N LEU A 601 2.58 -3.25 -20.05
CA LEU A 601 3.24 -1.95 -20.20
C LEU A 601 2.57 -0.86 -19.36
N THR A 602 1.23 -0.78 -19.40
CA THR A 602 0.46 0.18 -18.58
C THR A 602 0.65 -0.07 -17.09
N ALA A 603 0.67 -1.34 -16.67
CA ALA A 603 0.93 -1.74 -15.29
C ALA A 603 2.34 -1.33 -14.85
N ALA A 604 3.35 -1.54 -15.69
CA ALA A 604 4.73 -1.12 -15.42
C ALA A 604 4.86 0.41 -15.28
N VAL A 605 4.24 1.16 -16.18
CA VAL A 605 4.17 2.63 -16.10
C VAL A 605 3.55 3.06 -14.78
N TYR A 606 2.43 2.45 -14.37
CA TYR A 606 1.78 2.80 -13.11
C TYR A 606 2.64 2.47 -11.88
N ARG A 607 3.32 1.31 -11.89
CA ARG A 607 4.16 0.83 -10.78
C ARG A 607 5.43 1.63 -10.56
N CYS A 608 5.99 2.22 -11.63
CA CYS A 608 7.22 3.00 -11.60
C CYS A 608 7.29 3.98 -10.42
N THR A 609 6.17 4.66 -10.11
CA THR A 609 6.05 5.61 -9.01
C THR A 609 4.88 5.29 -8.08
N SER A 610 4.55 4.02 -7.88
CA SER A 610 3.41 3.59 -7.05
C SER A 610 3.42 4.18 -5.63
N HIS A 611 4.61 4.26 -5.03
CA HIS A 611 4.84 4.74 -3.66
C HIS A 611 4.36 6.18 -3.40
N ILE A 612 4.23 7.02 -4.43
CA ILE A 612 3.71 8.40 -4.29
C ILE A 612 2.24 8.55 -4.68
N HIS A 613 1.66 7.65 -5.49
CA HIS A 613 0.32 7.84 -6.06
C HIS A 613 -0.77 8.08 -5.01
N ARG A 614 -0.68 7.44 -3.84
CA ARG A 614 -1.61 7.59 -2.70
C ARG A 614 -1.71 9.03 -2.17
N HIS A 615 -0.64 9.81 -2.30
CA HIS A 615 -0.53 11.17 -1.76
C HIS A 615 -0.76 12.26 -2.82
N LEU A 616 -0.91 11.87 -4.09
CA LEU A 616 -1.06 12.79 -5.19
C LEU A 616 -2.54 13.04 -5.51
N SER A 617 -2.86 14.31 -5.78
CA SER A 617 -4.12 14.65 -6.44
C SER A 617 -4.17 14.05 -7.86
N PRO A 618 -5.36 13.85 -8.46
CA PRO A 618 -5.49 13.32 -9.81
C PRO A 618 -4.69 14.11 -10.87
N SER A 619 -4.64 15.44 -10.77
CA SER A 619 -3.87 16.28 -11.70
C SER A 619 -2.36 16.04 -11.60
N ARG A 620 -1.82 15.94 -10.38
CA ARG A 620 -0.40 15.64 -10.15
C ARG A 620 -0.05 14.20 -10.54
N ARG A 621 -0.92 13.24 -10.22
CA ARG A 621 -0.77 11.84 -10.63
C ARG A 621 -0.70 11.69 -12.15
N ARG A 622 -1.54 12.42 -12.89
CA ARG A 622 -1.50 12.44 -14.36
C ARG A 622 -0.16 12.92 -14.90
N GLN A 623 0.42 13.96 -14.31
CA GLN A 623 1.72 14.49 -14.73
C GLN A 623 2.85 13.47 -14.54
N VAL A 624 2.86 12.81 -13.38
CA VAL A 624 3.83 11.75 -13.08
C VAL A 624 3.67 10.57 -14.04
N LEU A 625 2.43 10.07 -14.20
CA LEU A 625 2.14 8.95 -15.13
C LEU A 625 2.48 9.29 -16.58
N ALA A 626 2.31 10.55 -17.02
CA ALA A 626 2.70 10.97 -18.36
C ALA A 626 4.23 10.91 -18.55
N ALA A 627 5.00 11.29 -17.53
CA ALA A 627 6.45 11.24 -17.57
C ALA A 627 6.96 9.80 -17.52
N ASP A 628 6.37 8.96 -16.68
CA ASP A 628 6.67 7.53 -16.68
C ASP A 628 6.31 6.88 -18.02
N ALA A 629 5.15 7.21 -18.60
CA ALA A 629 4.80 6.75 -19.94
C ALA A 629 5.86 7.15 -21.00
N ALA A 630 6.48 8.33 -20.88
CA ALA A 630 7.60 8.73 -21.73
C ALA A 630 8.86 7.88 -21.47
N ARG A 631 9.20 7.59 -20.21
CA ARG A 631 10.34 6.71 -19.83
C ARG A 631 10.19 5.31 -20.41
N PHE A 632 8.98 4.76 -20.34
CA PHE A 632 8.63 3.46 -20.92
C PHE A 632 8.38 3.50 -22.43
N ARG A 633 8.49 4.67 -23.08
CA ARG A 633 8.18 4.89 -24.51
C ARG A 633 6.77 4.42 -24.90
N ALA A 634 5.83 4.50 -23.97
CA ALA A 634 4.43 4.15 -24.15
C ALA A 634 3.69 5.31 -24.85
N SER A 635 3.99 5.55 -26.13
CA SER A 635 3.61 6.78 -26.85
C SER A 635 2.11 7.10 -26.80
N ARG A 636 1.23 6.10 -26.92
CA ARG A 636 -0.22 6.30 -26.82
C ARG A 636 -0.64 6.75 -25.42
N LEU A 637 -0.14 6.09 -24.38
CA LEU A 637 -0.42 6.42 -22.98
C LEU A 637 0.13 7.81 -22.63
N GLN A 638 1.35 8.13 -23.08
CA GLN A 638 1.97 9.44 -22.95
C GLN A 638 1.11 10.53 -23.60
N GLN A 639 0.66 10.31 -24.84
CA GLN A 639 -0.16 11.27 -25.58
C GLN A 639 -1.49 11.56 -24.87
N ASP A 640 -2.19 10.50 -24.46
CA ASP A 640 -3.50 10.61 -23.79
C ASP A 640 -3.38 11.30 -22.42
N LEU A 641 -2.35 10.96 -21.63
CA LEU A 641 -2.11 11.60 -20.32
C LEU A 641 -1.62 13.05 -20.46
N SER A 642 -0.84 13.36 -21.51
CA SER A 642 -0.28 14.69 -21.75
C SER A 642 -1.30 15.68 -22.32
N ALA A 643 -2.41 15.22 -22.89
CA ALA A 643 -3.38 16.06 -23.60
C ALA A 643 -3.92 17.22 -22.75
N SER A 644 -4.09 17.03 -21.44
CA SER A 644 -4.60 18.05 -20.52
C SER A 644 -3.51 18.76 -19.70
N LEU A 645 -2.23 18.48 -19.96
CA LEU A 645 -1.12 19.08 -19.22
C LEU A 645 -0.55 20.30 -19.96
N THR A 646 -0.21 21.33 -19.18
CA THR A 646 0.54 22.51 -19.66
C THR A 646 2.01 22.17 -19.89
N TRP A 647 2.63 21.50 -18.92
CA TRP A 647 3.98 20.96 -19.04
C TRP A 647 3.91 19.50 -19.46
N ARG A 648 4.28 19.23 -20.70
CA ARG A 648 4.16 17.90 -21.31
C ARG A 648 5.53 17.24 -21.43
N PRO A 649 5.70 16.01 -20.93
CA PRO A 649 6.91 15.24 -21.19
C PRO A 649 7.01 14.99 -22.70
N ARG A 650 8.12 15.41 -23.30
CA ARG A 650 8.41 15.25 -24.73
C ARG A 650 9.05 13.90 -24.99
N TRP A 651 10.14 13.62 -24.30
CA TRP A 651 10.86 12.36 -24.34
C TRP A 651 11.58 12.12 -23.02
N ALA A 652 11.94 10.85 -22.80
CA ALA A 652 12.81 10.44 -21.72
C ALA A 652 13.75 9.33 -22.20
N THR A 653 14.92 9.20 -21.58
CA THR A 653 15.89 8.15 -21.94
C THR A 653 15.37 6.76 -21.63
N GLY A 654 14.70 6.59 -20.48
CA GLY A 654 14.12 5.32 -20.04
C GLY A 654 15.15 4.30 -19.55
N GLN A 655 16.35 4.73 -19.16
CA GLN A 655 17.41 3.90 -18.60
C GLN A 655 17.03 3.28 -17.27
N GLN A 656 16.13 3.93 -16.51
CA GLN A 656 15.63 3.40 -15.25
C GLN A 656 14.21 2.79 -15.35
N ALA A 657 13.71 2.54 -16.57
CA ALA A 657 12.36 2.06 -16.80
C ALA A 657 12.34 0.54 -16.92
N ALA A 658 12.17 -0.17 -15.80
CA ALA A 658 12.02 -1.62 -15.83
C ALA A 658 10.58 -2.08 -15.91
N SER A 659 10.24 -2.73 -17.03
CA SER A 659 8.93 -3.36 -17.27
C SER A 659 8.65 -4.57 -16.38
N THR A 660 9.71 -5.18 -15.84
CA THR A 660 9.64 -6.35 -14.96
C THR A 660 9.51 -5.98 -13.48
N LEU A 661 9.68 -4.71 -13.09
CA LEU A 661 9.57 -4.29 -11.69
C LEU A 661 8.10 -4.32 -11.25
N LEU A 662 7.80 -5.12 -10.23
CA LEU A 662 6.47 -5.20 -9.63
C LEU A 662 6.28 -4.17 -8.52
N THR A 663 7.25 -4.09 -7.60
CA THR A 663 7.23 -3.16 -6.47
C THR A 663 8.63 -2.98 -5.87
N ALA A 664 8.79 -1.95 -5.04
CA ALA A 664 10.01 -1.66 -4.30
C ALA A 664 9.68 -1.29 -2.85
N PHE A 665 10.41 -1.87 -1.90
CA PHE A 665 10.31 -1.62 -0.46
C PHE A 665 11.35 -0.58 -0.06
N THR A 666 10.90 0.66 0.14
CA THR A 666 11.77 1.83 0.36
C THR A 666 11.75 2.35 1.79
N GLU A 667 11.13 1.64 2.74
CA GLU A 667 11.02 2.09 4.14
C GLU A 667 12.22 1.71 5.01
N HIS A 668 13.22 1.03 4.44
CA HIS A 668 14.46 0.69 5.15
C HIS A 668 15.31 1.94 5.40
N VAL A 669 15.91 2.01 6.58
CA VAL A 669 16.70 3.17 7.02
C VAL A 669 18.17 3.02 6.61
N SER A 670 18.64 1.79 6.48
CA SER A 670 20.02 1.44 6.10
C SER A 670 20.06 0.34 5.04
N ASP A 671 21.26 -0.13 4.68
CA ASP A 671 21.46 -1.11 3.62
C ASP A 671 20.78 -2.45 3.98
N VAL A 672 19.97 -2.97 3.07
CA VAL A 672 19.30 -4.27 3.19
C VAL A 672 20.31 -5.35 2.82
N MET A 673 20.67 -6.17 3.81
CA MET A 673 21.76 -7.14 3.71
C MET A 673 21.28 -8.55 3.39
N ALA A 674 20.07 -8.88 3.83
CA ALA A 674 19.50 -10.21 3.66
C ALA A 674 18.05 -10.15 3.19
N VAL A 675 17.65 -11.14 2.39
CA VAL A 675 16.27 -11.33 1.95
C VAL A 675 15.92 -12.81 1.91
N ALA A 676 14.72 -13.16 2.36
CA ALA A 676 14.14 -14.48 2.24
C ALA A 676 12.67 -14.37 1.80
N CYS A 677 12.09 -15.46 1.31
CA CYS A 677 10.68 -15.50 0.90
C CYS A 677 9.98 -16.69 1.54
N THR A 678 8.70 -16.50 1.89
CA THR A 678 7.85 -17.57 2.42
C THR A 678 6.38 -17.29 2.11
N HIS A 679 5.48 -18.12 2.66
CA HIS A 679 4.05 -17.88 2.63
C HIS A 679 3.51 -17.66 4.04
N LEU A 680 2.76 -16.59 4.24
CA LEU A 680 2.07 -16.25 5.49
C LEU A 680 0.57 -16.18 5.19
N ASP A 681 -0.23 -17.01 5.86
CA ASP A 681 -1.68 -17.08 5.65
C ASP A 681 -2.10 -17.25 4.18
N GLY A 682 -1.31 -18.02 3.41
CA GLY A 682 -1.54 -18.27 1.98
C GLY A 682 -1.09 -17.13 1.06
N ARG A 683 -0.48 -16.06 1.58
CA ARG A 683 0.09 -14.95 0.79
C ARG A 683 1.59 -15.10 0.69
N ALA A 684 2.14 -14.84 -0.50
CA ALA A 684 3.57 -14.80 -0.68
C ALA A 684 4.13 -13.53 -0.03
N VAL A 685 5.12 -13.70 0.85
CA VAL A 685 5.76 -12.60 1.59
C VAL A 685 7.27 -12.62 1.42
N ALA A 686 7.89 -11.44 1.44
CA ALA A 686 9.33 -11.28 1.58
C ALA A 686 9.67 -10.87 3.01
N VAL A 687 10.73 -11.46 3.55
CA VAL A 687 11.37 -11.03 4.79
C VAL A 687 12.68 -10.35 4.43
N THR A 688 12.87 -9.10 4.85
CA THR A 688 14.10 -8.33 4.60
C THR A 688 14.73 -7.92 5.93
N ALA A 689 16.05 -7.76 5.94
CA ALA A 689 16.77 -7.25 7.09
C ALA A 689 17.70 -6.09 6.70
N ASP A 690 17.57 -4.96 7.38
CA ASP A 690 18.56 -3.88 7.38
C ASP A 690 19.29 -3.85 8.74
N GLU A 691 20.10 -2.83 9.01
CA GLU A 691 20.84 -2.75 10.28
C GLU A 691 19.93 -2.55 11.51
N GLU A 692 18.74 -2.00 11.32
CA GLU A 692 17.84 -1.64 12.43
C GLU A 692 16.74 -2.66 12.66
N ALA A 693 16.36 -3.45 11.64
CA ALA A 693 15.15 -4.25 11.73
C ALA A 693 15.04 -5.37 10.69
N VAL A 694 14.26 -6.38 11.07
CA VAL A 694 13.71 -7.39 10.15
C VAL A 694 12.25 -7.05 9.84
N ARG A 695 11.87 -7.01 8.57
CA ARG A 695 10.54 -6.56 8.10
C ARG A 695 9.88 -7.60 7.20
N VAL A 696 8.55 -7.67 7.23
CA VAL A 696 7.73 -8.53 6.36
C VAL A 696 6.90 -7.71 5.40
N TRP A 697 7.00 -8.08 4.13
CA TRP A 697 6.36 -7.40 3.02
C TRP A 697 5.40 -8.35 2.31
N ASP A 698 4.19 -7.88 2.07
CA ASP A 698 3.26 -8.58 1.18
C ASP A 698 3.71 -8.32 -0.27
N LEU A 699 4.05 -9.39 -0.99
CA LEU A 699 4.56 -9.29 -2.35
C LEU A 699 3.50 -8.84 -3.36
N ALA A 700 2.21 -9.01 -3.05
CA ALA A 700 1.10 -8.64 -3.94
C ALA A 700 0.76 -7.15 -3.84
N THR A 701 0.72 -6.60 -2.63
CA THR A 701 0.34 -5.18 -2.42
C THR A 701 1.56 -4.26 -2.44
N GLY A 702 2.75 -4.79 -2.16
CA GLY A 702 3.95 -3.99 -1.97
C GLY A 702 3.96 -3.20 -0.66
N THR A 703 2.95 -3.39 0.19
CA THR A 703 2.87 -2.77 1.51
C THR A 703 3.53 -3.68 2.54
N GLY A 704 4.09 -3.11 3.60
CA GLY A 704 4.39 -3.89 4.79
C GLY A 704 3.11 -4.62 5.22
N ALA A 705 3.18 -5.92 5.47
CA ALA A 705 2.00 -6.72 5.85
C ALA A 705 1.51 -6.41 7.29
N GLY A 706 1.84 -5.22 7.79
CA GLY A 706 1.44 -4.69 9.09
C GLY A 706 2.39 -4.98 10.25
N THR A 707 3.72 -4.84 10.08
CA THR A 707 4.72 -4.34 11.06
C THR A 707 6.14 -4.78 10.70
N GLU A 708 7.12 -3.98 11.12
CA GLU A 708 8.44 -4.46 11.52
C GLU A 708 8.29 -5.74 12.36
N LEU A 709 8.86 -6.86 11.92
CA LEU A 709 8.80 -8.11 12.70
C LEU A 709 9.55 -7.91 14.02
N ILE A 710 10.73 -7.31 13.91
CA ILE A 710 11.71 -7.19 14.99
C ILE A 710 12.46 -5.88 14.79
N THR A 711 12.47 -5.03 15.82
CA THR A 711 13.48 -3.97 15.96
C THR A 711 14.76 -4.62 16.48
N LEU A 712 15.79 -4.68 15.65
CA LEU A 712 17.12 -5.09 16.06
C LEU A 712 17.65 -4.01 17.01
N SER A 713 17.63 -4.29 18.33
CA SER A 713 18.27 -3.40 19.31
C SER A 713 19.78 -3.29 19.02
N ASP A 714 20.43 -2.21 19.48
CA ASP A 714 21.89 -1.98 19.38
C ASP A 714 22.78 -3.19 19.77
N GLN A 715 22.23 -4.17 20.48
CA GLN A 715 22.92 -5.39 20.93
C GLN A 715 22.91 -6.57 19.93
N MET A 716 22.08 -6.57 18.88
CA MET A 716 21.92 -7.72 17.96
C MET A 716 22.91 -7.73 16.78
N GLY A 717 23.62 -6.63 16.53
CA GLY A 717 24.42 -6.47 15.31
C GLY A 717 23.57 -6.54 14.03
N TRP A 718 24.22 -6.35 12.87
CA TRP A 718 23.58 -6.44 11.55
C TRP A 718 23.36 -7.92 11.16
N VAL A 719 22.24 -8.18 10.47
CA VAL A 719 21.85 -9.51 9.96
C VAL A 719 22.53 -9.77 8.63
N SER A 720 23.35 -10.82 8.57
CA SER A 720 24.12 -11.21 7.38
C SER A 720 23.32 -12.07 6.40
N ALA A 721 22.46 -12.95 6.91
CA ALA A 721 21.68 -13.88 6.11
C ALA A 721 20.38 -14.32 6.80
N MET A 722 19.45 -14.85 6.00
CA MET A 722 18.18 -15.37 6.50
C MET A 722 17.70 -16.59 5.72
N ALA A 723 17.03 -17.51 6.41
CA ALA A 723 16.33 -18.63 5.79
C ALA A 723 14.93 -18.79 6.39
N CYS A 724 13.92 -18.99 5.53
CA CYS A 724 12.58 -19.30 5.98
C CYS A 724 12.36 -20.81 6.07
N THR A 725 11.55 -21.24 7.02
CA THR A 725 11.15 -22.63 7.22
C THR A 725 9.73 -22.71 7.79
N VAL A 726 9.16 -23.91 7.86
CA VAL A 726 7.84 -24.15 8.45
C VAL A 726 7.99 -25.08 9.65
N LEU A 727 7.63 -24.59 10.83
CA LEU A 727 7.61 -25.36 12.07
C LEU A 727 6.17 -25.52 12.55
N ALA A 728 5.74 -26.76 12.77
CA ALA A 728 4.38 -27.08 13.21
C ALA A 728 3.26 -26.41 12.37
N GLY A 729 3.48 -26.25 11.06
CA GLY A 729 2.53 -25.62 10.13
C GLY A 729 2.55 -24.09 10.13
N ARG A 730 3.47 -23.45 10.84
CA ARG A 730 3.64 -21.98 10.86
C ARG A 730 4.96 -21.55 10.20
N PRO A 731 4.97 -20.43 9.46
CA PRO A 731 6.17 -19.91 8.84
C PRO A 731 7.09 -19.26 9.88
N HIS A 732 8.37 -19.58 9.81
CA HIS A 732 9.42 -19.05 10.68
C HIS A 732 10.57 -18.52 9.84
N VAL A 733 11.33 -17.57 10.38
CA VAL A 733 12.59 -17.10 9.80
C VAL A 733 13.73 -17.36 10.78
N VAL A 734 14.84 -17.86 10.25
CA VAL A 734 16.10 -17.96 10.96
C VAL A 734 16.99 -16.83 10.48
N THR A 735 17.45 -15.98 11.40
CA THR A 735 18.34 -14.85 11.12
C THR A 735 19.74 -15.19 11.60
N ALA A 736 20.75 -14.99 10.75
CA ALA A 736 22.16 -15.08 11.12
C ALA A 736 22.73 -13.68 11.39
N GLY A 737 23.36 -13.49 12.55
CA GLY A 737 23.88 -12.20 12.98
C GLY A 737 25.40 -12.09 12.97
N SER A 738 25.88 -10.86 12.83
CA SER A 738 27.27 -10.47 13.07
C SER A 738 27.68 -10.51 14.54
N ASP A 739 26.72 -10.63 15.45
CA ASP A 739 26.93 -10.85 16.87
C ASP A 739 27.31 -12.30 17.22
N GLY A 740 27.39 -13.18 16.22
CA GLY A 740 27.66 -14.61 16.41
C GLY A 740 26.46 -15.39 16.92
N VAL A 741 25.26 -14.85 16.77
CA VAL A 741 24.03 -15.52 17.17
C VAL A 741 23.13 -15.72 15.96
N ALA A 742 22.67 -16.95 15.77
CA ALA A 742 21.58 -17.23 14.86
C ALA A 742 20.28 -17.44 15.65
N ARG A 743 19.18 -16.80 15.25
CA ARG A 743 17.91 -16.76 16.01
C ARG A 743 16.75 -17.24 15.16
N VAL A 744 15.75 -17.86 15.78
CA VAL A 744 14.54 -18.38 15.13
C VAL A 744 13.33 -17.59 15.60
N TRP A 745 12.54 -17.12 14.65
CA TRP A 745 11.43 -16.23 14.90
C TRP A 745 10.14 -16.76 14.26
N ASP A 746 9.03 -16.63 14.97
CA ASP A 746 7.70 -16.82 14.39
C ASP A 746 7.35 -15.59 13.53
N ILE A 747 7.09 -15.77 12.23
CA ILE A 747 6.81 -14.66 11.31
C ILE A 747 5.42 -14.05 11.56
N ALA A 748 4.48 -14.80 12.12
CA ALA A 748 3.14 -14.29 12.39
C ALA A 748 3.09 -13.46 13.68
N THR A 749 3.87 -13.82 14.70
CA THR A 749 3.84 -13.13 16.01
C THR A 749 5.02 -12.19 16.24
N GLY A 750 6.15 -12.39 15.58
CA GLY A 750 7.40 -11.67 15.84
C GLY A 750 8.17 -12.19 17.07
N ASP A 751 7.70 -13.27 17.71
CA ASP A 751 8.32 -13.80 18.91
C ASP A 751 9.61 -14.58 18.60
N GLU A 752 10.65 -14.38 19.41
CA GLU A 752 11.85 -15.23 19.39
C GLU A 752 11.53 -16.58 20.03
N ILE A 753 11.82 -17.67 19.30
CA ILE A 753 11.59 -19.04 19.77
C ILE A 753 12.86 -19.63 20.36
N THR A 754 13.98 -19.46 19.67
CA THR A 754 15.27 -20.03 20.10
C THR A 754 16.45 -19.29 19.47
N ALA A 755 17.64 -19.47 20.04
CA ALA A 755 18.89 -18.87 19.58
C ALA A 755 20.08 -19.84 19.69
N PHE A 756 21.03 -19.71 18.77
CA PHE A 756 22.25 -20.50 18.64
C PHE A 756 23.48 -19.62 18.90
N ILE A 757 24.10 -19.74 20.08
CA ILE A 757 25.08 -18.75 20.63
C ILE A 757 26.52 -19.30 20.66
N LYS A 758 26.80 -20.43 20.01
CA LYS A 758 28.15 -21.06 20.08
C LYS A 758 29.16 -20.47 19.08
N HIS A 759 28.73 -19.59 18.17
CA HIS A 759 29.62 -19.07 17.13
C HIS A 759 30.63 -18.09 17.73
N THR A 760 31.90 -18.21 17.34
CA THR A 760 33.02 -17.39 17.85
C THR A 760 33.22 -16.08 17.07
N GLY A 761 32.42 -15.88 16.02
CA GLY A 761 32.48 -14.73 15.12
C GLY A 761 31.22 -14.63 14.26
N TRP A 762 31.30 -13.93 13.13
CA TRP A 762 30.16 -13.70 12.24
C TRP A 762 29.58 -15.02 11.72
N VAL A 763 28.27 -15.18 11.84
CA VAL A 763 27.55 -16.20 11.08
C VAL A 763 27.32 -15.61 9.70
N ASN A 764 27.96 -16.16 8.66
CA ASN A 764 27.91 -15.61 7.31
C ASN A 764 26.64 -16.01 6.56
N ASP A 765 26.12 -17.22 6.82
CA ASP A 765 24.94 -17.74 6.13
C ASP A 765 24.18 -18.78 6.95
N VAL A 766 22.91 -19.03 6.58
CA VAL A 766 22.06 -20.05 7.19
C VAL A 766 21.15 -20.70 6.15
N ALA A 767 21.00 -22.03 6.22
CA ALA A 767 20.02 -22.79 5.46
C ALA A 767 19.16 -23.65 6.37
N CYS A 768 17.89 -23.86 6.01
CA CYS A 768 16.97 -24.73 6.74
C CYS A 768 16.67 -25.99 5.93
N THR A 769 16.54 -27.13 6.61
CA THR A 769 16.14 -28.40 6.00
C THR A 769 15.50 -29.33 7.04
N HIS A 770 15.20 -30.57 6.64
CA HIS A 770 14.82 -31.63 7.54
C HIS A 770 15.88 -32.73 7.60
N LEU A 771 16.17 -33.19 8.81
CA LEU A 771 17.03 -34.35 9.08
C LEU A 771 16.20 -35.36 9.89
N GLU A 772 15.92 -36.53 9.30
CA GLU A 772 15.13 -37.59 9.95
C GLU A 772 13.76 -37.12 10.48
N GLY A 773 13.10 -36.20 9.76
CA GLY A 773 11.81 -35.62 10.15
C GLY A 773 11.87 -34.48 11.17
N ARG A 774 13.07 -34.14 11.64
CA ARG A 774 13.32 -32.97 12.50
C ARG A 774 13.71 -31.77 11.64
N ALA A 775 13.15 -30.60 11.95
CA ALA A 775 13.57 -29.35 11.32
C ALA A 775 14.94 -28.92 11.88
N VAL A 776 15.89 -28.65 10.99
CA VAL A 776 17.26 -28.26 11.36
C VAL A 776 17.69 -27.01 10.60
N ALA A 777 18.58 -26.23 11.22
CA ALA A 777 19.31 -25.14 10.59
C ALA A 777 20.77 -25.53 10.42
N VAL A 778 21.37 -25.18 9.29
CA VAL A 778 22.81 -25.28 9.07
C VAL A 778 23.35 -23.86 8.97
N THR A 779 24.25 -23.48 9.88
CA THR A 779 24.86 -22.14 9.89
C THR A 779 26.31 -22.22 9.46
N ALA A 780 26.75 -21.27 8.64
CA ALA A 780 28.13 -21.11 8.20
C ALA A 780 28.76 -19.95 8.95
N ASP A 781 29.95 -20.13 9.53
CA ASP A 781 30.67 -19.07 10.24
C ASP A 781 32.15 -18.97 9.84
N GLU A 782 32.90 -18.18 10.60
CA GLU A 782 34.32 -17.94 10.42
C GLU A 782 35.20 -19.22 10.46
N GLU A 783 34.74 -20.32 11.07
CA GLU A 783 35.53 -21.53 11.29
C GLU A 783 34.96 -22.77 10.60
N ALA A 784 33.65 -22.94 10.61
CA ALA A 784 32.99 -24.19 10.20
C ALA A 784 31.51 -23.98 9.86
N ALA A 785 30.89 -25.02 9.30
CA ALA A 785 29.43 -25.11 9.24
C ALA A 785 28.90 -26.01 10.38
N ARG A 786 27.80 -25.62 11.01
CA ARG A 786 27.19 -26.33 12.16
C ARG A 786 25.72 -26.62 11.90
N VAL A 787 25.27 -27.80 12.33
CA VAL A 787 23.88 -28.26 12.21
C VAL A 787 23.20 -28.15 13.57
N TRP A 788 22.03 -27.52 13.60
CA TRP A 788 21.26 -27.20 14.79
C TRP A 788 19.85 -27.77 14.71
N ASP A 789 19.37 -28.32 15.81
CA ASP A 789 17.94 -28.64 15.98
C ASP A 789 17.16 -27.34 16.25
N LEU A 790 16.24 -27.00 15.33
CA LEU A 790 15.43 -25.78 15.42
C LEU A 790 14.46 -25.78 16.61
N ALA A 791 14.07 -26.95 17.13
CA ALA A 791 13.15 -27.05 18.25
C ALA A 791 13.87 -26.97 19.60
N THR A 792 15.10 -27.48 19.68
CA THR A 792 15.82 -27.59 20.97
C THR A 792 16.97 -26.61 21.13
N GLY A 793 17.43 -25.94 20.06
CA GLY A 793 18.61 -25.08 20.14
C GLY A 793 19.93 -25.86 20.18
N THR A 794 19.91 -27.19 20.09
CA THR A 794 21.09 -28.03 20.29
C THR A 794 21.86 -28.26 19.00
N GLU A 795 23.19 -28.22 19.09
CA GLU A 795 24.07 -28.61 17.99
C GLU A 795 24.04 -30.12 17.81
N LEU A 796 23.79 -30.56 16.58
CA LEU A 796 23.76 -31.97 16.19
C LEU A 796 25.08 -32.43 15.58
N THR A 797 25.70 -31.59 14.74
CA THR A 797 26.90 -31.94 13.96
C THR A 797 27.68 -30.68 13.57
N THR A 798 28.99 -30.81 13.38
CA THR A 798 29.87 -29.74 12.85
C THR A 798 30.67 -30.27 11.66
N PHE A 799 30.73 -29.52 10.56
CA PHE A 799 31.54 -29.82 9.38
C PHE A 799 32.89 -29.09 9.48
N THR A 800 33.96 -29.83 9.73
CA THR A 800 35.33 -29.30 9.81
C THR A 800 36.15 -29.78 8.62
N GLY A 801 36.85 -28.86 7.93
CA GLY A 801 37.69 -29.20 6.78
C GLY A 801 38.05 -28.05 5.84
N HIS A 802 37.24 -26.98 5.83
CA HIS A 802 37.61 -25.73 5.16
C HIS A 802 38.81 -25.07 5.85
N THR A 803 39.68 -24.43 5.05
CA THR A 803 40.87 -23.72 5.55
C THR A 803 40.70 -22.20 5.57
N GLY A 804 39.53 -21.71 5.15
CA GLY A 804 39.12 -20.31 5.20
C GLY A 804 37.71 -20.18 5.76
N ARG A 805 37.21 -18.96 5.86
CA ARG A 805 35.84 -18.65 6.34
C ARG A 805 34.82 -19.42 5.52
N VAL A 806 33.80 -20.00 6.16
CA VAL A 806 32.68 -20.58 5.44
C VAL A 806 31.69 -19.47 5.13
N ARG A 807 31.46 -19.21 3.84
CA ARG A 807 30.72 -18.05 3.34
C ARG A 807 29.23 -18.32 3.14
N ALA A 808 28.89 -19.46 2.57
CA ALA A 808 27.51 -19.82 2.31
C ALA A 808 27.25 -21.31 2.50
N VAL A 809 25.98 -21.65 2.67
CA VAL A 809 25.50 -23.02 2.79
C VAL A 809 24.16 -23.22 2.10
N ALA A 810 24.02 -24.32 1.35
CA ALA A 810 22.75 -24.76 0.78
C ALA A 810 22.46 -26.20 1.18
N CYS A 811 21.21 -26.51 1.49
CA CYS A 811 20.77 -27.87 1.84
C CYS A 811 19.91 -28.47 0.73
N THR A 812 20.06 -29.77 0.49
CA THR A 812 19.26 -30.52 -0.48
C THR A 812 19.24 -32.01 -0.14
N HIS A 813 18.61 -32.83 -0.97
CA HIS A 813 18.55 -34.29 -0.81
C HIS A 813 19.16 -34.99 -2.02
N LEU A 814 20.33 -35.59 -1.84
CA LEU A 814 21.03 -36.36 -2.87
C LEU A 814 20.66 -37.84 -2.73
N SER A 815 19.96 -38.41 -3.72
CA SER A 815 19.48 -39.80 -3.67
C SER A 815 18.69 -40.14 -2.38
N GLY A 816 17.86 -39.19 -1.93
CA GLY A 816 17.07 -39.31 -0.69
C GLY A 816 17.85 -39.09 0.61
N HIS A 817 19.14 -38.77 0.54
CA HIS A 817 19.98 -38.49 1.72
C HIS A 817 20.14 -36.98 1.88
N PRO A 818 19.88 -36.41 3.06
CA PRO A 818 20.07 -34.98 3.28
C PRO A 818 21.55 -34.62 3.22
N VAL A 819 21.89 -33.62 2.42
CA VAL A 819 23.26 -33.13 2.23
C VAL A 819 23.32 -31.61 2.36
N ALA A 820 24.48 -31.11 2.78
CA ALA A 820 24.80 -29.68 2.80
C ALA A 820 25.95 -29.39 1.83
N VAL A 821 25.87 -28.29 1.10
CA VAL A 821 26.95 -27.77 0.26
C VAL A 821 27.44 -26.48 0.91
N THR A 822 28.72 -26.40 1.24
CA THR A 822 29.35 -25.22 1.86
C THR A 822 30.33 -24.59 0.89
N THR A 823 30.49 -23.26 0.96
CA THR A 823 31.48 -22.51 0.16
C THR A 823 32.41 -21.74 1.07
N SER A 824 33.64 -21.45 0.62
CA SER A 824 34.66 -20.85 1.48
C SER A 824 35.64 -19.92 0.77
N ASP A 825 36.29 -19.07 1.59
CA ASP A 825 37.46 -18.26 1.22
C ASP A 825 38.70 -19.11 0.88
N ASP A 826 38.66 -20.44 1.08
CA ASP A 826 39.70 -21.36 0.60
C ASP A 826 39.60 -21.73 -0.89
N ASN A 827 38.74 -21.02 -1.63
CA ASN A 827 38.45 -21.22 -3.05
C ASN A 827 37.83 -22.60 -3.37
N THR A 828 37.20 -23.25 -2.38
CA THR A 828 36.51 -24.52 -2.60
C THR A 828 35.05 -24.46 -2.18
N ALA A 829 34.26 -25.36 -2.77
CA ALA A 829 32.96 -25.73 -2.26
C ALA A 829 32.94 -27.22 -1.91
N ARG A 830 32.33 -27.61 -0.79
CA ARG A 830 32.35 -28.98 -0.29
C ARG A 830 30.94 -29.50 -0.06
N VAL A 831 30.72 -30.77 -0.37
CA VAL A 831 29.45 -31.47 -0.15
C VAL A 831 29.62 -32.39 1.06
N TRP A 832 28.71 -32.26 2.02
CA TRP A 832 28.71 -32.98 3.28
C TRP A 832 27.44 -33.82 3.41
N ASP A 833 27.60 -35.03 3.93
CA ASP A 833 26.46 -35.79 4.40
C ASP A 833 25.95 -35.18 5.71
N LEU A 834 24.68 -34.76 5.74
CA LEU A 834 24.13 -33.99 6.86
C LEU A 834 23.99 -34.82 8.14
N ALA A 835 23.83 -36.14 8.02
CA ALA A 835 23.62 -37.04 9.15
C ALA A 835 24.95 -37.48 9.81
N THR A 836 25.99 -37.66 9.00
CA THR A 836 27.30 -38.20 9.45
C THR A 836 28.38 -37.12 9.59
N GLY A 837 28.22 -35.97 8.91
CA GLY A 837 29.22 -34.91 8.86
C GLY A 837 30.46 -35.25 8.04
N THR A 838 30.40 -36.26 7.17
CA THR A 838 31.53 -36.67 6.32
C THR A 838 31.59 -35.86 5.01
N GLU A 839 32.80 -35.57 4.51
CA GLU A 839 33.02 -34.94 3.20
C GLU A 839 32.77 -35.97 2.08
N LEU A 840 31.78 -35.70 1.22
CA LEU A 840 31.41 -36.53 0.09
C LEU A 840 32.19 -36.14 -1.18
N THR A 841 32.24 -34.85 -1.47
CA THR A 841 32.81 -34.29 -2.72
C THR A 841 33.35 -32.88 -2.48
N THR A 842 34.40 -32.47 -3.21
CA THR A 842 34.95 -31.11 -3.19
C THR A 842 35.10 -30.55 -4.61
N PHE A 843 34.65 -29.31 -4.82
CA PHE A 843 34.77 -28.54 -6.05
C PHE A 843 35.94 -27.57 -5.94
N THR A 844 36.89 -27.60 -6.88
CA THR A 844 38.21 -26.92 -6.77
C THR A 844 38.58 -26.01 -7.95
N SER A 845 37.71 -25.82 -8.95
CA SER A 845 38.02 -24.99 -10.13
C SER A 845 37.89 -23.47 -9.89
N HIS A 846 37.54 -23.02 -8.69
CA HIS A 846 37.31 -21.59 -8.41
C HIS A 846 38.63 -20.81 -8.32
N THR A 847 38.63 -19.59 -8.86
CA THR A 847 39.84 -18.75 -8.93
C THR A 847 39.93 -17.73 -7.81
N GLY A 848 38.86 -17.57 -7.04
CA GLY A 848 38.75 -16.67 -5.90
C GLY A 848 37.80 -17.22 -4.84
N TRP A 849 37.44 -16.37 -3.86
CA TRP A 849 36.58 -16.77 -2.74
C TRP A 849 35.21 -17.21 -3.23
N VAL A 850 34.75 -18.38 -2.78
CA VAL A 850 33.43 -18.89 -3.16
C VAL A 850 32.39 -18.35 -2.20
N LYS A 851 31.60 -17.36 -2.64
CA LYS A 851 30.77 -16.51 -1.77
C LYS A 851 29.35 -17.02 -1.56
N ALA A 852 28.75 -17.68 -2.54
CA ALA A 852 27.38 -18.13 -2.46
C ALA A 852 27.17 -19.50 -3.11
N VAL A 853 26.13 -20.21 -2.67
CA VAL A 853 25.68 -21.47 -3.27
C VAL A 853 24.16 -21.61 -3.24
N ALA A 854 23.60 -22.17 -4.32
CA ALA A 854 22.22 -22.62 -4.37
C ALA A 854 22.14 -24.02 -5.01
N CYS A 855 21.19 -24.84 -4.56
CA CYS A 855 20.95 -26.17 -5.13
C CYS A 855 19.63 -26.19 -5.91
N THR A 856 19.58 -26.92 -7.02
CA THR A 856 18.37 -27.10 -7.83
C THR A 856 18.46 -28.36 -8.69
N HIS A 857 17.38 -28.67 -9.40
CA HIS A 857 17.34 -29.76 -10.39
C HIS A 857 17.44 -29.22 -11.82
N LEU A 858 18.27 -29.88 -12.63
CA LEU A 858 18.40 -29.69 -14.08
C LEU A 858 18.20 -31.06 -14.74
N ASP A 859 17.09 -31.26 -15.46
CA ASP A 859 16.75 -32.53 -16.11
C ASP A 859 16.86 -33.75 -15.16
N ASP A 860 16.21 -33.64 -13.99
CA ASP A 860 16.27 -34.60 -12.85
C ASP A 860 17.65 -34.77 -12.19
N ARG A 861 18.70 -34.11 -12.70
CA ARG A 861 20.03 -34.08 -12.09
C ARG A 861 20.09 -33.00 -11.01
N LEU A 862 20.54 -33.37 -9.82
CA LEU A 862 20.77 -32.40 -8.75
C LEU A 862 22.08 -31.65 -9.00
N ILE A 863 22.01 -30.33 -9.04
CA ILE A 863 23.15 -29.46 -9.30
C ILE A 863 23.35 -28.43 -8.17
N ALA A 864 24.60 -28.02 -7.97
CA ALA A 864 24.96 -26.86 -7.15
C ALA A 864 25.44 -25.72 -8.06
N VAL A 865 24.91 -24.53 -7.86
CA VAL A 865 25.40 -23.29 -8.48
C VAL A 865 26.20 -22.55 -7.44
N THR A 866 27.49 -22.36 -7.68
CA THR A 866 28.43 -21.68 -6.79
C THR A 866 28.95 -20.40 -7.42
N THR A 867 29.19 -19.35 -6.65
CA THR A 867 29.70 -18.07 -7.16
C THR A 867 31.08 -17.77 -6.61
N ASP A 868 32.00 -17.26 -7.44
CA ASP A 868 33.26 -16.66 -7.00
C ASP A 868 33.32 -15.17 -7.38
N ASP A 869 34.49 -14.64 -7.75
CA ASP A 869 34.66 -13.21 -8.01
C ASP A 869 33.67 -12.68 -9.06
N ASP A 870 33.89 -12.93 -10.34
CA ASP A 870 33.02 -12.44 -11.43
C ASP A 870 32.30 -13.56 -12.18
N THR A 871 32.44 -14.81 -11.73
CA THR A 871 31.83 -15.98 -12.37
C THR A 871 30.94 -16.78 -11.42
N ALA A 872 29.94 -17.43 -12.00
CA ALA A 872 29.20 -18.50 -11.34
C ALA A 872 29.42 -19.81 -12.10
N ARG A 873 29.39 -20.94 -11.40
CA ARG A 873 29.59 -22.28 -11.97
C ARG A 873 28.49 -23.23 -11.52
N ALA A 874 27.98 -24.05 -12.43
CA ALA A 874 27.05 -25.14 -12.15
C ALA A 874 27.81 -26.48 -12.09
N TRP A 875 27.56 -27.26 -11.04
CA TRP A 875 28.21 -28.52 -10.74
C TRP A 875 27.19 -29.62 -10.60
N ASP A 876 27.49 -30.81 -11.08
CA ASP A 876 26.74 -32.00 -10.70
C ASP A 876 27.08 -32.42 -9.27
N LEU A 877 26.08 -32.47 -8.40
CA LEU A 877 26.28 -32.83 -7.01
C LEU A 877 26.72 -34.29 -6.81
N ALA A 878 26.27 -35.19 -7.69
CA ALA A 878 26.56 -36.63 -7.59
C ALA A 878 27.96 -36.98 -8.08
N THR A 879 28.46 -36.29 -9.11
CA THR A 879 29.75 -36.61 -9.75
C THR A 879 30.86 -35.61 -9.46
N GLY A 880 30.51 -34.41 -8.99
CA GLY A 880 31.45 -33.30 -8.80
C GLY A 880 32.00 -32.71 -10.10
N THR A 881 31.35 -33.00 -11.23
CA THR A 881 31.78 -32.49 -12.54
C THR A 881 31.27 -31.06 -12.76
N GLU A 882 32.16 -30.18 -13.22
CA GLU A 882 31.80 -28.84 -13.68
C GLU A 882 30.97 -28.95 -14.98
N LEU A 883 29.77 -28.35 -15.01
CA LEU A 883 28.82 -28.47 -16.13
C LEU A 883 28.84 -27.26 -17.05
N THR A 884 28.82 -26.07 -16.44
CA THR A 884 28.68 -24.78 -17.12
C THR A 884 29.29 -23.68 -16.25
N THR A 885 29.88 -22.67 -16.91
CA THR A 885 30.34 -21.42 -16.31
C THR A 885 29.51 -20.26 -16.85
N PHE A 886 29.04 -19.39 -15.96
CA PHE A 886 28.30 -18.18 -16.27
C PHE A 886 29.25 -16.98 -16.14
N THR A 887 29.51 -16.31 -17.26
CA THR A 887 30.40 -15.14 -17.35
C THR A 887 29.62 -13.92 -17.80
N GLY A 888 29.80 -12.78 -17.14
CA GLY A 888 29.21 -11.51 -17.57
C GLY A 888 29.20 -10.41 -16.52
N HIS A 889 29.22 -10.77 -15.24
CA HIS A 889 29.41 -9.81 -14.16
C HIS A 889 30.79 -9.15 -14.25
N THR A 890 30.91 -7.90 -13.81
CA THR A 890 32.17 -7.15 -13.78
C THR A 890 32.68 -6.89 -12.36
N GLY A 891 32.06 -7.51 -11.36
CA GLY A 891 32.43 -7.41 -9.97
C GLY A 891 31.92 -8.61 -9.16
N TRP A 892 32.22 -8.59 -7.86
CA TRP A 892 31.92 -9.68 -6.93
C TRP A 892 30.46 -10.11 -6.91
N ILE A 893 30.23 -11.40 -7.13
CA ILE A 893 28.90 -12.02 -6.99
C ILE A 893 28.66 -12.38 -5.51
N TYR A 894 27.67 -11.76 -4.89
CA TYR A 894 27.39 -11.89 -3.46
C TYR A 894 26.39 -12.98 -3.11
N SER A 895 25.42 -13.24 -3.98
CA SER A 895 24.34 -14.19 -3.70
C SER A 895 23.82 -14.82 -4.98
N VAL A 896 23.25 -16.03 -4.85
CA VAL A 896 22.61 -16.78 -5.93
C VAL A 896 21.34 -17.45 -5.44
N ALA A 897 20.28 -17.40 -6.23
CA ALA A 897 19.05 -18.15 -6.01
C ALA A 897 18.67 -18.92 -7.28
N CYS A 898 18.03 -20.08 -7.13
CA CYS A 898 17.53 -20.87 -8.25
C CYS A 898 16.00 -20.90 -8.25
N THR A 899 15.40 -20.91 -9.43
CA THR A 899 13.95 -21.07 -9.61
C THR A 899 13.65 -21.71 -10.96
N HIS A 900 12.36 -21.89 -11.27
CA HIS A 900 11.90 -22.38 -12.57
C HIS A 900 11.06 -21.31 -13.27
N LEU A 901 11.45 -20.99 -14.51
CA LEU A 901 10.72 -20.11 -15.42
C LEU A 901 10.00 -20.97 -16.46
N ASN A 902 8.70 -21.23 -16.30
CA ASN A 902 7.93 -22.13 -17.18
C ASN A 902 8.58 -23.52 -17.33
N ALA A 903 8.88 -24.17 -16.20
CA ALA A 903 9.64 -25.42 -16.11
C ALA A 903 11.12 -25.35 -16.55
N ARG A 904 11.59 -24.22 -17.08
CA ARG A 904 13.02 -24.00 -17.36
C ARG A 904 13.79 -23.66 -16.08
N PRO A 905 14.78 -24.46 -15.66
CA PRO A 905 15.59 -24.14 -14.49
C PRO A 905 16.48 -22.92 -14.79
N VAL A 906 16.45 -21.93 -13.90
CA VAL A 906 17.24 -20.71 -14.01
C VAL A 906 17.96 -20.38 -12.71
N ALA A 907 19.14 -19.76 -12.82
CA ALA A 907 19.86 -19.17 -11.70
C ALA A 907 19.79 -17.65 -11.78
N VAL A 908 19.65 -16.99 -10.63
CA VAL A 908 19.69 -15.55 -10.50
C VAL A 908 20.88 -15.18 -9.63
N THR A 909 21.84 -14.45 -10.19
CA THR A 909 23.05 -13.97 -9.49
C THR A 909 22.96 -12.48 -9.24
N VAL A 910 23.47 -12.02 -8.11
CA VAL A 910 23.51 -10.59 -7.74
C VAL A 910 24.92 -10.16 -7.36
N ALA A 911 25.34 -8.98 -7.79
CA ALA A 911 26.74 -8.58 -7.71
C ALA A 911 27.00 -7.11 -7.37
N ASN A 912 28.28 -6.81 -7.13
CA ASN A 912 28.82 -5.47 -6.89
C ASN A 912 28.78 -4.54 -8.12
N ASP A 913 28.52 -5.09 -9.31
CA ASP A 913 28.35 -4.28 -10.52
C ASP A 913 26.97 -3.63 -10.63
N ASN A 914 26.20 -3.61 -9.53
CA ASN A 914 24.83 -3.12 -9.43
C ASN A 914 23.85 -3.87 -10.34
N THR A 915 24.15 -5.11 -10.71
CA THR A 915 23.24 -5.92 -11.53
C THR A 915 22.80 -7.19 -10.84
N ALA A 916 21.58 -7.62 -11.19
CA ALA A 916 21.11 -8.98 -10.97
C ALA A 916 20.94 -9.65 -12.34
N ARG A 917 21.51 -10.84 -12.55
CA ARG A 917 21.48 -11.52 -13.86
C ARG A 917 20.78 -12.86 -13.76
N VAL A 918 19.99 -13.18 -14.78
CA VAL A 918 19.23 -14.42 -14.88
C VAL A 918 19.84 -15.29 -15.97
N TRP A 919 20.24 -16.50 -15.59
CA TRP A 919 20.94 -17.46 -16.43
C TRP A 919 20.10 -18.69 -16.67
N ASP A 920 20.14 -19.18 -17.90
CA ASP A 920 19.65 -20.51 -18.23
C ASP A 920 20.66 -21.56 -17.76
N LEU A 921 20.23 -22.43 -16.85
CA LEU A 921 21.09 -23.46 -16.26
C LEU A 921 21.48 -24.56 -17.25
N ALA A 922 20.67 -24.80 -18.29
CA ALA A 922 20.95 -25.81 -19.30
C ALA A 922 21.98 -25.32 -20.33
N THR A 923 21.91 -24.05 -20.72
CA THR A 923 22.74 -23.51 -21.82
C THR A 923 23.92 -22.65 -21.36
N GLY A 924 23.91 -22.15 -20.13
CA GLY A 924 24.90 -21.16 -19.68
C GLY A 924 24.65 -19.73 -20.16
N THR A 925 23.58 -19.49 -20.93
CA THR A 925 23.35 -18.17 -21.55
C THR A 925 22.61 -17.22 -20.62
N GLU A 926 23.01 -15.95 -20.61
CA GLU A 926 22.25 -14.87 -19.97
C GLU A 926 20.91 -14.66 -20.70
N LEU A 927 19.83 -14.77 -19.94
CA LEU A 927 18.47 -14.54 -20.39
C LEU A 927 18.11 -13.05 -20.26
N THR A 928 18.33 -12.48 -19.08
CA THR A 928 18.06 -11.05 -18.80
C THR A 928 18.92 -10.56 -17.65
N ALA A 929 19.09 -9.24 -17.56
CA ALA A 929 19.70 -8.57 -16.41
C ALA A 929 18.75 -7.48 -15.87
N PHE A 930 18.76 -7.27 -14.56
CA PHE A 930 18.14 -6.14 -13.88
C PHE A 930 19.26 -5.15 -13.55
N THR A 931 19.33 -4.05 -14.30
CA THR A 931 20.41 -3.04 -14.26
C THR A 931 20.01 -1.75 -13.55
N GLU A 932 18.83 -1.75 -12.96
CA GLU A 932 18.15 -0.60 -12.34
C GLU A 932 18.69 -0.24 -10.96
N HIS A 933 19.54 -1.10 -10.38
CA HIS A 933 20.08 -0.87 -9.06
C HIS A 933 21.14 0.23 -9.13
N ILE A 934 21.06 1.17 -8.19
CA ILE A 934 22.01 2.28 -8.08
C ILE A 934 23.17 1.97 -7.14
N ARG A 935 23.12 0.82 -6.46
CA ARG A 935 24.12 0.31 -5.52
C ARG A 935 24.28 -1.19 -5.71
N SER A 936 25.32 -1.75 -5.09
CA SER A 936 25.62 -3.17 -5.09
C SER A 936 24.40 -3.99 -4.66
N VAL A 937 24.13 -5.09 -5.35
CA VAL A 937 23.01 -5.97 -5.04
C VAL A 937 23.52 -7.08 -4.13
N MET A 938 23.10 -7.06 -2.87
CA MET A 938 23.71 -7.85 -1.79
C MET A 938 23.08 -9.23 -1.63
N ALA A 939 21.77 -9.34 -1.81
CA ALA A 939 21.03 -10.58 -1.58
C ALA A 939 19.91 -10.78 -2.60
N VAL A 940 19.58 -12.05 -2.85
CA VAL A 940 18.51 -12.45 -3.75
C VAL A 940 17.70 -13.63 -3.20
N ALA A 941 16.39 -13.58 -3.36
CA ALA A 941 15.49 -14.69 -3.08
C ALA A 941 14.50 -14.87 -4.24
N CYS A 942 14.01 -16.09 -4.44
CA CYS A 942 13.00 -16.40 -5.45
C CYS A 942 11.77 -17.01 -4.78
N THR A 943 10.58 -16.68 -5.29
CA THR A 943 9.32 -17.32 -4.89
C THR A 943 8.31 -17.26 -6.04
N ASN A 944 7.09 -17.74 -5.81
CA ASN A 944 5.99 -17.60 -6.74
C ASN A 944 4.95 -16.63 -6.18
N LEU A 945 4.47 -15.72 -7.01
CA LEU A 945 3.37 -14.81 -6.75
C LEU A 945 2.26 -15.10 -7.78
N ASP A 946 1.09 -15.53 -7.32
CA ASP A 946 -0.04 -15.91 -8.17
C ASP A 946 0.32 -16.90 -9.29
N GLY A 947 1.20 -17.87 -8.97
CA GLY A 947 1.68 -18.89 -9.91
C GLY A 947 2.74 -18.41 -10.90
N ARG A 948 3.25 -17.17 -10.75
CA ARG A 948 4.34 -16.62 -11.57
C ARG A 948 5.62 -16.49 -10.74
N PRO A 949 6.79 -16.87 -11.27
CA PRO A 949 8.04 -16.75 -10.53
C PRO A 949 8.46 -15.28 -10.41
N VAL A 950 8.79 -14.88 -9.19
CA VAL A 950 9.28 -13.55 -8.85
C VAL A 950 10.64 -13.63 -8.16
N VAL A 951 11.45 -12.59 -8.35
CA VAL A 951 12.76 -12.42 -7.74
C VAL A 951 12.69 -11.23 -6.80
N VAL A 952 13.19 -11.38 -5.58
CA VAL A 952 13.37 -10.28 -4.65
C VAL A 952 14.85 -10.01 -4.48
N THR A 953 15.28 -8.78 -4.76
CA THR A 953 16.69 -8.35 -4.70
C THR A 953 16.87 -7.24 -3.67
N ALA A 954 17.95 -7.25 -2.91
CA ALA A 954 18.30 -6.20 -1.95
C ALA A 954 19.49 -5.36 -2.44
N SER A 955 19.37 -4.03 -2.48
CA SER A 955 20.42 -3.12 -2.95
C SER A 955 20.34 -1.78 -2.22
N GLY A 956 21.36 -1.44 -1.43
CA GLY A 956 21.28 -0.30 -0.53
C GLY A 956 20.06 -0.43 0.38
N ASN A 957 19.37 0.67 0.69
CA ASN A 957 18.17 0.66 1.52
C ASN A 957 16.87 0.30 0.75
N ILE A 958 16.98 -0.40 -0.37
CA ILE A 958 15.82 -0.75 -1.19
C ILE A 958 15.85 -2.24 -1.53
N ALA A 959 14.76 -2.93 -1.21
CA ALA A 959 14.47 -4.24 -1.77
C ALA A 959 13.48 -4.11 -2.94
N ARG A 960 13.70 -4.80 -4.04
CA ARG A 960 12.86 -4.76 -5.26
C ARG A 960 12.32 -6.13 -5.58
N VAL A 961 11.09 -6.18 -6.07
CA VAL A 961 10.41 -7.40 -6.52
C VAL A 961 10.27 -7.35 -8.04
N TRP A 962 10.83 -8.34 -8.72
CA TRP A 962 10.86 -8.47 -10.17
C TRP A 962 10.01 -9.65 -10.61
N GLN A 963 9.19 -9.46 -11.64
CA GLN A 963 8.59 -10.57 -12.36
C GLN A 963 9.58 -11.11 -13.38
N LEU A 964 9.82 -12.43 -13.38
CA LEU A 964 10.59 -13.04 -14.46
C LEU A 964 9.73 -13.05 -15.74
N PRO A 965 10.23 -12.52 -16.86
CA PRO A 965 9.46 -12.42 -18.09
C PRO A 965 9.18 -13.81 -18.67
N ILE A 966 7.93 -14.04 -19.11
CA ILE A 966 7.48 -15.31 -19.71
C ILE A 966 8.15 -15.53 -21.07
N GLU A 967 8.33 -14.45 -21.84
CA GLU A 967 9.14 -14.41 -23.07
C GLU A 967 10.36 -13.52 -22.86
N ILE A 968 11.54 -14.05 -23.20
CA ILE A 968 12.81 -13.33 -23.05
C ILE A 968 12.95 -12.36 -24.22
N THR A 969 12.26 -11.23 -24.13
CA THR A 969 12.45 -10.12 -25.07
C THR A 969 13.66 -9.34 -24.60
N ARG A 970 14.81 -9.51 -25.27
CA ARG A 970 15.95 -8.59 -25.09
C ARG A 970 15.52 -7.22 -25.59
N LEU A 971 15.06 -6.36 -24.68
CA LEU A 971 14.97 -4.94 -24.96
C LEU A 971 16.40 -4.48 -25.28
N THR A 972 16.62 -3.97 -26.48
CA THR A 972 17.88 -3.29 -26.81
C THR A 972 18.04 -2.17 -25.80
N ALA A 973 19.13 -2.19 -25.02
CA ALA A 973 19.46 -1.12 -24.10
C ALA A 973 19.33 0.22 -24.85
N ALA A 974 18.48 1.10 -24.35
CA ALA A 974 18.34 2.43 -24.91
C ALA A 974 19.70 3.13 -24.85
N ALA A 975 19.95 4.07 -25.76
CA ALA A 975 21.05 5.01 -25.60
C ALA A 975 20.79 5.89 -24.35
N GLY A 976 21.78 6.09 -23.49
CA GLY A 976 21.63 6.81 -22.21
C GLY A 976 22.78 6.57 -21.24
N HIS A 977 22.78 7.31 -20.14
CA HIS A 977 23.80 7.18 -19.10
C HIS A 977 23.65 5.87 -18.33
N SER A 978 24.77 5.26 -17.95
CA SER A 978 24.80 4.03 -17.13
C SER A 978 25.11 4.32 -15.65
N ALA A 979 25.11 5.59 -15.26
CA ALA A 979 25.31 6.08 -13.89
C ALA A 979 24.68 7.48 -13.75
N ALA A 980 24.76 8.10 -12.56
CA ALA A 980 24.03 9.34 -12.29
C ALA A 980 24.47 10.50 -13.19
N VAL A 981 23.48 11.22 -13.71
CA VAL A 981 23.68 12.46 -14.48
C VAL A 981 23.89 13.59 -13.48
N LEU A 982 25.06 14.22 -13.56
CA LEU A 982 25.53 15.24 -12.63
C LEU A 982 25.33 16.66 -13.17
N ALA A 983 25.41 16.85 -14.48
CA ALA A 983 25.25 18.16 -15.11
C ALA A 983 24.53 18.08 -16.46
N GLY A 984 23.89 19.19 -16.82
CA GLY A 984 23.26 19.39 -18.13
C GLY A 984 23.44 20.82 -18.62
N ALA A 985 23.69 21.00 -19.91
CA ALA A 985 23.77 22.31 -20.54
C ALA A 985 23.15 22.28 -21.95
N SER A 986 22.35 23.29 -22.26
CA SER A 986 21.74 23.44 -23.58
C SER A 986 22.65 24.21 -24.53
N GLY A 987 22.60 23.86 -25.81
CA GLY A 987 23.36 24.52 -26.87
C GLY A 987 22.57 24.55 -28.19
N VAL A 988 23.17 25.17 -29.21
CA VAL A 988 22.63 25.16 -30.57
C VAL A 988 23.69 24.58 -31.51
N LEU A 989 23.34 23.49 -32.19
CA LEU A 989 24.18 22.80 -33.15
C LEU A 989 23.57 22.97 -34.55
N GLU A 990 24.16 23.82 -35.40
CA GLU A 990 23.69 24.07 -36.77
C GLU A 990 22.19 24.44 -36.86
N GLY A 991 21.67 25.17 -35.86
CA GLY A 991 20.25 25.55 -35.77
C GLY A 991 19.36 24.53 -35.03
N LEU A 992 19.88 23.35 -34.70
CA LEU A 992 19.23 22.36 -33.85
C LEU A 992 19.45 22.71 -32.38
N SER A 993 18.39 22.72 -31.56
CA SER A 993 18.53 22.82 -30.11
C SER A 993 19.00 21.47 -29.55
N VAL A 994 20.11 21.48 -28.82
CA VAL A 994 20.70 20.27 -28.23
C VAL A 994 20.84 20.44 -26.72
N VAL A 995 20.86 19.32 -26.00
CA VAL A 995 21.29 19.27 -24.60
C VAL A 995 22.48 18.33 -24.48
N VAL A 996 23.49 18.76 -23.74
CA VAL A 996 24.63 17.93 -23.35
C VAL A 996 24.44 17.54 -21.90
N THR A 997 24.44 16.25 -21.60
CA THR A 997 24.37 15.71 -20.24
C THR A 997 25.68 15.04 -19.88
N ALA A 998 26.10 15.12 -18.62
CA ALA A 998 27.37 14.58 -18.14
C ALA A 998 27.15 13.80 -16.84
N GLY A 999 27.84 12.68 -16.65
CA GLY A 999 27.55 11.77 -15.54
C GLY A 999 28.72 11.03 -14.90
N GLU A 1000 28.39 10.23 -13.90
CA GLU A 1000 29.31 9.36 -13.15
C GLU A 1000 29.87 8.20 -13.99
N ASP A 1001 29.28 7.93 -15.16
CA ASP A 1001 29.72 6.91 -16.12
C ASP A 1001 30.94 7.35 -16.93
N ALA A 1002 31.58 8.44 -16.53
CA ALA A 1002 32.72 9.07 -17.19
C ALA A 1002 32.41 9.52 -18.63
N THR A 1003 31.13 9.71 -18.98
CA THR A 1003 30.72 10.19 -20.29
C THR A 1003 30.00 11.53 -20.22
N ALA A 1004 30.04 12.24 -21.35
CA ALA A 1004 29.08 13.30 -21.64
C ALA A 1004 28.39 13.00 -22.98
N ARG A 1005 27.08 13.15 -23.04
CA ARG A 1005 26.23 12.74 -24.17
C ARG A 1005 25.47 13.93 -24.72
N VAL A 1006 25.38 14.01 -26.03
CA VAL A 1006 24.70 15.10 -26.74
C VAL A 1006 23.40 14.57 -27.33
N TRP A 1007 22.30 15.27 -27.04
CA TRP A 1007 20.95 14.87 -27.42
C TRP A 1007 20.30 15.96 -28.26
N ASP A 1008 19.56 15.55 -29.29
CA ASP A 1008 18.58 16.43 -29.93
C ASP A 1008 17.44 16.71 -28.94
N LEU A 1009 17.24 17.97 -28.59
CA LEU A 1009 16.25 18.38 -27.59
C LEU A 1009 14.80 18.14 -28.07
N SER A 1010 14.58 18.10 -29.38
CA SER A 1010 13.25 17.90 -29.98
C SER A 1010 12.88 16.42 -30.08
N THR A 1011 13.83 15.55 -30.43
CA THR A 1011 13.56 14.12 -30.70
C THR A 1011 14.03 13.18 -29.60
N GLY A 1012 14.95 13.60 -28.74
CA GLY A 1012 15.61 12.73 -27.75
C GLY A 1012 16.60 11.75 -28.37
N THR A 1013 16.98 11.94 -29.63
CA THR A 1013 18.00 11.12 -30.28
C THR A 1013 19.39 11.49 -29.76
N GLU A 1014 20.21 10.47 -29.44
CA GLU A 1014 21.62 10.68 -29.12
C GLU A 1014 22.38 11.01 -30.41
N LEU A 1015 23.07 12.14 -30.42
CA LEU A 1015 23.84 12.63 -31.57
C LEU A 1015 25.31 12.20 -31.48
N THR A 1016 25.91 12.30 -30.28
CA THR A 1016 27.30 11.90 -30.03
C THR A 1016 27.56 11.69 -28.54
N THR A 1017 28.59 10.91 -28.22
CA THR A 1017 29.06 10.67 -26.84
C THR A 1017 30.56 10.93 -26.72
N PHE A 1018 30.96 11.61 -25.64
CA PHE A 1018 32.33 11.93 -25.29
C PHE A 1018 32.83 10.94 -24.22
N THR A 1019 33.87 10.15 -24.52
CA THR A 1019 34.29 9.00 -23.69
C THR A 1019 35.73 9.06 -23.17
N LYS A 1020 36.43 10.19 -23.30
CA LYS A 1020 37.84 10.27 -22.86
C LYS A 1020 38.04 10.53 -21.38
N HIS A 1021 37.00 10.96 -20.65
CA HIS A 1021 37.13 11.11 -19.21
C HIS A 1021 37.31 9.74 -18.55
N THR A 1022 38.16 9.64 -17.53
CA THR A 1022 38.42 8.39 -16.79
C THR A 1022 37.78 8.38 -15.40
N GLY A 1023 37.01 9.40 -15.08
CA GLY A 1023 36.28 9.58 -13.82
C GLY A 1023 35.02 10.40 -14.03
N TRP A 1024 34.27 10.65 -12.96
CA TRP A 1024 32.99 11.36 -13.03
C TRP A 1024 33.09 12.70 -13.73
N VAL A 1025 32.19 12.97 -14.66
CA VAL A 1025 32.08 14.26 -15.35
C VAL A 1025 31.07 15.12 -14.59
N ASN A 1026 31.57 15.97 -13.70
CA ASN A 1026 30.76 16.75 -12.77
C ASN A 1026 30.08 17.96 -13.43
N ALA A 1027 30.62 18.47 -14.52
CA ALA A 1027 30.23 19.76 -15.08
C ALA A 1027 30.27 19.78 -16.61
N VAL A 1028 29.32 20.50 -17.21
CA VAL A 1028 29.28 20.79 -18.64
C VAL A 1028 28.75 22.20 -18.89
N ALA A 1029 29.30 22.90 -19.87
CA ALA A 1029 28.79 24.17 -20.39
C ALA A 1029 28.93 24.21 -21.91
N CYS A 1030 27.96 24.83 -22.60
CA CYS A 1030 27.98 25.02 -24.05
C CYS A 1030 28.35 26.47 -24.40
N THR A 1031 29.14 26.65 -25.46
CA THR A 1031 29.50 27.97 -25.99
C THR A 1031 29.85 27.90 -27.48
N HIS A 1032 30.31 29.00 -28.06
CA HIS A 1032 30.79 29.05 -29.43
C HIS A 1032 32.27 29.46 -29.46
N LEU A 1033 33.08 28.73 -30.23
CA LEU A 1033 34.48 29.03 -30.49
C LEU A 1033 34.64 29.39 -31.95
N ASP A 1034 34.92 30.66 -32.26
CA ASP A 1034 35.02 31.17 -33.65
C ASP A 1034 33.81 30.80 -34.53
N GLY A 1035 32.60 30.84 -33.94
CA GLY A 1035 31.34 30.46 -34.59
C GLY A 1035 31.03 28.96 -34.55
N ARG A 1036 31.99 28.11 -34.15
CA ARG A 1036 31.81 26.67 -33.99
C ARG A 1036 31.14 26.35 -32.65
N PRO A 1037 30.04 25.58 -32.60
CA PRO A 1037 29.45 25.17 -31.33
C PRO A 1037 30.38 24.18 -30.61
N VAL A 1038 30.72 24.48 -29.35
CA VAL A 1038 31.59 23.64 -28.53
C VAL A 1038 30.98 23.36 -27.16
N ALA A 1039 31.33 22.22 -26.58
CA ALA A 1039 31.01 21.85 -25.21
C ALA A 1039 32.30 21.82 -24.37
N VAL A 1040 32.26 22.38 -23.17
CA VAL A 1040 33.36 22.33 -22.20
C VAL A 1040 32.92 21.41 -21.06
N THR A 1041 33.61 20.29 -20.88
CA THR A 1041 33.32 19.30 -19.83
C THR A 1041 34.46 19.25 -18.82
N ALA A 1042 34.15 18.97 -17.56
CA ALA A 1042 35.16 18.81 -16.52
C ALA A 1042 34.70 17.88 -15.41
N GLY A 1043 35.65 17.27 -14.69
CA GLY A 1043 35.32 16.24 -13.73
C GLY A 1043 36.41 15.90 -12.70
N ARG A 1044 36.29 14.72 -12.11
CA ARG A 1044 37.23 14.16 -11.12
C ARG A 1044 38.55 13.68 -11.71
N ASP A 1045 38.64 13.56 -13.04
CA ASP A 1045 39.88 13.16 -13.71
C ASP A 1045 40.88 14.31 -13.85
N GLU A 1046 40.59 15.49 -13.28
CA GLU A 1046 41.47 16.67 -13.24
C GLU A 1046 41.67 17.35 -14.60
N PHE A 1047 40.86 16.98 -15.59
CA PHE A 1047 40.88 17.57 -16.92
C PHE A 1047 39.63 18.41 -17.19
N VAL A 1048 39.84 19.56 -17.83
CA VAL A 1048 38.78 20.29 -18.53
C VAL A 1048 38.99 20.07 -20.02
N ARG A 1049 37.98 19.53 -20.70
CA ARG A 1049 38.06 19.18 -22.13
C ARG A 1049 37.09 20.03 -22.94
N VAL A 1050 37.56 20.52 -24.08
CA VAL A 1050 36.77 21.28 -25.06
C VAL A 1050 36.48 20.37 -26.23
N TRP A 1051 35.21 20.20 -26.55
CA TRP A 1051 34.72 19.29 -27.57
C TRP A 1051 34.02 20.07 -28.67
N ASP A 1052 34.24 19.65 -29.90
CA ASP A 1052 33.37 20.06 -30.99
C ASP A 1052 32.02 19.33 -30.87
N LEU A 1053 30.93 20.10 -30.78
CA LEU A 1053 29.58 19.54 -30.63
C LEU A 1053 29.12 18.73 -31.85
N ALA A 1054 29.60 19.06 -33.05
CA ALA A 1054 29.18 18.41 -34.29
C ALA A 1054 29.85 17.04 -34.50
N THR A 1055 31.15 16.95 -34.24
CA THR A 1055 31.96 15.76 -34.54
C THR A 1055 32.30 14.92 -33.31
N GLY A 1056 32.12 15.46 -32.10
CA GLY A 1056 32.57 14.84 -30.85
C GLY A 1056 34.08 14.75 -30.70
N THR A 1057 34.85 15.43 -31.55
CA THR A 1057 36.31 15.47 -31.40
C THR A 1057 36.72 16.43 -30.30
N GLU A 1058 37.69 16.03 -29.49
CA GLU A 1058 38.36 16.92 -28.55
C GLU A 1058 39.22 17.93 -29.32
N LEU A 1059 39.01 19.22 -29.05
CA LEU A 1059 39.75 20.34 -29.65
C LEU A 1059 40.92 20.77 -28.76
N THR A 1060 40.67 20.90 -27.46
CA THR A 1060 41.62 21.43 -26.48
C THR A 1060 41.40 20.74 -25.13
N THR A 1061 42.48 20.57 -24.37
CA THR A 1061 42.43 20.07 -23.00
C THR A 1061 43.22 21.01 -22.08
N MET A 1062 42.70 21.25 -20.89
CA MET A 1062 43.33 22.03 -19.82
C MET A 1062 43.51 21.13 -18.59
N HIS A 1063 44.64 21.29 -17.92
CA HIS A 1063 44.98 20.54 -16.71
C HIS A 1063 44.72 21.39 -15.47
N THR A 1064 44.00 20.83 -14.50
CA THR A 1064 43.67 21.48 -13.23
C THR A 1064 43.80 20.47 -12.08
N GLY A 1065 43.04 20.68 -10.99
CA GLY A 1065 42.61 19.59 -10.11
C GLY A 1065 41.16 19.20 -10.41
N SER A 1066 40.53 18.41 -9.53
CA SER A 1066 39.12 18.03 -9.66
C SER A 1066 38.21 19.26 -9.80
N VAL A 1067 37.38 19.28 -10.84
CA VAL A 1067 36.45 20.38 -11.14
C VAL A 1067 35.03 19.99 -10.77
N ASN A 1068 34.31 20.90 -10.13
CA ASN A 1068 32.93 20.69 -9.67
C ASN A 1068 31.89 21.42 -10.51
N ALA A 1069 32.22 22.60 -11.07
CA ALA A 1069 31.32 23.34 -11.95
C ALA A 1069 32.10 24.14 -13.01
N VAL A 1070 31.46 24.37 -14.15
CA VAL A 1070 31.99 25.13 -15.29
C VAL A 1070 30.89 26.05 -15.83
N ALA A 1071 31.25 27.28 -16.16
CA ALA A 1071 30.39 28.21 -16.91
C ALA A 1071 31.18 28.87 -18.03
N CYS A 1072 30.52 29.15 -19.16
CA CYS A 1072 31.16 29.81 -20.30
C CYS A 1072 30.55 31.18 -20.58
N THR A 1073 31.36 32.08 -21.12
CA THR A 1073 30.92 33.41 -21.58
C THR A 1073 31.91 33.95 -22.62
N HIS A 1074 31.67 35.17 -23.11
CA HIS A 1074 32.58 35.84 -24.04
C HIS A 1074 33.17 37.12 -23.44
N LEU A 1075 34.49 37.27 -23.55
CA LEU A 1075 35.24 38.46 -23.17
C LEU A 1075 35.96 39.03 -24.40
N GLY A 1076 35.54 40.21 -24.86
CA GLY A 1076 36.14 40.84 -26.04
C GLY A 1076 36.06 39.98 -27.32
N GLY A 1077 35.01 39.17 -27.47
CA GLY A 1077 34.83 38.24 -28.58
C GLY A 1077 35.47 36.85 -28.39
N ARG A 1078 36.37 36.69 -27.41
CA ARG A 1078 36.98 35.39 -27.07
C ARG A 1078 36.06 34.55 -26.20
N ALA A 1079 35.98 33.26 -26.46
CA ALA A 1079 35.27 32.31 -25.62
C ALA A 1079 36.10 32.01 -24.36
N ILE A 1080 35.47 32.16 -23.20
CA ILE A 1080 36.10 32.04 -21.89
C ILE A 1080 35.35 31.00 -21.06
N ALA A 1081 36.08 30.14 -20.35
CA ALA A 1081 35.54 29.22 -19.37
C ALA A 1081 35.96 29.62 -17.95
N VAL A 1082 34.99 29.61 -17.03
CA VAL A 1082 35.22 29.78 -15.58
C VAL A 1082 35.00 28.43 -14.94
N THR A 1083 36.02 27.91 -14.25
CA THR A 1083 35.99 26.59 -13.60
C THR A 1083 36.11 26.77 -12.10
N THR A 1084 35.28 26.06 -11.32
CA THR A 1084 35.43 25.98 -9.86
C THR A 1084 35.79 24.55 -9.46
N GLY A 1085 37.00 24.37 -8.92
CA GLY A 1085 37.47 23.08 -8.42
C GLY A 1085 37.48 22.99 -6.90
N THR A 1086 38.13 21.95 -6.39
CA THR A 1086 38.33 21.75 -4.95
C THR A 1086 39.27 22.78 -4.32
N ASP A 1087 40.16 23.37 -5.12
CA ASP A 1087 41.25 24.23 -4.67
C ASP A 1087 41.05 25.72 -5.02
N ALA A 1088 40.55 26.04 -6.22
CA ALA A 1088 40.41 27.42 -6.69
C ALA A 1088 39.35 27.58 -7.79
N ALA A 1089 38.96 28.83 -8.02
CA ALA A 1089 38.23 29.24 -9.22
C ALA A 1089 39.18 29.89 -10.22
N ARG A 1090 39.16 29.44 -11.48
CA ARG A 1090 40.10 29.83 -12.53
C ARG A 1090 39.38 30.27 -13.80
N LEU A 1091 40.03 31.16 -14.53
CA LEU A 1091 39.59 31.70 -15.82
C LEU A 1091 40.46 31.15 -16.94
N TRP A 1092 39.86 30.64 -18.00
CA TRP A 1092 40.56 29.98 -19.10
C TRP A 1092 40.16 30.56 -20.45
N ASP A 1093 41.14 30.70 -21.34
CA ASP A 1093 40.88 30.90 -22.76
C ASP A 1093 40.53 29.54 -23.41
N VAL A 1094 39.32 29.42 -23.94
CA VAL A 1094 38.81 28.14 -24.48
C VAL A 1094 39.54 27.74 -25.77
N ALA A 1095 40.06 28.70 -26.53
CA ALA A 1095 40.75 28.43 -27.79
C ALA A 1095 42.14 27.83 -27.53
N THR A 1096 42.90 28.46 -26.62
CA THR A 1096 44.30 28.09 -26.38
C THR A 1096 44.48 27.10 -25.23
N GLY A 1097 43.48 26.97 -24.35
CA GLY A 1097 43.59 26.20 -23.11
C GLY A 1097 44.50 26.84 -22.06
N THR A 1098 44.82 28.13 -22.19
CA THR A 1098 45.70 28.82 -21.24
C THR A 1098 44.91 29.41 -20.08
N GLU A 1099 45.41 29.22 -18.85
CA GLU A 1099 44.89 29.92 -17.67
C GLU A 1099 45.19 31.41 -17.80
N LEU A 1100 44.15 32.25 -17.74
CA LEU A 1100 44.25 33.70 -17.82
C LEU A 1100 44.45 34.31 -16.42
N THR A 1101 43.69 33.84 -15.44
CA THR A 1101 43.77 34.32 -14.05
C THR A 1101 43.13 33.34 -13.07
N GLN A 1102 43.63 33.33 -11.85
CA GLN A 1102 42.99 32.68 -10.70
C GLN A 1102 42.15 33.74 -9.96
N LEU A 1103 40.83 33.52 -9.88
CA LEU A 1103 39.89 34.47 -9.27
C LEU A 1103 39.91 34.37 -7.74
N THR A 1104 39.82 33.16 -7.20
CA THR A 1104 39.79 32.93 -5.74
C THR A 1104 40.28 31.53 -5.37
N THR A 1105 40.64 31.34 -4.10
CA THR A 1105 41.11 30.07 -3.53
C THR A 1105 40.10 29.57 -2.50
N PHE A 1106 39.89 28.26 -2.47
CA PHE A 1106 39.00 27.58 -1.54
C PHE A 1106 39.79 26.92 -0.41
N SER A 1107 39.20 26.82 0.78
CA SER A 1107 39.74 25.96 1.83
C SER A 1107 39.42 24.49 1.51
N LEU A 1108 40.26 23.55 1.96
CA LEU A 1108 40.12 22.10 1.71
C LEU A 1108 38.71 21.55 2.03
N TYR A 1109 38.02 22.12 3.01
CA TYR A 1109 36.65 21.72 3.40
C TYR A 1109 35.54 22.49 2.64
N ALA A 1110 35.82 23.69 2.13
CA ALA A 1110 34.84 24.49 1.38
C ALA A 1110 34.71 24.10 -0.10
N GLY A 1111 35.70 23.38 -0.66
CA GLY A 1111 35.79 23.06 -2.09
C GLY A 1111 34.75 22.06 -2.65
N MET A 1112 34.14 21.21 -1.81
CA MET A 1112 33.39 20.02 -2.29
C MET A 1112 32.00 20.25 -2.94
N ASP A 1113 31.47 21.49 -3.02
CA ASP A 1113 30.13 21.77 -3.58
C ASP A 1113 30.05 23.16 -4.25
N ASN A 1114 31.13 23.64 -4.86
CA ASN A 1114 31.15 24.97 -5.47
C ASN A 1114 30.43 24.97 -6.83
N ALA A 1115 29.65 26.02 -7.07
CA ALA A 1115 28.90 26.28 -8.30
C ALA A 1115 29.33 27.61 -8.91
N VAL A 1116 29.20 27.72 -10.23
CA VAL A 1116 29.51 28.95 -10.97
C VAL A 1116 28.49 29.17 -12.08
N THR A 1117 28.14 30.44 -12.30
CA THR A 1117 27.35 30.87 -13.45
C THR A 1117 27.91 32.20 -13.99
N CYS A 1118 27.70 32.47 -15.27
CA CYS A 1118 28.14 33.70 -15.92
C CYS A 1118 26.93 34.49 -16.44
N THR A 1119 27.00 35.82 -16.33
CA THR A 1119 25.98 36.72 -16.88
C THR A 1119 26.59 38.06 -17.28
N ARG A 1120 25.77 39.03 -17.70
CA ARG A 1120 26.19 40.41 -17.91
C ARG A 1120 25.58 41.34 -16.88
N LEU A 1121 26.44 42.13 -16.23
CA LEU A 1121 26.05 43.21 -15.34
C LEU A 1121 26.39 44.54 -16.02
N GLU A 1122 25.37 45.32 -16.38
CA GLU A 1122 25.55 46.60 -17.09
C GLU A 1122 26.42 46.47 -18.36
N GLY A 1123 26.28 45.35 -19.09
CA GLY A 1123 27.04 45.05 -20.30
C GLY A 1123 28.43 44.43 -20.06
N ARG A 1124 28.92 44.36 -18.82
CA ARG A 1124 30.19 43.72 -18.45
C ARG A 1124 30.00 42.23 -18.18
N PRO A 1125 30.88 41.35 -18.68
CA PRO A 1125 30.82 39.92 -18.35
C PRO A 1125 31.26 39.70 -16.91
N VAL A 1126 30.39 39.08 -16.11
CA VAL A 1126 30.64 38.77 -14.70
C VAL A 1126 30.41 37.28 -14.43
N ALA A 1127 31.12 36.74 -13.45
CA ALA A 1127 30.88 35.40 -12.91
C ALA A 1127 30.38 35.48 -11.48
N VAL A 1128 29.38 34.67 -11.14
CA VAL A 1128 28.92 34.46 -9.77
C VAL A 1128 29.42 33.10 -9.30
N ILE A 1129 30.27 33.10 -8.27
CA ILE A 1129 30.98 31.91 -7.77
C ILE A 1129 30.56 31.65 -6.33
N THR A 1130 30.11 30.44 -6.02
CA THR A 1130 29.83 30.05 -4.63
C THR A 1130 31.09 29.57 -3.92
N ASN A 1131 31.21 29.91 -2.64
CA ASN A 1131 32.31 29.52 -1.77
C ASN A 1131 31.78 29.37 -0.34
N GLY A 1132 31.55 28.13 0.08
CA GLY A 1132 30.99 27.85 1.40
C GLY A 1132 29.60 28.47 1.56
N ASP A 1133 29.45 29.37 2.54
CA ASP A 1133 28.23 30.10 2.86
C ASP A 1133 28.09 31.44 2.13
N ALA A 1134 28.91 31.69 1.09
CA ALA A 1134 28.85 32.94 0.33
C ALA A 1134 28.76 32.71 -1.18
N ALA A 1135 28.16 33.68 -1.89
CA ALA A 1135 28.22 33.80 -3.34
C ALA A 1135 28.89 35.12 -3.73
N GLN A 1136 29.90 35.09 -4.59
CA GLN A 1136 30.76 36.22 -4.91
C GLN A 1136 30.62 36.60 -6.38
N VAL A 1137 30.45 37.89 -6.68
CA VAL A 1137 30.38 38.41 -8.05
C VAL A 1137 31.76 38.93 -8.46
N TRP A 1138 32.28 38.46 -9.59
CA TRP A 1138 33.59 38.79 -10.13
C TRP A 1138 33.48 39.43 -11.51
N ASP A 1139 34.17 40.54 -11.72
CA ASP A 1139 34.37 41.13 -13.05
C ASP A 1139 35.42 40.31 -13.79
N LEU A 1140 35.05 39.74 -14.93
CA LEU A 1140 35.93 38.86 -15.69
C LEU A 1140 36.96 39.61 -16.54
N ALA A 1141 36.75 40.91 -16.80
CA ALA A 1141 37.72 41.72 -17.53
C ALA A 1141 38.88 42.16 -16.62
N THR A 1142 38.59 42.47 -15.36
CA THR A 1142 39.59 42.98 -14.40
C THR A 1142 40.07 41.91 -13.41
N GLY A 1143 39.34 40.81 -13.25
CA GLY A 1143 39.59 39.81 -12.22
C GLY A 1143 39.28 40.29 -10.80
N THR A 1144 38.51 41.38 -10.64
CA THR A 1144 38.22 41.96 -9.32
C THR A 1144 36.85 41.53 -8.81
N LYS A 1145 36.75 41.23 -7.51
CA LYS A 1145 35.47 40.97 -6.84
C LYS A 1145 34.65 42.25 -6.69
N LEU A 1146 33.42 42.23 -7.19
CA LEU A 1146 32.47 43.34 -7.16
C LEU A 1146 31.55 43.29 -5.93
N ALA A 1147 31.04 42.11 -5.58
CA ALA A 1147 30.07 41.94 -4.49
C ALA A 1147 30.21 40.56 -3.80
N THR A 1148 29.60 40.42 -2.62
CA THR A 1148 29.49 39.15 -1.88
C THR A 1148 28.14 39.06 -1.19
N PHE A 1149 27.41 37.97 -1.42
CA PHE A 1149 26.14 37.63 -0.79
C PHE A 1149 26.40 36.58 0.29
N THR A 1150 25.95 36.82 1.51
CA THR A 1150 26.19 35.91 2.64
C THR A 1150 24.92 35.15 3.00
N HIS A 1151 25.06 33.83 3.15
CA HIS A 1151 24.00 32.90 3.53
C HIS A 1151 24.18 32.42 4.97
N LYS A 1152 23.13 31.82 5.53
CA LYS A 1152 23.19 31.17 6.85
C LYS A 1152 23.79 29.77 6.79
N SER A 1153 23.86 29.19 5.60
CA SER A 1153 24.29 27.83 5.35
C SER A 1153 25.01 27.76 4.01
N ARG A 1154 25.66 26.62 3.75
CA ARG A 1154 26.42 26.40 2.52
C ARG A 1154 25.53 26.55 1.28
N VAL A 1155 25.96 27.37 0.32
CA VAL A 1155 25.28 27.56 -0.97
C VAL A 1155 25.60 26.37 -1.87
N ARG A 1156 24.57 25.73 -2.42
CA ARG A 1156 24.66 24.51 -3.24
C ARG A 1156 24.67 24.79 -4.73
N ALA A 1157 23.88 25.78 -5.18
CA ALA A 1157 23.72 26.09 -6.59
C ALA A 1157 23.37 27.56 -6.80
N VAL A 1158 23.71 28.07 -7.99
CA VAL A 1158 23.44 29.44 -8.41
C VAL A 1158 23.08 29.49 -9.90
N ALA A 1159 22.08 30.29 -10.24
CA ALA A 1159 21.70 30.61 -11.61
C ALA A 1159 21.47 32.11 -11.76
N CYS A 1160 21.72 32.67 -12.94
CA CYS A 1160 21.51 34.08 -13.22
C CYS A 1160 20.49 34.27 -14.34
N THR A 1161 19.72 35.35 -14.24
CA THR A 1161 18.79 35.80 -15.29
C THR A 1161 18.55 37.31 -15.19
N HIS A 1162 17.67 37.86 -16.02
CA HIS A 1162 17.24 39.25 -15.94
C HIS A 1162 15.76 39.35 -15.50
N LEU A 1163 15.49 40.28 -14.59
CA LEU A 1163 14.15 40.65 -14.14
C LEU A 1163 13.98 42.15 -14.31
N ASP A 1164 13.03 42.56 -15.16
CA ASP A 1164 12.77 43.97 -15.50
C ASP A 1164 14.05 44.75 -15.90
N GLY A 1165 14.92 44.10 -16.67
CA GLY A 1165 16.20 44.66 -17.12
C GLY A 1165 17.34 44.63 -16.07
N ARG A 1166 17.07 44.20 -14.83
CA ARG A 1166 18.09 44.03 -13.79
C ARG A 1166 18.68 42.64 -13.83
N ALA A 1167 20.00 42.53 -13.72
CA ALA A 1167 20.66 41.23 -13.56
C ALA A 1167 20.41 40.71 -12.14
N ILE A 1168 19.87 39.50 -12.03
CA ILE A 1168 19.57 38.85 -10.74
C ILE A 1168 20.25 37.47 -10.64
N ALA A 1169 20.51 37.05 -9.40
CA ALA A 1169 21.02 35.72 -9.07
C ALA A 1169 20.00 35.00 -8.20
N VAL A 1170 19.72 33.75 -8.55
CA VAL A 1170 18.92 32.83 -7.76
C VAL A 1170 19.88 31.80 -7.16
N THR A 1171 19.94 31.75 -5.84
CA THR A 1171 20.84 30.87 -5.08
C THR A 1171 20.05 29.93 -4.20
N THR A 1172 20.46 28.67 -4.07
CA THR A 1172 19.89 27.72 -3.10
C THR A 1172 20.95 27.31 -2.08
N ASP A 1173 20.58 27.19 -0.82
CA ASP A 1173 21.46 26.74 0.26
C ASP A 1173 20.83 25.58 1.07
N ASN A 1174 21.59 25.04 2.03
CA ASN A 1174 21.15 23.90 2.84
C ASN A 1174 19.98 24.23 3.80
N ASP A 1175 19.56 25.49 3.91
CA ASP A 1175 18.43 25.89 4.77
C ASP A 1175 17.06 25.77 4.08
N THR A 1176 17.01 25.13 2.91
CA THR A 1176 15.80 24.84 2.15
C THR A 1176 15.11 26.05 1.53
N VAL A 1177 15.83 27.17 1.40
CA VAL A 1177 15.29 28.41 0.81
C VAL A 1177 16.10 28.81 -0.42
N ALA A 1178 15.41 29.10 -1.51
CA ALA A 1178 16.03 29.79 -2.64
C ALA A 1178 15.90 31.31 -2.46
N ARG A 1179 16.97 32.05 -2.68
CA ARG A 1179 17.04 33.51 -2.51
C ARG A 1179 17.31 34.17 -3.84
N ILE A 1180 16.65 35.31 -4.07
CA ILE A 1180 16.82 36.13 -5.25
C ILE A 1180 17.58 37.39 -4.86
N TRP A 1181 18.70 37.65 -5.53
CA TRP A 1181 19.61 38.75 -5.25
C TRP A 1181 19.71 39.68 -6.45
N ASP A 1182 19.77 40.98 -6.17
CA ASP A 1182 20.19 41.97 -7.16
C ASP A 1182 21.72 41.93 -7.29
N LEU A 1183 22.26 41.71 -8.49
CA LEU A 1183 23.71 41.60 -8.70
C LEU A 1183 24.44 42.94 -8.52
N ALA A 1184 23.78 44.06 -8.79
CA ALA A 1184 24.41 45.38 -8.74
C ALA A 1184 24.57 45.85 -7.29
N THR A 1185 23.54 45.65 -6.47
CA THR A 1185 23.51 46.13 -5.09
C THR A 1185 23.91 45.06 -4.06
N GLY A 1186 23.80 43.78 -4.41
CA GLY A 1186 23.95 42.65 -3.49
C GLY A 1186 22.84 42.53 -2.45
N THR A 1187 21.70 43.18 -2.66
CA THR A 1187 20.56 43.09 -1.75
C THR A 1187 19.67 41.88 -2.09
N GLU A 1188 19.24 41.16 -1.07
CA GLU A 1188 18.21 40.13 -1.19
C GLU A 1188 16.87 40.80 -1.56
N LEU A 1189 16.30 40.42 -2.70
CA LEU A 1189 15.04 40.96 -3.20
C LEU A 1189 13.84 40.19 -2.62
N THR A 1190 13.89 38.86 -2.67
CA THR A 1190 12.83 37.99 -2.15
C THR A 1190 13.33 36.56 -1.92
N LYS A 1191 12.48 35.73 -1.31
CA LYS A 1191 12.73 34.31 -1.00
C LYS A 1191 11.66 33.43 -1.62
N LEU A 1192 12.10 32.33 -2.23
CA LEU A 1192 11.24 31.23 -2.64
C LEU A 1192 11.40 30.14 -1.57
N THR A 1193 10.30 29.81 -0.89
CA THR A 1193 10.31 28.77 0.14
C THR A 1193 10.33 27.41 -0.55
N LYS A 1194 11.24 26.51 -0.13
CA LYS A 1194 11.47 25.15 -0.65
C LYS A 1194 12.43 25.09 -1.85
N GLY A 1195 13.73 25.02 -1.57
CA GLY A 1195 14.75 24.66 -2.55
C GLY A 1195 15.99 24.06 -1.90
N VAL A 1196 16.41 22.87 -2.33
CA VAL A 1196 17.74 22.30 -2.03
C VAL A 1196 18.12 21.34 -3.16
N ARG A 1197 19.19 21.70 -3.87
CA ARG A 1197 20.19 20.87 -4.59
C ARG A 1197 20.65 21.57 -5.87
N ALA A 1198 19.70 22.00 -6.70
CA ALA A 1198 19.98 22.63 -7.99
C ALA A 1198 18.97 23.74 -8.31
N VAL A 1199 19.39 24.68 -9.16
CA VAL A 1199 18.54 25.75 -9.68
C VAL A 1199 18.92 26.06 -11.12
N ALA A 1200 17.93 26.32 -11.97
CA ALA A 1200 18.11 26.84 -13.32
C ALA A 1200 17.16 28.02 -13.54
N CYS A 1201 17.54 28.92 -14.44
CA CYS A 1201 16.68 30.01 -14.89
C CYS A 1201 16.39 29.89 -16.38
N THR A 1202 15.21 30.35 -16.80
CA THR A 1202 14.82 30.44 -18.20
C THR A 1202 13.86 31.61 -18.40
N HIS A 1203 13.53 31.90 -19.65
CA HIS A 1203 12.37 32.71 -20.00
C HIS A 1203 11.30 31.83 -20.64
N LEU A 1204 10.05 32.07 -20.24
CA LEU A 1204 8.88 31.41 -20.79
C LEU A 1204 7.87 32.49 -21.19
N ASP A 1205 7.57 32.61 -22.48
CA ASP A 1205 6.71 33.68 -23.01
C ASP A 1205 7.14 35.07 -22.50
N ASP A 1206 8.44 35.36 -22.59
CA ASP A 1206 9.14 36.54 -22.06
C ASP A 1206 9.15 36.71 -20.53
N ARG A 1207 8.54 35.80 -19.77
CA ARG A 1207 8.55 35.84 -18.30
C ARG A 1207 9.77 35.13 -17.73
N PRO A 1208 10.50 35.74 -16.78
CA PRO A 1208 11.62 35.09 -16.12
C PRO A 1208 11.11 34.01 -15.17
N ILE A 1209 11.51 32.76 -15.42
CA ILE A 1209 11.17 31.59 -14.62
C ILE A 1209 12.43 31.07 -13.91
N ALA A 1210 12.31 30.77 -12.62
CA ALA A 1210 13.29 29.96 -11.91
C ALA A 1210 12.74 28.56 -11.66
N VAL A 1211 13.58 27.55 -11.84
CA VAL A 1211 13.26 26.17 -11.50
C VAL A 1211 14.16 25.74 -10.36
N THR A 1212 13.56 25.43 -9.21
CA THR A 1212 14.28 24.96 -8.03
C THR A 1212 14.04 23.47 -7.82
N VAL A 1213 15.12 22.74 -7.58
CA VAL A 1213 15.06 21.33 -7.21
C VAL A 1213 15.06 21.23 -5.70
N GLY A 1214 14.17 20.40 -5.15
CA GLY A 1214 14.16 19.99 -3.75
C GLY A 1214 14.28 18.48 -3.62
N TYR A 1215 14.36 17.97 -2.38
CA TYR A 1215 14.46 16.53 -2.13
C TYR A 1215 13.27 15.72 -2.65
N TYR A 1216 12.06 16.28 -2.59
CA TYR A 1216 10.81 15.57 -2.90
C TYR A 1216 10.09 16.06 -4.15
N ALA A 1217 10.39 17.27 -4.62
CA ALA A 1217 9.74 17.85 -5.79
C ALA A 1217 10.58 18.97 -6.39
N THR A 1218 10.47 19.11 -7.71
CA THR A 1218 10.98 20.26 -8.48
C THR A 1218 9.86 21.27 -8.70
N ARG A 1219 10.18 22.56 -8.59
CA ARG A 1219 9.20 23.65 -8.68
C ARG A 1219 9.65 24.70 -9.67
N ALA A 1220 8.72 25.18 -10.49
CA ALA A 1220 8.92 26.33 -11.35
C ALA A 1220 8.20 27.55 -10.75
N TRP A 1221 8.87 28.70 -10.76
CA TRP A 1221 8.44 29.95 -10.13
C TRP A 1221 8.47 31.08 -11.14
N ASP A 1222 7.41 31.89 -11.18
CA ASP A 1222 7.43 33.18 -11.87
C ASP A 1222 8.22 34.17 -11.00
N LEU A 1223 9.36 34.65 -11.51
CA LEU A 1223 10.25 35.54 -10.76
C LEU A 1223 9.70 36.96 -10.62
N ALA A 1224 8.76 37.37 -11.46
CA ALA A 1224 8.13 38.68 -11.38
C ALA A 1224 7.05 38.73 -10.30
N THR A 1225 6.26 37.67 -10.15
CA THR A 1225 5.18 37.61 -9.15
C THR A 1225 5.58 36.89 -7.86
N GLY A 1226 6.56 35.99 -7.93
CA GLY A 1226 6.92 35.05 -6.85
C GLY A 1226 6.00 33.84 -6.74
N ASP A 1227 5.08 33.65 -7.70
CA ASP A 1227 4.11 32.56 -7.66
C ASP A 1227 4.69 31.24 -8.19
N GLU A 1228 4.27 30.12 -7.59
CA GLU A 1228 4.55 28.78 -8.09
C GLU A 1228 3.70 28.51 -9.35
N VAL A 1229 4.35 28.26 -10.50
CA VAL A 1229 3.68 28.02 -11.78
C VAL A 1229 3.56 26.54 -12.13
N ALA A 1230 4.45 25.70 -11.61
CA ALA A 1230 4.37 24.25 -11.78
C ALA A 1230 5.12 23.52 -10.65
N VAL A 1231 4.65 22.31 -10.35
CA VAL A 1231 5.32 21.35 -9.47
C VAL A 1231 5.53 20.07 -10.26
N PHE A 1232 6.65 19.40 -10.04
CA PHE A 1232 6.98 18.09 -10.58
C PHE A 1232 7.37 17.18 -9.40
N ASP A 1233 6.50 16.26 -9.05
CA ASP A 1233 6.63 15.37 -7.88
C ASP A 1233 7.55 14.17 -8.18
N PHE A 1234 8.75 14.43 -8.69
CA PHE A 1234 9.81 13.42 -8.87
C PHE A 1234 10.83 13.49 -7.74
N GLN A 1235 11.19 12.34 -7.19
CA GLN A 1235 12.28 12.20 -6.24
C GLN A 1235 13.64 12.06 -6.95
N GLN A 1236 14.72 12.33 -6.23
CA GLN A 1236 16.10 12.12 -6.71
C GLN A 1236 16.49 12.91 -7.98
N VAL A 1237 15.85 14.06 -8.21
CA VAL A 1237 16.33 15.00 -9.23
C VAL A 1237 17.72 15.49 -8.82
N GLY A 1238 18.73 15.11 -9.59
CA GLY A 1238 20.14 15.41 -9.31
C GLY A 1238 20.54 16.79 -9.86
N THR A 1239 20.07 17.11 -11.06
CA THR A 1239 20.38 18.35 -11.77
C THR A 1239 19.22 18.78 -12.67
N VAL A 1240 19.22 20.06 -13.02
CA VAL A 1240 18.20 20.69 -13.88
C VAL A 1240 18.88 21.61 -14.89
N ALA A 1241 18.40 21.59 -16.12
CA ALA A 1241 18.80 22.50 -17.19
C ALA A 1241 17.58 23.01 -17.96
N THR A 1242 17.77 24.09 -18.71
CA THR A 1242 16.69 24.75 -19.47
C THR A 1242 17.08 24.88 -20.94
N GLY A 1243 16.13 24.64 -21.84
CA GLY A 1243 16.29 24.78 -23.28
C GLY A 1243 16.08 26.22 -23.76
N PRO A 1244 16.53 26.56 -24.98
CA PRO A 1244 16.44 27.91 -25.53
C PRO A 1244 15.00 28.39 -25.78
N THR A 1245 14.02 27.48 -25.88
CA THR A 1245 12.60 27.85 -26.06
C THR A 1245 11.76 27.64 -24.80
N GLY A 1246 12.41 27.48 -23.65
CA GLY A 1246 11.74 27.24 -22.37
C GLY A 1246 11.48 25.77 -22.06
N GLU A 1247 12.11 24.83 -22.78
CA GLU A 1247 12.11 23.43 -22.35
C GLU A 1247 12.74 23.26 -20.97
N LEU A 1248 12.24 22.30 -20.22
CA LEU A 1248 12.77 21.92 -18.91
C LEU A 1248 13.39 20.53 -19.00
N ILE A 1249 14.68 20.41 -18.70
CA ILE A 1249 15.41 19.15 -18.69
C ILE A 1249 15.67 18.76 -17.23
N LEU A 1250 15.13 17.62 -16.82
CA LEU A 1250 15.32 17.04 -15.49
C LEU A 1250 16.14 15.76 -15.58
N ALA A 1251 17.16 15.65 -14.74
CA ALA A 1251 17.93 14.42 -14.57
C ALA A 1251 17.54 13.73 -13.25
N LEU A 1252 16.95 12.54 -13.37
CA LEU A 1252 16.48 11.68 -12.29
C LEU A 1252 17.41 10.48 -12.15
N GLY A 1253 18.41 10.59 -11.27
CA GLY A 1253 19.50 9.61 -11.26
C GLY A 1253 20.18 9.55 -12.63
N TRP A 1254 19.98 8.45 -13.37
CA TRP A 1254 20.65 8.18 -14.65
C TRP A 1254 19.72 8.49 -15.84
N ASP A 1255 18.46 8.80 -15.55
CA ASP A 1255 17.44 9.12 -16.54
C ASP A 1255 17.37 10.63 -16.82
N VAL A 1256 17.16 10.99 -18.08
CA VAL A 1256 16.90 12.36 -18.52
C VAL A 1256 15.48 12.43 -19.03
N ILE A 1257 14.71 13.41 -18.54
CA ILE A 1257 13.35 13.70 -19.00
C ILE A 1257 13.29 15.15 -19.46
N VAL A 1258 12.76 15.38 -20.66
CA VAL A 1258 12.56 16.72 -21.21
C VAL A 1258 11.08 17.04 -21.27
N PHE A 1259 10.70 18.15 -20.65
CA PHE A 1259 9.36 18.72 -20.70
C PHE A 1259 9.34 19.94 -21.63
N HIS A 1260 8.24 20.13 -22.33
CA HIS A 1260 7.94 21.36 -23.04
C HIS A 1260 6.68 22.00 -22.49
N HIS A 1261 6.64 23.32 -22.54
CA HIS A 1261 5.47 24.10 -22.16
C HIS A 1261 4.56 24.29 -23.38
N VAL A 1262 3.26 24.11 -23.19
CA VAL A 1262 2.22 24.43 -24.16
C VAL A 1262 1.32 25.48 -23.53
N ALA A 1263 1.24 26.66 -24.15
CA ALA A 1263 0.37 27.73 -23.68
C ALA A 1263 -1.08 27.24 -23.59
N SER A 1264 -1.71 27.42 -22.43
CA SER A 1264 -3.13 27.12 -22.26
C SER A 1264 -3.95 28.11 -23.11
N HIS A 1265 -4.71 27.60 -24.07
CA HIS A 1265 -5.70 28.37 -24.83
C HIS A 1265 -6.94 28.71 -23.99
#